data_AF-A0A7J8DSL7-F1
#
_entry.id   AF-A0A7J8DSL7-F1
#
_cell.length_a   1.000
_cell.length_b   1.000
_cell.length_c   1.000
_cell.angle_alpha   90.00
_cell.angle_beta   90.00
_cell.angle_gamma   90.00
#
_symmetry.space_group_name_H-M   'P 1'
#
loop_
_entity.id
_entity.type
_entity.pdbx_description
1 polymer ?
#
loop_
_entity_poly.entity_id
_entity_poly.type
_entity_poly.pdbx_seq_one_letter_code
_entity_poly.pdbx_strand_id
1 'polypeptide(L)'
;MAEPAPQHLELPSGLLELCALLGVPRDRLRAQEQVAQKRRVRNPPSLDPEVLSVFVPPLVRKDGQPAAAGFGTLSKTKRRSFRKKREKPRAEHSKDPPGGPRGLDTEDVSVPNGVDLLALPQLCFPGGLCVASEPKEDCVHFLVLTDVCGNRTYGVVAQYYRPLHNEHCFYNGKPHWEPTRPTTSAAGCFVPFAVCVVSRFPYYSALRDCLSCLLPHLKLCRDFEVDNHIRDFAAKLSLIPSPPPGPLHLVFNMKPLQIVFPSRADPESPVVDLDLHLPLLCFRPEKVLQILTCLLTEQRVVLFSASWALLTLMAESFLAYLQPLHWQHTFVPILSGQMLDFVMAPTSFLMGCHLCHFEEVSKEADGLVLINIDSGSVTCSGGDGADIPDIPLLAAQTFIQRVQSLQLHQDLDLAHQGASTDLNDGRARRRAWQQRLNAQIQQLTLQLLVSIFREVKNHLNYEHRVFNSEEFLKTRAPGDQRFYKQVLDTYMFHSFLKARLSRRMDAFAQMDLSTQSEEDRISGMLLSPRRPTIEKMASHKSSPQRAAHRRMVVSMPDLQDIAAPELPPRNASLRKVDPPGCSSTVLNVSPKLTYTFKIPEIHFPLESQCVQAYYSDCVSLLSTAMNCLAPDNSVLLARYLYLRGLVHLMQGQLLDALLDFQSLYKTDLSIFPADLVRSAVQSMLGPERAQAERTPELRRLISQVLDKPGEAPKADDHVKNFELPSRHMPLDDFVQRVQESGIVKDVSIISRLFEALTVGQQKLIDPETFRDFYTCWKETEAEAQEVSLPASVMEHLDKNECVYKLSSSVKTNRGVGKIAMTQKRLFLLTEGRPGYVEISTFRNIEEVKSTTVAFLLLRIPTLKIRTASKKEAFEANLKTECDLWHLMVKEMCAGKKLADDHKDPQYIQQALTHVLLMDAVVGTVQAPHAIYAASKLSYFDKMKNEMPAAVPKTTAETLKHKINPSAGETFPHAVDALLYTPGHLDPAERVGDAHPKLWCALHTGRVIVFDASSWTVHQRCVHVGTAKLNCMAMVGQSQVWAGSEDCTIYIISIHSMSCNKQLADHRASVTGLVVPDGTDAPSQVYSCSVDGTVLEWNVSTLQVTSRFQLPSGGLSSIRMHGGCLWCCTGDSIVAVNSRLPQELKIGENFKENTSFVAFQLVPEQEQLWAVCSGLHSIYIWGLEDLAQPLGRIHLPDCCQVNCMIRVKRQIWAGGTGLAQGKPQGKIYVIDAERRTVEKELVAHTDAVQSLCSAEDRYVLSGSGRQEGKIAIWKVE
;
A
#
# COMPACT_ATOMS: atom_id res chain seq x y z
N MET A 1 43.86 19.26 13.39
CA MET A 1 42.53 18.75 13.00
C MET A 1 41.68 18.77 14.26
N ALA A 2 40.73 19.70 14.36
CA ALA A 2 39.78 19.70 15.47
C ALA A 2 38.83 18.51 15.27
N GLU A 3 38.66 17.67 16.29
CA GLU A 3 37.59 16.67 16.30
C GLU A 3 36.25 17.38 16.05
N PRO A 4 35.37 16.84 15.20
CA PRO A 4 34.02 17.37 15.09
C PRO A 4 33.34 17.20 16.44
N ALA A 5 32.74 18.29 16.95
CA ALA A 5 31.95 18.23 18.17
C ALA A 5 30.89 17.13 18.05
N PRO A 6 30.63 16.34 19.11
CA PRO A 6 29.63 15.29 19.07
C PRO A 6 28.27 15.91 18.70
N GLN A 7 27.66 15.42 17.62
CA GLN A 7 26.29 15.78 17.28
C GLN A 7 25.40 15.32 18.44
N HIS A 8 24.69 16.25 19.07
CA HIS A 8 23.74 15.92 20.11
C HIS A 8 22.64 15.03 19.51
N LEU A 9 22.41 13.86 20.11
CA LEU A 9 21.28 12.98 19.79
C LEU A 9 19.97 13.77 19.92
N GLU A 10 19.32 14.08 18.80
CA GLU A 10 17.95 14.60 18.82
C GLU A 10 17.03 13.46 19.25
N LEU A 11 16.75 13.41 20.56
CA LEU A 11 15.78 12.48 21.13
C LEU A 11 14.39 12.77 20.51
N PRO A 12 13.59 11.72 20.26
CA PRO A 12 12.26 11.90 19.70
C PRO A 12 11.44 12.72 20.68
N SER A 13 10.73 13.73 20.17
CA SER A 13 9.83 14.52 20.98
C SER A 13 8.75 13.62 21.59
N GLY A 14 8.48 13.81 22.89
CA GLY A 14 7.33 13.20 23.54
C GLY A 14 6.01 13.76 22.97
N LEU A 15 4.90 13.56 23.66
CA LEU A 15 3.62 14.15 23.22
C LEU A 15 3.64 15.69 23.12
N LEU A 16 4.57 16.35 23.81
CA LEU A 16 4.68 17.80 23.89
C LEU A 16 5.87 18.32 23.07
N GLU A 17 5.61 19.27 22.17
CA GLU A 17 6.64 20.10 21.53
C GLU A 17 6.83 21.42 22.29
N LEU A 18 5.71 22.08 22.65
CA LEU A 18 5.72 23.39 23.30
C LEU A 18 4.45 23.59 24.13
N CYS A 19 4.59 24.19 25.32
CA CYS A 19 3.48 24.71 26.11
C CYS A 19 3.69 26.20 26.38
N ALA A 20 2.73 27.06 26.06
CA ALA A 20 2.83 28.50 26.23
C ALA A 20 1.66 29.08 27.04
N LEU A 21 1.96 30.05 27.89
CA LEU A 21 0.98 30.91 28.55
C LEU A 21 0.94 32.26 27.83
N LEU A 22 -0.26 32.68 27.44
CA LEU A 22 -0.51 33.92 26.71
C LEU A 22 -1.53 34.78 27.46
N GLY A 23 -1.40 36.10 27.31
CA GLY A 23 -2.28 37.07 27.94
C GLY A 23 -1.68 38.47 27.90
N VAL A 24 -2.14 39.35 28.78
CA VAL A 24 -1.68 40.74 28.83
C VAL A 24 -0.57 40.91 29.89
N PRO A 25 0.54 41.58 29.57
CA PRO A 25 1.57 41.89 30.56
C PRO A 25 1.03 42.78 31.70
N ARG A 26 1.43 42.48 32.93
CA ARG A 26 0.98 43.20 34.15
C ARG A 26 1.19 44.71 34.08
N ASP A 27 2.28 45.16 33.47
CA ASP A 27 2.59 46.59 33.38
C ASP A 27 1.57 47.36 32.52
N ARG A 28 0.98 46.70 31.50
CA ARG A 28 -0.08 47.28 30.66
C ARG A 28 -1.45 47.22 31.34
N LEU A 29 -1.72 46.17 32.11
CA LEU A 29 -2.95 46.06 32.91
C LEU A 29 -3.05 47.20 33.94
N ARG A 30 -1.96 47.50 34.65
CA ARG A 30 -1.89 48.62 35.61
C ARG A 30 -2.11 49.99 34.97
N ALA A 31 -1.59 50.20 33.76
CA ALA A 31 -1.81 51.45 33.02
C ALA A 31 -3.28 51.62 32.62
N GLN A 32 -3.98 50.52 32.30
CA GLN A 32 -5.42 50.57 31.96
C GLN A 32 -6.32 50.73 33.19
N GLU A 33 -5.99 50.14 34.33
CA GLU A 33 -6.71 50.37 35.60
C GLU A 33 -6.76 51.86 35.95
N GLN A 34 -5.63 52.57 35.80
CA GLN A 34 -5.53 54.01 36.06
C GLN A 34 -6.35 54.86 35.06
N VAL A 35 -6.59 54.36 33.85
CA VAL A 35 -7.39 55.03 32.81
C VAL A 35 -8.89 54.71 32.99
N ALA A 36 -9.24 53.47 33.32
CA ALA A 36 -10.61 53.03 33.59
C ALA A 36 -11.20 53.70 34.85
N GLN A 37 -10.37 53.96 35.88
CA GLN A 37 -10.79 54.75 37.05
C GLN A 37 -11.04 56.23 36.72
N LYS A 38 -10.45 56.78 35.65
CA LYS A 38 -10.59 58.20 35.26
C LYS A 38 -11.67 58.48 34.22
N ARG A 39 -12.16 57.46 33.49
CA ARG A 39 -13.19 57.62 32.46
C ARG A 39 -14.18 56.44 32.53
N ARG A 40 -15.45 56.73 32.88
CA ARG A 40 -16.60 55.81 32.64
C ARG A 40 -16.82 55.65 31.12
N VAL A 41 -15.96 54.87 30.46
CA VAL A 41 -16.13 54.50 29.05
C VAL A 41 -16.88 53.17 29.00
N ARG A 42 -17.96 53.11 28.20
CA ARG A 42 -18.87 51.98 28.11
C ARG A 42 -18.30 50.74 27.41
N ASN A 43 -17.19 50.86 26.67
CA ASN A 43 -16.54 49.76 25.96
C ASN A 43 -15.03 49.71 26.32
N PRO A 44 -14.52 48.62 26.93
CA PRO A 44 -13.09 48.50 27.20
C PRO A 44 -12.30 48.40 25.89
N PRO A 45 -11.11 49.05 25.78
CA PRO A 45 -10.27 48.98 24.59
C PRO A 45 -9.71 47.56 24.36
N SER A 46 -9.57 47.17 23.08
CA SER A 46 -8.89 45.93 22.67
C SER A 46 -7.42 45.95 23.08
N LEU A 47 -6.92 44.84 23.62
CA LEU A 47 -5.55 44.68 24.06
C LEU A 47 -4.81 43.72 23.14
N ASP A 48 -3.51 43.97 22.92
CA ASP A 48 -2.65 43.04 22.19
C ASP A 48 -2.23 41.89 23.11
N PRO A 49 -2.54 40.63 22.76
CA PRO A 49 -2.04 39.48 23.50
C PRO A 49 -0.53 39.32 23.29
N GLU A 50 0.19 38.93 24.33
CA GLU A 50 1.62 38.61 24.27
C GLU A 50 1.88 37.21 24.86
N VAL A 51 2.97 36.57 24.45
CA VAL A 51 3.46 35.35 25.08
C VAL A 51 4.10 35.71 26.42
N LEU A 52 3.54 35.24 27.53
CA LEU A 52 3.99 35.55 28.88
C LEU A 52 5.09 34.61 29.36
N SER A 53 4.93 33.31 29.10
CA SER A 53 5.91 32.28 29.42
C SER A 53 5.81 31.11 28.42
N VAL A 54 6.95 30.48 28.13
CA VAL A 54 7.07 29.32 27.23
C VAL A 54 7.82 28.21 27.96
N PHE A 55 7.32 26.98 27.82
CA PHE A 55 7.87 25.77 28.40
C PHE A 55 8.13 24.77 27.26
N VAL A 56 9.41 24.51 26.98
CA VAL A 56 9.87 23.58 25.94
C VAL A 56 10.63 22.43 26.61
N PRO A 57 10.37 21.16 26.24
CA PRO A 57 11.16 20.01 26.72
C PRO A 57 12.66 20.14 26.39
N PRO A 58 13.56 19.54 27.19
CA PRO A 58 13.32 18.80 28.43
C PRO A 58 13.17 19.73 29.66
N LEU A 59 12.19 19.45 30.52
CA LEU A 59 11.80 20.29 31.67
C LEU A 59 12.33 19.81 33.04
N VAL A 60 13.32 18.90 33.06
CA VAL A 60 13.85 18.26 34.29
C VAL A 60 14.81 19.18 35.06
N ARG A 61 14.71 19.21 36.41
CA ARG A 61 15.69 19.90 37.28
C ARG A 61 16.94 19.04 37.48
N LYS A 62 18.13 19.55 37.11
CA LYS A 62 19.43 18.95 37.47
C LYS A 62 19.89 19.49 38.82
N ASP A 63 20.16 18.62 39.80
CA ASP A 63 20.92 18.92 41.02
C ASP A 63 22.31 18.25 40.99
N GLY A 64 23.23 18.83 41.78
CA GLY A 64 24.68 18.83 41.58
C GLY A 64 25.44 17.51 41.78
N GLN A 65 26.63 17.47 41.18
CA GLN A 65 27.64 16.43 41.34
C GLN A 65 28.22 16.40 42.77
N PRO A 66 28.54 15.23 43.34
CA PRO A 66 29.40 15.12 44.52
C PRO A 66 30.86 15.43 44.14
N ALA A 67 31.54 16.13 45.03
CA ALA A 67 32.85 16.75 44.84
C ALA A 67 33.98 15.80 44.41
N ALA A 68 34.71 16.19 43.35
CA ALA A 68 36.12 15.87 43.14
C ALA A 68 36.86 17.16 42.70
N ALA A 69 38.03 17.39 43.28
CA ALA A 69 38.68 18.70 43.42
C ALA A 69 39.29 19.29 42.13
N GLY A 70 39.25 20.63 42.01
CA GLY A 70 40.23 21.42 41.24
C GLY A 70 39.70 22.59 40.41
N PHE A 71 39.86 23.82 40.95
CA PHE A 71 39.94 25.14 40.28
C PHE A 71 38.72 25.82 39.62
N GLY A 72 38.37 27.01 40.14
CA GLY A 72 38.00 28.19 39.33
C GLY A 72 36.55 28.68 39.33
N THR A 73 36.20 29.51 40.32
CA THR A 73 35.14 30.57 40.31
C THR A 73 33.77 30.32 39.65
N LEU A 74 32.77 30.19 40.52
CA LEU A 74 31.33 30.08 40.29
C LEU A 74 30.71 31.19 39.42
N SER A 75 29.93 30.78 38.39
CA SER A 75 28.80 31.56 37.87
C SER A 75 27.50 30.76 38.03
N LYS A 76 26.43 31.44 38.47
CA LYS A 76 25.13 30.87 38.84
C LYS A 76 24.38 30.35 37.60
N THR A 77 24.01 29.09 37.56
CA THR A 77 23.19 28.45 36.50
C THR A 77 21.74 28.99 36.49
N LYS A 78 21.29 29.52 35.35
CA LYS A 78 19.97 30.14 35.14
C LYS A 78 18.92 29.14 34.62
N ARG A 79 17.67 29.34 35.06
CA ARG A 79 16.44 28.58 34.75
C ARG A 79 16.00 28.74 33.28
N ARG A 80 15.64 27.66 32.58
CA ARG A 80 15.17 27.64 31.16
C ARG A 80 13.67 27.99 30.97
N SER A 81 13.11 28.84 31.83
CA SER A 81 11.82 29.52 31.58
C SER A 81 12.14 30.98 31.27
N PHE A 82 11.87 31.44 30.06
CA PHE A 82 12.17 32.82 29.68
C PHE A 82 10.91 33.67 29.77
N ARG A 83 11.00 34.77 30.53
CA ARG A 83 10.02 35.86 30.53
C ARG A 83 10.63 36.97 29.69
N LYS A 84 10.00 37.35 28.57
CA LYS A 84 10.52 38.41 27.68
C LYS A 84 10.68 39.71 28.50
N LYS A 85 11.91 40.15 28.73
CA LYS A 85 12.20 41.44 29.40
C LYS A 85 12.50 42.47 28.31
N ARG A 86 11.72 43.54 28.29
CA ARG A 86 11.66 44.60 27.28
C ARG A 86 13.04 45.17 26.88
N GLU A 87 13.43 45.03 25.62
CA GLU A 87 14.29 46.02 24.96
C GLU A 87 13.41 47.20 24.48
N LYS A 88 13.80 48.42 24.84
CA LYS A 88 13.18 49.64 24.29
C LYS A 88 13.80 49.91 22.92
N PRO A 89 13.01 50.21 21.87
CA PRO A 89 13.58 50.74 20.64
C PRO A 89 14.17 52.13 20.94
N ARG A 90 15.47 52.32 20.67
CA ARG A 90 16.10 53.65 20.67
C ARG A 90 15.74 54.36 19.37
N ALA A 91 15.26 55.58 19.50
CA ALA A 91 15.09 56.50 18.38
C ALA A 91 16.45 56.89 17.77
N GLU A 92 16.48 57.08 16.46
CA GLU A 92 17.63 57.49 15.67
C GLU A 92 18.19 58.84 16.12
N HIS A 93 19.52 58.93 16.30
CA HIS A 93 20.42 59.91 15.67
C HIS A 93 21.82 60.00 16.33
N SER A 94 22.80 60.28 15.46
CA SER A 94 24.16 60.86 15.68
C SER A 94 25.38 59.93 15.78
N LYS A 95 26.48 60.45 15.21
CA LYS A 95 27.76 59.85 14.77
C LYS A 95 28.84 59.75 15.87
N ASP A 96 29.70 58.72 15.72
CA ASP A 96 31.12 58.51 16.16
C ASP A 96 31.49 58.41 17.66
N PRO A 97 32.65 57.79 18.10
CA PRO A 97 33.72 57.02 17.42
C PRO A 97 34.04 55.62 18.10
N PRO A 98 35.06 54.83 17.68
CA PRO A 98 35.21 53.42 18.10
C PRO A 98 36.17 53.21 19.30
N GLY A 99 35.75 52.42 20.29
CA GLY A 99 36.66 51.90 21.33
C GLY A 99 36.03 51.29 22.59
N GLY A 100 35.85 49.95 22.60
CA GLY A 100 35.81 49.08 23.81
C GLY A 100 34.44 48.72 24.43
N PRO A 101 34.37 47.66 25.27
CA PRO A 101 34.60 46.23 25.00
C PRO A 101 33.28 45.47 24.73
N ARG A 102 33.37 44.32 24.03
CA ARG A 102 32.23 43.47 23.64
C ARG A 102 31.41 43.03 24.87
N GLY A 103 30.12 43.37 24.89
CA GLY A 103 29.13 42.80 25.79
C GLY A 103 28.80 41.36 25.38
N LEU A 104 28.57 40.50 26.38
CA LEU A 104 28.26 39.09 26.22
C LEU A 104 27.04 38.86 25.32
N ASP A 105 27.21 37.98 24.32
CA ASP A 105 26.14 37.39 23.53
C ASP A 105 25.16 36.63 24.42
N THR A 106 23.88 36.97 24.36
CA THR A 106 22.79 36.12 24.87
C THR A 106 22.62 34.95 23.91
N GLU A 107 22.93 33.73 24.35
CA GLU A 107 22.66 32.51 23.59
C GLU A 107 21.14 32.39 23.29
N ASP A 108 20.79 32.41 22.01
CA ASP A 108 19.45 32.09 21.49
C ASP A 108 19.15 30.60 21.71
N VAL A 109 18.17 30.29 22.54
CA VAL A 109 17.62 28.93 22.65
C VAL A 109 16.61 28.75 21.51
N SER A 110 16.87 27.78 20.62
CA SER A 110 16.05 27.48 19.45
C SER A 110 14.64 27.02 19.86
N VAL A 111 13.62 27.78 19.45
CA VAL A 111 12.22 27.34 19.44
C VAL A 111 12.11 26.21 18.41
N PRO A 112 11.33 25.14 18.64
CA PRO A 112 11.17 24.06 17.68
C PRO A 112 10.81 24.58 16.28
N ASN A 113 11.49 24.06 15.26
CA ASN A 113 11.34 24.47 13.86
C ASN A 113 9.85 24.42 13.46
N GLY A 114 9.24 25.58 13.17
CA GLY A 114 7.87 25.69 12.65
C GLY A 114 6.85 26.42 13.54
N VAL A 115 7.14 26.70 14.82
CA VAL A 115 6.23 27.48 15.69
C VAL A 115 6.64 28.96 15.71
N ASP A 116 5.90 29.80 14.99
CA ASP A 116 6.09 31.26 15.06
C ASP A 116 5.46 31.83 16.36
N LEU A 117 6.32 32.17 17.33
CA LEU A 117 5.91 32.79 18.58
C LEU A 117 5.31 34.20 18.41
N LEU A 118 5.46 34.83 17.24
CA LEU A 118 4.86 36.12 16.93
C LEU A 118 3.41 35.97 16.48
N ALA A 119 3.09 34.93 15.70
CA ALA A 119 1.72 34.63 15.28
C ALA A 119 0.88 33.95 16.39
N LEU A 120 1.53 33.20 17.29
CA LEU A 120 0.85 32.40 18.31
C LEU A 120 -0.15 33.20 19.21
N PRO A 121 0.15 34.42 19.69
CA PRO A 121 -0.81 35.24 20.42
C PRO A 121 -2.09 35.55 19.66
N GLN A 122 -1.98 35.84 18.37
CA GLN A 122 -3.12 36.17 17.52
C GLN A 122 -3.98 34.93 17.27
N LEU A 123 -3.37 33.75 17.11
CA LEU A 123 -4.09 32.49 16.94
C LEU A 123 -4.68 31.95 18.24
N CYS A 124 -4.08 32.26 19.39
CA CYS A 124 -4.65 31.93 20.71
C CYS A 124 -5.80 32.87 21.09
N PHE A 125 -5.88 34.08 20.52
CA PHE A 125 -6.97 35.03 20.67
C PHE A 125 -7.43 35.56 19.30
N PRO A 126 -8.02 34.71 18.45
CA PRO A 126 -8.28 35.03 17.04
C PRO A 126 -9.32 36.15 16.84
N GLY A 127 -10.24 36.32 17.81
CA GLY A 127 -11.16 37.46 17.88
C GLY A 127 -10.62 38.69 18.64
N GLY A 128 -9.33 38.71 18.96
CA GLY A 128 -8.70 39.72 19.81
C GLY A 128 -8.89 39.49 21.31
N LEU A 129 -8.09 40.17 22.13
CA LEU A 129 -8.14 40.07 23.59
C LEU A 129 -8.94 41.23 24.17
N CYS A 130 -10.05 40.90 24.86
CA CYS A 130 -10.93 41.88 25.51
C CYS A 130 -11.17 41.54 26.99
N VAL A 131 -11.15 42.56 27.85
CA VAL A 131 -11.49 42.45 29.28
C VAL A 131 -13.01 42.32 29.43
N ALA A 132 -13.46 41.40 30.29
CA ALA A 132 -14.88 41.19 30.56
C ALA A 132 -15.31 41.84 31.88
N SER A 133 -16.54 42.33 31.97
CA SER A 133 -17.13 42.86 33.20
C SER A 133 -17.62 41.76 34.16
N GLU A 134 -17.74 40.54 33.66
CA GLU A 134 -18.26 39.36 34.36
C GLU A 134 -17.42 38.12 33.98
N PRO A 135 -17.36 37.09 34.85
CA PRO A 135 -16.63 35.87 34.53
C PRO A 135 -17.30 35.16 33.35
N LYS A 136 -16.50 34.80 32.33
CA LYS A 136 -16.94 33.99 31.19
C LYS A 136 -16.53 32.53 31.39
N GLU A 137 -17.26 31.63 30.73
CA GLU A 137 -16.92 30.21 30.67
C GLU A 137 -15.59 30.00 29.95
N ASP A 138 -14.91 28.91 30.30
CA ASP A 138 -13.67 28.52 29.62
C ASP A 138 -14.01 28.05 28.21
N CYS A 139 -13.23 28.50 27.24
CA CYS A 139 -13.38 28.04 25.86
C CYS A 139 -12.09 27.34 25.40
N VAL A 140 -12.27 26.35 24.53
CA VAL A 140 -11.18 25.60 23.93
C VAL A 140 -11.32 25.64 22.41
N HIS A 141 -10.23 25.87 21.71
CA HIS A 141 -10.15 25.74 20.26
C HIS A 141 -8.82 25.09 19.85
N PHE A 142 -8.69 24.77 18.57
CA PHE A 142 -7.61 23.93 18.06
C PHE A 142 -6.87 24.64 16.93
N LEU A 143 -5.55 24.52 16.90
CA LEU A 143 -4.69 25.16 15.92
C LEU A 143 -3.98 24.10 15.08
N VAL A 144 -3.65 24.45 13.85
CA VAL A 144 -2.72 23.69 13.01
C VAL A 144 -1.70 24.68 12.47
N LEU A 145 -0.43 24.41 12.74
CA LEU A 145 0.70 25.22 12.31
C LEU A 145 1.47 24.41 11.25
N THR A 146 1.64 25.00 10.08
CA THR A 146 2.32 24.35 8.95
C THR A 146 3.67 25.01 8.72
N ASP A 147 4.74 24.22 8.68
CA ASP A 147 6.10 24.72 8.41
C ASP A 147 6.36 24.92 6.90
N VAL A 148 7.54 25.45 6.57
CA VAL A 148 7.96 25.69 5.17
C VAL A 148 8.08 24.43 4.32
N CYS A 149 8.19 23.26 4.95
CA CYS A 149 8.28 21.95 4.29
C CYS A 149 6.89 21.30 4.15
N GLY A 150 5.82 21.94 4.61
CA GLY A 150 4.46 21.39 4.61
C GLY A 150 4.16 20.44 5.78
N ASN A 151 5.07 20.29 6.75
CA ASN A 151 4.79 19.50 7.95
C ASN A 151 3.83 20.25 8.87
N ARG A 152 2.91 19.50 9.47
CA ARG A 152 1.89 20.04 10.38
C ARG A 152 2.24 19.73 11.83
N THR A 153 2.05 20.71 12.69
CA THR A 153 2.01 20.56 14.14
C THR A 153 0.66 21.06 14.65
N TYR A 154 0.19 20.48 15.76
CA TYR A 154 -1.19 20.59 16.18
C TYR A 154 -1.26 21.20 17.58
N GLY A 155 -2.05 22.26 17.72
CA GLY A 155 -2.20 23.01 18.96
C GLY A 155 -3.58 22.84 19.59
N VAL A 156 -3.64 22.80 20.91
CA VAL A 156 -4.89 22.92 21.68
C VAL A 156 -4.77 24.12 22.61
N VAL A 157 -5.71 25.05 22.51
CA VAL A 157 -5.72 26.31 23.25
C VAL A 157 -6.90 26.30 24.21
N ALA A 158 -6.63 26.51 25.50
CA ALA A 158 -7.67 26.73 26.50
C ALA A 158 -7.60 28.18 27.00
N GLN A 159 -8.66 28.95 26.78
CA GLN A 159 -8.81 30.30 27.31
C GLN A 159 -9.62 30.27 28.60
N TYR A 160 -9.17 31.03 29.60
CA TYR A 160 -9.80 31.14 30.90
C TYR A 160 -9.69 32.56 31.45
N TYR A 161 -10.63 32.94 32.31
CA TYR A 161 -10.72 34.30 32.85
C TYR A 161 -10.31 34.34 34.32
N ARG A 162 -9.56 35.37 34.71
CA ARG A 162 -9.18 35.61 36.11
C ARG A 162 -9.56 37.03 36.56
N PRO A 163 -9.98 37.22 37.82
CA PRO A 163 -10.34 38.53 38.35
C PRO A 163 -9.09 39.40 38.54
N LEU A 164 -9.20 40.66 38.11
CA LEU A 164 -8.19 41.70 38.32
C LEU A 164 -8.19 42.12 39.82
N HIS A 165 -7.14 41.79 40.57
CA HIS A 165 -7.05 42.12 42.01
C HIS A 165 -6.32 43.45 42.26
N ASN A 166 -6.92 44.32 43.08
CA ASN A 166 -6.26 45.52 43.62
C ASN A 166 -5.18 45.13 44.65
N GLU A 167 -3.91 45.39 44.37
CA GLU A 167 -2.78 45.11 45.29
C GLU A 167 -2.68 46.03 46.53
N HIS A 168 -3.70 46.84 46.83
CA HIS A 168 -3.67 47.71 48.02
C HIS A 168 -3.86 47.00 49.38
N CYS A 169 -4.03 45.67 49.41
CA CYS A 169 -4.28 44.94 50.66
C CYS A 169 -3.06 44.25 51.30
N PHE A 170 -1.83 44.38 50.76
CA PHE A 170 -0.70 43.56 51.25
C PHE A 170 0.57 44.29 51.72
N TYR A 171 0.51 45.60 51.98
CA TYR A 171 1.56 46.31 52.74
C TYR A 171 1.11 46.62 54.16
N ASN A 172 0.90 45.58 54.97
CA ASN A 172 1.12 45.62 56.42
C ASN A 172 1.05 44.18 56.96
N GLY A 173 2.18 43.63 57.38
CA GLY A 173 2.35 42.23 57.77
C GLY A 173 1.58 41.80 59.01
N LYS A 174 0.26 41.61 58.90
CA LYS A 174 -0.55 40.77 59.80
C LYS A 174 -1.63 40.03 59.00
N PRO A 175 -1.82 38.71 59.22
CA PRO A 175 -2.93 37.97 58.63
C PRO A 175 -4.18 38.27 59.45
N HIS A 176 -5.07 39.11 58.94
CA HIS A 176 -6.41 39.27 59.49
C HIS A 176 -7.44 38.94 58.40
N TRP A 177 -8.01 37.74 58.49
CA TRP A 177 -9.15 37.33 57.69
C TRP A 177 -10.42 37.72 58.44
N GLU A 178 -11.08 38.80 58.03
CA GLU A 178 -12.49 39.01 58.33
C GLU A 178 -13.25 39.27 57.02
N PRO A 179 -14.35 38.53 56.75
CA PRO A 179 -15.17 38.72 55.56
C PRO A 179 -16.11 39.91 55.78
N THR A 180 -15.69 41.12 55.39
CA THR A 180 -16.62 42.24 55.30
C THR A 180 -17.46 42.12 54.03
N ARG A 181 -18.79 42.15 54.21
CA ARG A 181 -19.83 42.06 53.17
C ARG A 181 -19.55 43.04 52.01
N PRO A 182 -19.92 42.71 50.76
CA PRO A 182 -19.66 43.58 49.62
C PRO A 182 -20.50 44.86 49.74
N THR A 183 -19.86 45.98 50.05
CA THR A 183 -20.41 47.29 49.74
C THR A 183 -20.45 47.45 48.22
N THR A 184 -21.66 47.69 47.73
CA THR A 184 -22.01 47.95 46.33
C THR A 184 -21.10 48.99 45.68
N SER A 185 -20.61 48.68 44.46
CA SER A 185 -19.95 49.58 43.48
C SER A 185 -18.42 49.47 43.25
N ALA A 186 -17.89 48.26 43.07
CA ALA A 186 -16.72 48.07 42.19
C ALA A 186 -16.97 46.85 41.29
N ALA A 187 -17.34 47.08 40.02
CA ALA A 187 -17.44 46.01 39.04
C ALA A 187 -16.05 45.38 38.86
N GLY A 188 -15.89 44.10 39.22
CA GLY A 188 -14.63 43.39 39.05
C GLY A 188 -14.38 43.12 37.57
N CYS A 189 -13.28 43.62 37.02
CA CYS A 189 -12.86 43.30 35.66
C CYS A 189 -12.21 41.90 35.64
N PHE A 190 -12.51 41.12 34.61
CA PHE A 190 -11.94 39.80 34.37
C PHE A 190 -11.03 39.83 33.14
N VAL A 191 -9.79 39.39 33.31
CA VAL A 191 -8.79 39.36 32.24
C VAL A 191 -8.68 37.94 31.68
N PRO A 192 -8.75 37.75 30.36
CA PRO A 192 -8.53 36.47 29.73
C PRO A 192 -7.05 36.10 29.65
N PHE A 193 -6.76 34.82 29.86
CA PHE A 193 -5.47 34.17 29.66
C PHE A 193 -5.68 32.92 28.80
N ALA A 194 -4.65 32.48 28.10
CA ALA A 194 -4.69 31.26 27.30
C ALA A 194 -3.50 30.36 27.60
N VAL A 195 -3.73 29.05 27.69
CA VAL A 195 -2.68 28.03 27.69
C VAL A 195 -2.76 27.28 26.36
N CYS A 196 -1.66 27.28 25.60
CA CYS A 196 -1.54 26.59 24.32
C CYS A 196 -0.56 25.42 24.44
N VAL A 197 -1.02 24.22 24.09
CA VAL A 197 -0.23 22.99 24.05
C VAL A 197 -0.06 22.57 22.59
N VAL A 198 1.18 22.47 22.12
CA VAL A 198 1.53 22.06 20.76
C VAL A 198 2.13 20.65 20.79
N SER A 199 1.64 19.80 19.89
CA SER A 199 2.04 18.40 19.70
C SER A 199 2.35 18.12 18.23
N ARG A 200 3.19 17.10 17.98
CA ARG A 200 3.48 16.60 16.64
C ARG A 200 2.27 15.92 15.97
N PHE A 201 1.35 15.40 16.76
CA PHE A 201 0.17 14.65 16.29
C PHE A 201 -1.15 15.27 16.79
N PRO A 202 -2.27 15.10 16.07
CA PRO A 202 -3.55 15.76 16.34
C PRO A 202 -4.34 15.12 17.51
N TYR A 203 -3.76 15.10 18.72
CA TYR A 203 -4.41 14.61 19.95
C TYR A 203 -5.43 15.60 20.53
N TYR A 204 -6.40 16.03 19.71
CA TYR A 204 -7.33 17.10 20.05
C TYR A 204 -8.17 16.81 21.30
N SER A 205 -8.81 15.65 21.37
CA SER A 205 -9.69 15.30 22.50
C SER A 205 -8.89 15.00 23.76
N ALA A 206 -7.77 14.27 23.63
CA ALA A 206 -6.92 13.92 24.75
C ALA A 206 -6.25 15.15 25.37
N LEU A 207 -5.69 16.07 24.57
CA LEU A 207 -5.06 17.29 25.07
C LEU A 207 -6.08 18.32 25.59
N ARG A 208 -7.29 18.37 25.03
CA ARG A 208 -8.42 19.13 25.63
C ARG A 208 -8.74 18.61 27.03
N ASP A 209 -8.84 17.29 27.19
CA ASP A 209 -9.10 16.67 28.50
C ASP A 209 -7.94 16.95 29.47
N CYS A 210 -6.68 16.91 29.00
CA CYS A 210 -5.51 17.35 29.77
C CYS A 210 -5.67 18.80 30.27
N LEU A 211 -5.94 19.75 29.37
CA LEU A 211 -6.09 21.16 29.74
C LEU A 211 -7.26 21.37 30.70
N SER A 212 -8.37 20.65 30.52
CA SER A 212 -9.54 20.72 31.39
C SER A 212 -9.21 20.34 32.85
N CYS A 213 -8.30 19.40 33.08
CA CYS A 213 -7.80 19.08 34.42
C CYS A 213 -6.86 20.15 35.00
N LEU A 214 -6.17 20.94 34.16
CA LEU A 214 -5.28 22.02 34.59
C LEU A 214 -6.05 23.28 35.00
N LEU A 215 -7.06 23.68 34.23
CA LEU A 215 -7.77 24.97 34.39
C LEU A 215 -8.27 25.28 35.81
N PRO A 216 -8.88 24.34 36.57
CA PRO A 216 -9.33 24.61 37.94
C PRO A 216 -8.19 25.06 38.86
N HIS A 217 -7.00 24.49 38.69
CA HIS A 217 -5.81 24.85 39.47
C HIS A 217 -5.32 26.26 39.13
N LEU A 218 -5.38 26.66 37.85
CA LEU A 218 -4.94 27.99 37.40
C LEU A 218 -5.89 29.13 37.84
N LYS A 219 -7.19 28.84 37.92
CA LYS A 219 -8.19 29.81 38.38
C LYS A 219 -8.06 30.13 39.87
N LEU A 220 -7.69 29.13 40.67
CA LEU A 220 -7.64 29.24 42.13
C LEU A 220 -6.25 29.63 42.67
N CYS A 221 -5.17 29.40 41.90
CA CYS A 221 -3.82 29.68 42.38
C CYS A 221 -3.45 31.17 42.34
N ARG A 222 -2.42 31.53 43.12
CA ARG A 222 -1.92 32.90 43.14
C ARG A 222 -1.12 33.20 41.87
N ASP A 223 -1.06 34.47 41.55
CA ASP A 223 -0.40 35.02 40.36
C ASP A 223 1.06 34.60 40.15
N PHE A 224 1.82 34.29 41.21
CA PHE A 224 3.21 33.83 41.11
C PHE A 224 3.34 32.30 41.00
N GLU A 225 2.25 31.55 41.20
CA GLU A 225 2.20 30.08 41.18
C GLU A 225 1.79 29.52 39.81
N VAL A 226 1.13 30.32 38.98
CA VAL A 226 0.64 29.95 37.63
C VAL A 226 1.73 29.28 36.80
N ASP A 227 2.90 29.91 36.68
CA ASP A 227 4.03 29.37 35.90
C ASP A 227 4.54 28.03 36.45
N ASN A 228 4.42 27.78 37.76
CA ASN A 228 4.84 26.50 38.35
C ASN A 228 3.84 25.39 37.99
N HIS A 229 2.54 25.65 38.08
CA HIS A 229 1.52 24.67 37.70
C HIS A 229 1.56 24.32 36.21
N ILE A 230 1.77 25.31 35.33
CA ILE A 230 1.91 25.06 33.88
C ILE A 230 3.20 24.31 33.59
N ARG A 231 4.30 24.63 34.28
CA ARG A 231 5.56 23.88 34.15
C ARG A 231 5.40 22.42 34.56
N ASP A 232 4.77 22.15 35.69
CA ASP A 232 4.56 20.79 36.18
C ASP A 232 3.67 20.00 35.22
N PHE A 233 2.63 20.63 34.70
CA PHE A 233 1.77 20.08 33.65
C PHE A 233 2.54 19.77 32.36
N ALA A 234 3.30 20.73 31.83
CA ALA A 234 4.10 20.56 30.62
C ALA A 234 5.15 19.45 30.80
N ALA A 235 5.76 19.37 31.99
CA ALA A 235 6.74 18.35 32.31
C ALA A 235 6.11 16.95 32.38
N LYS A 236 4.88 16.79 32.90
CA LYS A 236 4.13 15.51 32.79
C LYS A 236 3.96 15.07 31.34
N LEU A 237 3.47 15.96 30.47
CA LEU A 237 3.23 15.63 29.07
C LEU A 237 4.51 15.31 28.30
N SER A 238 5.63 15.94 28.66
CA SER A 238 6.93 15.69 28.02
C SER A 238 7.51 14.29 28.28
N LEU A 239 7.08 13.61 29.35
CA LEU A 239 7.53 12.26 29.72
C LEU A 239 6.70 11.15 29.06
N ILE A 240 5.60 11.50 28.40
CA ILE A 240 4.72 10.55 27.75
C ILE A 240 5.21 10.31 26.31
N PRO A 241 5.54 9.07 25.92
CA PRO A 241 5.93 8.76 24.56
C PRO A 241 4.72 8.79 23.62
N SER A 242 4.96 9.01 22.33
CA SER A 242 3.93 8.86 21.31
C SER A 242 3.56 7.37 21.11
N PRO A 243 2.26 7.00 21.07
CA PRO A 243 1.83 5.64 20.74
C PRO A 243 2.40 5.14 19.40
N PRO A 244 2.95 3.91 19.33
CA PRO A 244 3.42 3.34 18.07
C PRO A 244 2.24 3.05 17.11
N PRO A 245 2.46 3.06 15.79
CA PRO A 245 1.44 2.62 14.83
C PRO A 245 1.01 1.17 15.07
N GLY A 246 -0.31 0.92 14.99
CA GLY A 246 -0.93 -0.38 15.17
C GLY A 246 -2.00 -0.35 16.28
N PRO A 247 -2.29 -1.50 16.92
CA PRO A 247 -3.46 -1.64 17.79
C PRO A 247 -3.26 -1.15 19.24
N LEU A 248 -2.10 -0.59 19.59
CA LEU A 248 -1.76 -0.25 20.98
C LEU A 248 -1.99 1.23 21.30
N HIS A 249 -3.02 1.52 22.09
CA HIS A 249 -3.27 2.84 22.67
C HIS A 249 -2.57 3.02 24.01
N LEU A 250 -2.26 4.27 24.38
CA LEU A 250 -1.67 4.61 25.67
C LEU A 250 -2.71 5.24 26.60
N VAL A 251 -2.66 4.89 27.89
CA VAL A 251 -3.58 5.39 28.91
C VAL A 251 -2.79 6.11 29.99
N PHE A 252 -3.16 7.36 30.26
CA PHE A 252 -2.52 8.25 31.22
C PHE A 252 -3.53 8.75 32.25
N ASN A 253 -3.20 8.62 33.54
CA ASN A 253 -4.07 9.07 34.61
C ASN A 253 -3.75 10.52 34.99
N MET A 254 -4.70 11.44 34.79
CA MET A 254 -4.59 12.82 35.23
C MET A 254 -5.84 13.26 35.97
N LYS A 255 -5.79 13.13 37.31
CA LYS A 255 -6.96 13.30 38.19
C LYS A 255 -7.75 14.58 37.88
N PRO A 256 -9.08 14.49 37.75
CA PRO A 256 -9.93 13.31 37.97
C PRO A 256 -10.10 12.37 36.75
N LEU A 257 -9.46 12.65 35.61
CA LEU A 257 -9.71 11.95 34.35
C LEU A 257 -8.67 10.87 34.04
N GLN A 258 -9.14 9.80 33.38
CA GLN A 258 -8.28 8.87 32.64
C GLN A 258 -8.28 9.23 31.15
N ILE A 259 -7.10 9.61 30.66
CA ILE A 259 -6.87 10.12 29.30
C ILE A 259 -6.32 9.00 28.44
N VAL A 260 -6.84 8.86 27.23
CA VAL A 260 -6.42 7.83 26.27
C VAL A 260 -5.82 8.52 25.05
N PHE A 261 -4.60 8.16 24.69
CA PHE A 261 -3.93 8.59 23.47
C PHE A 261 -4.06 7.48 22.41
N PRO A 262 -4.88 7.67 21.37
CA PRO A 262 -5.08 6.67 20.34
C PRO A 262 -3.82 6.51 19.46
N SER A 263 -3.63 5.31 18.93
CA SER A 263 -2.56 5.00 17.98
C SER A 263 -3.02 5.18 16.54
N ARG A 264 -2.06 5.39 15.65
CA ARG A 264 -2.26 5.34 14.19
C ARG A 264 -2.57 3.90 13.77
N ALA A 265 -3.36 3.70 12.71
CA ALA A 265 -3.66 2.37 12.20
C ALA A 265 -2.42 1.70 11.56
N ASP A 266 -1.63 2.50 10.85
CA ASP A 266 -0.37 2.16 10.18
C ASP A 266 0.56 3.40 10.15
N PRO A 267 1.85 3.28 9.78
CA PRO A 267 2.80 4.39 9.80
C PRO A 267 2.40 5.62 8.96
N GLU A 268 1.64 5.42 7.89
CA GLU A 268 1.26 6.49 6.95
C GLU A 268 -0.14 7.07 7.28
N SER A 269 -0.95 6.35 8.05
CA SER A 269 -2.27 6.81 8.46
C SER A 269 -2.23 7.95 9.49
N PRO A 270 -3.18 8.90 9.45
CA PRO A 270 -3.27 9.96 10.45
C PRO A 270 -3.78 9.41 11.80
N VAL A 271 -3.43 10.10 12.89
CA VAL A 271 -4.08 9.89 14.20
C VAL A 271 -5.50 10.44 14.14
N VAL A 272 -6.48 9.68 14.61
CA VAL A 272 -7.89 10.12 14.68
C VAL A 272 -8.31 10.24 16.15
N ASP A 273 -8.22 11.46 16.69
CA ASP A 273 -8.64 11.82 18.05
C ASP A 273 -9.76 12.90 18.06
N LEU A 274 -10.71 12.76 17.14
CA LEU A 274 -11.83 13.69 16.97
C LEU A 274 -13.14 12.97 16.58
N ASP A 275 -14.25 13.70 16.64
CA ASP A 275 -15.59 13.22 16.35
C ASP A 275 -15.88 13.33 14.83
N LEU A 276 -15.71 12.24 14.07
CA LEU A 276 -15.86 12.27 12.60
C LEU A 276 -17.31 12.42 12.13
N HIS A 277 -18.29 12.37 13.04
CA HIS A 277 -19.71 12.53 12.70
C HIS A 277 -20.16 14.01 12.63
N LEU A 278 -19.32 14.97 13.05
CA LEU A 278 -19.67 16.39 13.05
C LEU A 278 -20.10 16.93 11.67
N PRO A 279 -19.42 16.63 10.55
CA PRO A 279 -19.90 17.06 9.23
C PRO A 279 -21.32 16.57 8.90
N LEU A 280 -21.66 15.34 9.31
CA LEU A 280 -22.96 14.72 9.05
C LEU A 280 -24.07 15.26 9.97
N LEU A 281 -23.71 15.93 11.07
CA LEU A 281 -24.66 16.66 11.92
C LEU A 281 -24.93 18.08 11.39
N CYS A 282 -23.89 18.76 10.89
CA CYS A 282 -23.99 20.15 10.42
C CYS A 282 -24.52 20.26 8.98
N PHE A 283 -24.28 19.25 8.14
CA PHE A 283 -24.63 19.28 6.72
C PHE A 283 -25.48 18.09 6.32
N ARG A 284 -26.36 18.30 5.33
CA ARG A 284 -27.01 17.19 4.63
C ARG A 284 -25.97 16.40 3.82
N PRO A 285 -26.17 15.09 3.59
CA PRO A 285 -25.22 14.26 2.84
C PRO A 285 -24.83 14.82 1.47
N GLU A 286 -25.76 15.47 0.77
CA GLU A 286 -25.52 16.09 -0.54
C GLU A 286 -24.53 17.26 -0.42
N LYS A 287 -24.63 18.06 0.63
CA LYS A 287 -23.69 19.15 0.90
C LYS A 287 -22.33 18.64 1.34
N VAL A 288 -22.27 17.54 2.09
CA VAL A 288 -21.00 16.85 2.40
C VAL A 288 -20.30 16.41 1.11
N LEU A 289 -21.03 15.79 0.17
CA LEU A 289 -20.49 15.39 -1.13
C LEU A 289 -20.03 16.61 -1.96
N GLN A 290 -20.77 17.71 -1.94
CA GLN A 290 -20.37 18.97 -2.61
C GLN A 290 -19.04 19.50 -2.03
N ILE A 291 -18.89 19.51 -0.70
CA ILE A 291 -17.65 19.95 -0.04
C ILE A 291 -16.48 19.00 -0.36
N LEU A 292 -16.71 17.68 -0.30
CA LEU A 292 -15.70 16.70 -0.70
C LEU A 292 -15.28 16.89 -2.17
N THR A 293 -16.20 17.29 -3.05
CA THR A 293 -15.87 17.59 -4.44
C THR A 293 -14.98 18.82 -4.57
N CYS A 294 -15.26 19.87 -3.80
CA CYS A 294 -14.40 21.06 -3.76
C CYS A 294 -12.98 20.70 -3.32
N LEU A 295 -12.82 19.77 -2.36
CA LEU A 295 -11.50 19.31 -1.93
C LEU A 295 -10.85 18.37 -2.95
N LEU A 296 -11.59 17.45 -3.56
CA LEU A 296 -11.07 16.54 -4.59
C LEU A 296 -10.65 17.25 -5.88
N THR A 297 -11.24 18.42 -6.15
CA THR A 297 -10.89 19.29 -7.28
C THR A 297 -9.95 20.43 -6.87
N GLU A 298 -9.40 20.37 -5.65
CA GLU A 298 -8.44 21.32 -5.11
C GLU A 298 -8.88 22.80 -5.25
N GLN A 299 -10.11 23.12 -4.84
CA GLN A 299 -10.62 24.50 -4.85
C GLN A 299 -10.07 25.34 -3.69
N ARG A 300 -10.26 26.67 -3.77
CA ARG A 300 -9.99 27.62 -2.67
C ARG A 300 -11.20 27.65 -1.72
N VAL A 301 -11.08 26.98 -0.58
CA VAL A 301 -12.20 26.75 0.36
C VAL A 301 -12.00 27.54 1.65
N VAL A 302 -13.03 28.29 2.05
CA VAL A 302 -13.09 29.00 3.35
C VAL A 302 -14.28 28.49 4.17
N LEU A 303 -14.00 27.94 5.34
CA LEU A 303 -14.98 27.53 6.34
C LEU A 303 -15.33 28.71 7.27
N PHE A 304 -16.61 28.87 7.59
CA PHE A 304 -17.11 29.89 8.52
C PHE A 304 -17.93 29.28 9.66
N SER A 305 -17.72 29.80 10.86
CA SER A 305 -18.44 29.38 12.08
C SER A 305 -18.32 30.47 13.15
N ALA A 306 -19.33 30.62 13.98
CA ALA A 306 -19.27 31.42 15.21
C ALA A 306 -18.42 30.71 16.30
N SER A 307 -18.22 29.40 16.18
CA SER A 307 -17.35 28.60 17.04
C SER A 307 -16.01 28.33 16.38
N TRP A 308 -14.94 28.90 16.96
CA TRP A 308 -13.56 28.66 16.52
C TRP A 308 -13.16 27.17 16.61
N ALA A 309 -13.66 26.45 17.61
CA ALA A 309 -13.38 25.03 17.78
C ALA A 309 -13.90 24.19 16.61
N LEU A 310 -15.10 24.55 16.12
CA LEU A 310 -15.77 23.80 15.07
C LEU A 310 -15.04 23.92 13.72
N LEU A 311 -14.39 25.05 13.45
CA LEU A 311 -13.61 25.25 12.22
C LEU A 311 -12.55 24.16 12.03
N THR A 312 -11.69 23.96 13.03
CA THR A 312 -10.61 22.97 12.96
C THR A 312 -11.15 21.54 12.97
N LEU A 313 -12.14 21.23 13.82
CA LEU A 313 -12.73 19.89 13.86
C LEU A 313 -13.41 19.52 12.54
N MET A 314 -14.10 20.46 11.91
CA MET A 314 -14.78 20.26 10.63
C MET A 314 -13.77 20.06 9.50
N ALA A 315 -12.73 20.92 9.44
CA ALA A 315 -11.71 20.84 8.41
C ALA A 315 -10.94 19.51 8.47
N GLU A 316 -10.51 19.10 9.67
CA GLU A 316 -9.83 17.82 9.90
C GLU A 316 -10.74 16.61 9.60
N SER A 317 -12.04 16.70 9.92
CA SER A 317 -13.00 15.64 9.59
C SER A 317 -13.09 15.43 8.07
N PHE A 318 -13.18 16.52 7.29
CA PHE A 318 -13.21 16.41 5.83
C PHE A 318 -11.89 15.87 5.26
N LEU A 319 -10.74 16.26 5.81
CA LEU A 319 -9.45 15.68 5.41
C LEU A 319 -9.35 14.19 5.75
N ALA A 320 -9.91 13.75 6.88
CA ALA A 320 -9.98 12.33 7.25
C ALA A 320 -10.89 11.53 6.29
N TYR A 321 -11.95 12.14 5.74
CA TYR A 321 -12.83 11.49 4.77
C TYR A 321 -12.13 11.20 3.42
N LEU A 322 -11.10 11.98 3.09
CA LEU A 322 -10.33 11.83 1.84
C LEU A 322 -9.28 10.72 1.90
N GLN A 323 -8.99 10.14 3.07
CA GLN A 323 -7.96 9.12 3.22
C GLN A 323 -8.22 7.89 2.32
N PRO A 324 -7.21 7.36 1.60
CA PRO A 324 -5.77 7.64 1.72
C PRO A 324 -5.23 8.78 0.81
N LEU A 325 -6.11 9.60 0.24
CA LEU A 325 -5.70 10.80 -0.48
C LEU A 325 -5.24 11.87 0.51
N HIS A 326 -4.20 12.63 0.13
CA HIS A 326 -3.56 13.61 1.00
C HIS A 326 -3.69 15.02 0.41
N TRP A 327 -4.20 15.96 1.21
CA TRP A 327 -4.22 17.38 0.87
C TRP A 327 -2.81 17.96 0.94
N GLN A 328 -2.28 18.39 -0.20
CA GLN A 328 -0.90 18.90 -0.37
C GLN A 328 -0.80 20.44 -0.28
N HIS A 329 -1.94 21.13 -0.27
CA HIS A 329 -1.98 22.60 -0.33
C HIS A 329 -2.05 23.23 1.06
N THR A 330 -2.04 24.57 1.09
CA THR A 330 -2.12 25.36 2.31
C THR A 330 -3.35 24.97 3.14
N PHE A 331 -3.12 24.70 4.43
CA PHE A 331 -4.14 24.30 5.38
C PHE A 331 -4.01 25.15 6.66
N VAL A 332 -4.98 26.02 6.89
CA VAL A 332 -5.00 26.95 8.03
C VAL A 332 -6.42 27.02 8.59
N PRO A 333 -6.82 26.10 9.48
CA PRO A 333 -8.21 25.97 9.91
C PRO A 333 -8.73 27.17 10.72
N ILE A 334 -7.84 28.04 11.23
CA ILE A 334 -8.22 29.28 11.93
C ILE A 334 -7.32 30.42 11.45
N LEU A 335 -7.93 31.44 10.86
CA LEU A 335 -7.33 32.75 10.60
C LEU A 335 -7.81 33.76 11.65
N SER A 336 -6.87 34.56 12.15
CA SER A 336 -7.21 35.75 12.96
C SER A 336 -7.63 36.90 12.04
N GLY A 337 -8.30 37.91 12.59
CA GLY A 337 -8.69 39.10 11.81
C GLY A 337 -7.52 39.84 11.15
N GLN A 338 -6.29 39.71 11.67
CA GLN A 338 -5.08 40.33 11.08
C GLN A 338 -4.47 39.49 9.95
N MET A 339 -5.01 38.31 9.70
CA MET A 339 -4.51 37.32 8.74
C MET A 339 -5.52 37.08 7.62
N LEU A 340 -6.50 37.95 7.43
CA LEU A 340 -7.52 37.75 6.39
C LEU A 340 -6.95 37.87 4.99
N ASP A 341 -5.90 38.67 4.78
CA ASP A 341 -5.20 38.82 3.49
C ASP A 341 -4.71 37.48 2.91
N PHE A 342 -4.51 36.45 3.73
CA PHE A 342 -4.12 35.11 3.26
C PHE A 342 -5.19 34.46 2.35
N VAL A 343 -6.47 34.88 2.44
CA VAL A 343 -7.53 34.36 1.54
C VAL A 343 -7.35 34.82 0.10
N MET A 344 -6.51 35.82 -0.15
CA MET A 344 -6.15 36.30 -1.49
C MET A 344 -5.13 35.39 -2.19
N ALA A 345 -4.65 34.33 -1.53
CA ALA A 345 -3.69 33.40 -2.12
C ALA A 345 -4.21 32.83 -3.45
N PRO A 346 -3.40 32.84 -4.53
CA PRO A 346 -3.85 32.37 -5.84
C PRO A 346 -3.89 30.85 -5.95
N THR A 347 -3.21 30.14 -5.03
CA THR A 347 -3.17 28.68 -4.96
C THR A 347 -4.38 28.13 -4.22
N SER A 348 -4.69 26.85 -4.43
CA SER A 348 -5.68 26.11 -3.63
C SER A 348 -5.36 26.17 -2.14
N PHE A 349 -6.38 26.22 -1.30
CA PHE A 349 -6.22 26.22 0.15
C PHE A 349 -7.49 25.77 0.85
N LEU A 350 -7.34 25.33 2.10
CA LEU A 350 -8.43 25.13 3.04
C LEU A 350 -8.18 26.00 4.27
N MET A 351 -8.98 27.05 4.41
CA MET A 351 -8.87 28.04 5.48
C MET A 351 -10.15 28.14 6.30
N GLY A 352 -10.07 28.63 7.53
CA GLY A 352 -11.26 28.88 8.37
C GLY A 352 -11.27 30.28 8.99
N CYS A 353 -12.42 30.93 8.96
CA CYS A 353 -12.64 32.28 9.46
C CYS A 353 -13.83 32.31 10.41
N HIS A 354 -13.84 33.24 11.37
CA HIS A 354 -15.04 33.47 12.15
C HIS A 354 -16.14 34.12 11.31
N LEU A 355 -17.39 33.79 11.62
CA LEU A 355 -18.55 34.21 10.84
C LEU A 355 -18.68 35.73 10.69
N CYS A 356 -18.14 36.53 11.62
CA CYS A 356 -18.14 37.99 11.52
C CYS A 356 -17.36 38.54 10.32
N HIS A 357 -16.43 37.78 9.76
CA HIS A 357 -15.63 38.17 8.59
C HIS A 357 -16.22 37.68 7.27
N PHE A 358 -17.42 37.06 7.28
CA PHE A 358 -18.03 36.50 6.07
C PHE A 358 -18.20 37.54 4.96
N GLU A 359 -18.76 38.72 5.28
CA GLU A 359 -18.99 39.77 4.28
C GLU A 359 -17.68 40.34 3.71
N GLU A 360 -16.68 40.51 4.57
CA GLU A 360 -15.34 40.99 4.21
C GLU A 360 -14.67 40.00 3.24
N VAL A 361 -14.53 38.74 3.65
CA VAL A 361 -13.90 37.68 2.85
C VAL A 361 -14.66 37.43 1.53
N SER A 362 -16.00 37.51 1.54
CA SER A 362 -16.80 37.29 0.32
C SER A 362 -16.54 38.31 -0.79
N LYS A 363 -16.02 39.49 -0.44
CA LYS A 363 -15.71 40.58 -1.38
C LYS A 363 -14.21 40.65 -1.73
N GLU A 364 -13.36 39.94 -0.99
CA GLU A 364 -11.91 40.06 -1.06
C GLU A 364 -11.31 39.37 -2.31
N ALA A 365 -11.91 38.27 -2.76
CA ALA A 365 -11.46 37.55 -3.96
C ALA A 365 -12.59 36.79 -4.65
N ASP A 366 -12.55 36.73 -5.99
CA ASP A 366 -13.47 35.93 -6.80
C ASP A 366 -13.10 34.45 -6.80
N GLY A 367 -14.12 33.58 -6.90
CA GLY A 367 -13.94 32.13 -7.02
C GLY A 367 -13.50 31.43 -5.72
N LEU A 368 -13.86 31.99 -4.56
CA LEU A 368 -13.76 31.34 -3.27
C LEU A 368 -15.02 30.49 -3.02
N VAL A 369 -14.84 29.28 -2.52
CA VAL A 369 -15.94 28.44 -2.01
C VAL A 369 -16.13 28.75 -0.53
N LEU A 370 -17.21 29.44 -0.21
CA LEU A 370 -17.57 29.91 1.13
C LEU A 370 -18.56 28.94 1.77
N ILE A 371 -18.13 28.24 2.83
CA ILE A 371 -18.92 27.23 3.52
C ILE A 371 -19.26 27.75 4.91
N ASN A 372 -20.54 27.99 5.18
CA ASN A 372 -21.02 28.35 6.51
C ASN A 372 -21.49 27.10 7.24
N ILE A 373 -20.75 26.71 8.29
CA ILE A 373 -21.01 25.50 9.07
C ILE A 373 -22.28 25.65 9.91
N ASP A 374 -22.54 26.83 10.46
CA ASP A 374 -23.67 27.08 11.37
C ASP A 374 -25.03 26.99 10.66
N SER A 375 -25.09 27.42 9.39
CA SER A 375 -26.31 27.35 8.57
C SER A 375 -26.33 26.17 7.59
N GLY A 376 -25.22 25.43 7.47
CA GLY A 376 -25.09 24.30 6.55
C GLY A 376 -25.06 24.70 5.05
N SER A 377 -24.72 25.95 4.72
CA SER A 377 -24.76 26.48 3.35
C SER A 377 -23.39 26.50 2.66
N VAL A 378 -23.37 26.23 1.36
CA VAL A 378 -22.19 26.33 0.49
C VAL A 378 -22.50 27.37 -0.60
N THR A 379 -21.68 28.42 -0.69
CA THR A 379 -21.84 29.56 -1.59
C THR A 379 -20.50 29.93 -2.22
N CYS A 380 -20.50 30.77 -3.26
CA CYS A 380 -19.29 31.11 -4.01
C CYS A 380 -19.19 32.63 -4.21
N SER A 381 -17.98 33.20 -4.09
CA SER A 381 -17.77 34.63 -4.36
C SER A 381 -17.69 34.91 -5.86
N GLY A 382 -18.21 36.06 -6.31
CA GLY A 382 -17.96 36.58 -7.66
C GLY A 382 -19.04 36.36 -8.74
N GLY A 383 -20.28 36.01 -8.41
CA GLY A 383 -21.43 36.26 -9.30
C GLY A 383 -21.53 35.43 -10.59
N ASP A 384 -21.22 34.15 -10.54
CA ASP A 384 -21.93 33.05 -11.21
C ASP A 384 -21.60 31.83 -10.33
N GLY A 385 -22.58 31.03 -9.91
CA GLY A 385 -22.36 29.98 -8.91
C GLY A 385 -21.13 29.14 -9.28
N ALA A 386 -20.19 28.89 -8.35
CA ALA A 386 -18.98 28.16 -8.73
C ALA A 386 -19.41 26.85 -9.36
N ASP A 387 -18.80 26.59 -10.51
CA ASP A 387 -19.19 25.53 -11.41
C ASP A 387 -18.59 24.20 -10.90
N ILE A 388 -18.94 23.89 -9.64
CA ILE A 388 -18.52 22.72 -8.86
C ILE A 388 -19.24 21.52 -9.46
N PRO A 389 -18.53 20.55 -10.04
CA PRO A 389 -19.16 19.36 -10.57
C PRO A 389 -19.75 18.50 -9.43
N ASP A 390 -20.75 17.69 -9.75
CA ASP A 390 -21.25 16.69 -8.80
C ASP A 390 -20.35 15.46 -8.76
N ILE A 391 -20.30 14.79 -7.61
CA ILE A 391 -19.73 13.44 -7.49
C ILE A 391 -20.47 12.49 -8.43
N PRO A 392 -19.78 11.52 -9.06
CA PRO A 392 -20.43 10.53 -9.91
C PRO A 392 -21.69 9.93 -9.29
N LEU A 393 -22.80 9.99 -10.03
CA LEU A 393 -24.16 9.81 -9.50
C LEU A 393 -24.34 8.53 -8.67
N LEU A 394 -23.82 7.40 -9.17
CA LEU A 394 -23.94 6.11 -8.51
C LEU A 394 -23.19 6.07 -7.16
N ALA A 395 -22.00 6.69 -7.11
CA ALA A 395 -21.19 6.77 -5.91
C ALA A 395 -21.87 7.67 -4.86
N ALA A 396 -22.43 8.81 -5.31
CA ALA A 396 -23.20 9.73 -4.49
C ALA A 396 -24.44 9.06 -3.87
N GLN A 397 -25.29 8.42 -4.68
CA GLN A 397 -26.50 7.73 -4.18
C GLN A 397 -26.18 6.64 -3.16
N THR A 398 -25.15 5.83 -3.43
CA THR A 398 -24.72 4.76 -2.51
C THR A 398 -24.24 5.33 -1.18
N PHE A 399 -23.49 6.45 -1.21
CA PHE A 399 -23.04 7.13 0.00
C PHE A 399 -24.21 7.68 0.81
N ILE A 400 -25.14 8.41 0.17
CA ILE A 400 -26.32 9.01 0.83
C ILE A 400 -27.16 7.93 1.50
N GLN A 401 -27.47 6.84 0.78
CA GLN A 401 -28.26 5.73 1.32
C GLN A 401 -27.60 5.10 2.56
N ARG A 402 -26.28 4.97 2.56
CA ARG A 402 -25.55 4.36 3.68
C ARG A 402 -25.41 5.30 4.87
N VAL A 403 -25.22 6.59 4.64
CA VAL A 403 -25.22 7.60 5.70
C VAL A 403 -26.56 7.61 6.44
N GLN A 404 -27.69 7.44 5.74
CA GLN A 404 -29.02 7.34 6.37
C GLN A 404 -29.16 6.15 7.34
N SER A 405 -28.30 5.12 7.22
CA SER A 405 -28.28 3.97 8.13
C SER A 405 -27.44 4.18 9.40
N LEU A 406 -26.67 5.27 9.49
CA LEU A 406 -25.81 5.56 10.64
C LEU A 406 -26.62 6.08 11.84
N GLN A 407 -26.26 5.61 13.03
CA GLN A 407 -26.76 6.18 14.28
C GLN A 407 -25.87 7.32 14.74
N LEU A 408 -26.16 8.54 14.26
CA LEU A 408 -25.35 9.73 14.55
C LEU A 408 -25.55 10.29 15.98
N HIS A 409 -26.68 9.99 16.62
CA HIS A 409 -27.04 10.56 17.93
C HIS A 409 -26.75 9.55 19.05
N GLN A 410 -25.82 9.90 19.93
CA GLN A 410 -25.41 9.05 21.06
C GLN A 410 -26.59 8.72 22.00
N ASP A 411 -27.48 9.67 22.25
CA ASP A 411 -28.60 9.50 23.19
C ASP A 411 -29.54 8.37 22.78
N LEU A 412 -29.67 8.09 21.49
CA LEU A 412 -30.47 6.97 20.97
C LEU A 412 -29.85 5.60 21.32
N ASP A 413 -28.52 5.50 21.33
CA ASP A 413 -27.80 4.29 21.73
C ASP A 413 -27.87 4.07 23.25
N LEU A 414 -27.85 5.18 24.01
CA LEU A 414 -27.94 5.17 25.48
C LEU A 414 -29.36 4.97 26.01
N ALA A 415 -30.41 5.19 25.21
CA ALA A 415 -31.81 5.13 25.65
C ALA A 415 -32.22 3.79 26.31
N HIS A 416 -31.50 2.70 26.02
CA HIS A 416 -31.75 1.36 26.54
C HIS A 416 -30.88 1.01 27.76
N GLN A 417 -30.02 1.92 28.23
CA GLN A 417 -29.02 1.67 29.27
C GLN A 417 -29.28 2.51 30.53
N GLY A 418 -28.84 2.01 31.69
CA GLY A 418 -28.89 2.76 32.95
C GLY A 418 -27.81 3.87 33.06
N ALA A 419 -28.02 4.85 33.93
CA ALA A 419 -27.06 5.93 34.18
C ALA A 419 -25.77 5.41 34.87
N SER A 420 -24.60 5.95 34.50
CA SER A 420 -23.32 5.66 35.17
C SER A 420 -23.22 6.35 36.52
N THR A 421 -22.68 5.69 37.52
CA THR A 421 -22.18 6.34 38.75
C THR A 421 -20.69 6.69 38.66
N ASP A 422 -19.91 6.01 37.80
CA ASP A 422 -18.51 6.34 37.52
C ASP A 422 -18.39 7.20 36.25
N LEU A 423 -17.71 8.35 36.38
CA LEU A 423 -17.41 9.28 35.30
C LEU A 423 -16.49 8.65 34.24
N ASN A 424 -15.51 7.85 34.65
CA ASN A 424 -14.56 7.21 33.72
C ASN A 424 -15.25 6.15 32.88
N ASP A 425 -16.16 5.37 33.47
CA ASP A 425 -16.99 4.41 32.75
C ASP A 425 -17.89 5.08 31.72
N GLY A 426 -18.54 6.19 32.09
CA GLY A 426 -19.34 6.99 31.16
C GLY A 426 -18.53 7.50 29.98
N ARG A 427 -17.32 8.03 30.23
CA ARG A 427 -16.39 8.47 29.18
C ARG A 427 -15.87 7.32 28.33
N ALA A 428 -15.57 6.17 28.93
CA ALA A 428 -15.15 4.97 28.21
C ALA A 428 -16.23 4.47 27.25
N ARG A 429 -17.50 4.49 27.67
CA ARG A 429 -18.65 4.18 26.80
C ARG A 429 -18.78 5.17 25.66
N ARG A 430 -18.68 6.49 25.92
CA ARG A 430 -18.68 7.52 24.86
C ARG A 430 -17.55 7.27 23.85
N ARG A 431 -16.33 6.99 24.32
CA ARG A 431 -15.19 6.69 23.45
C ARG A 431 -15.41 5.43 22.61
N ALA A 432 -15.94 4.36 23.20
CA ALA A 432 -16.23 3.12 22.46
C ALA A 432 -17.28 3.33 21.37
N TRP A 433 -18.34 4.08 21.67
CA TRP A 433 -19.35 4.49 20.69
C TRP A 433 -18.74 5.36 19.57
N GLN A 434 -17.96 6.37 19.94
CA GLN A 434 -17.28 7.26 19.00
C GLN A 434 -16.33 6.49 18.08
N GLN A 435 -15.51 5.57 18.61
CA GLN A 435 -14.58 4.77 17.82
C GLN A 435 -15.31 3.85 16.84
N ARG A 436 -16.43 3.25 17.26
CA ARG A 436 -17.28 2.45 16.36
C ARG A 436 -17.86 3.29 15.24
N LEU A 437 -18.40 4.46 15.55
CA LEU A 437 -19.00 5.36 14.56
C LEU A 437 -17.93 5.93 13.61
N ASN A 438 -16.78 6.35 14.14
CA ASN A 438 -15.64 6.81 13.35
C ASN A 438 -15.18 5.72 12.36
N ALA A 439 -15.04 4.47 12.82
CA ALA A 439 -14.66 3.36 11.95
C ALA A 439 -15.71 3.11 10.83
N GLN A 440 -17.00 3.21 11.14
CA GLN A 440 -18.08 3.11 10.15
C GLN A 440 -17.99 4.25 9.13
N ILE A 441 -17.82 5.49 9.58
CA ILE A 441 -17.71 6.66 8.70
C ILE A 441 -16.48 6.55 7.80
N GLN A 442 -15.31 6.19 8.34
CA GLN A 442 -14.10 5.97 7.55
C GLN A 442 -14.27 4.86 6.52
N GLN A 443 -14.95 3.76 6.87
CA GLN A 443 -15.26 2.69 5.91
C GLN A 443 -16.17 3.19 4.79
N LEU A 444 -17.19 4.01 5.12
CA LEU A 444 -18.11 4.58 4.15
C LEU A 444 -17.45 5.58 3.21
N THR A 445 -16.60 6.47 3.73
CA THR A 445 -15.89 7.45 2.91
C THR A 445 -14.80 6.79 2.06
N LEU A 446 -14.09 5.80 2.61
CA LEU A 446 -13.14 5.00 1.83
C LEU A 446 -13.85 4.26 0.69
N GLN A 447 -15.04 3.72 0.95
CA GLN A 447 -15.82 3.06 -0.09
C GLN A 447 -16.30 4.04 -1.17
N LEU A 448 -16.66 5.28 -0.80
CA LEU A 448 -16.96 6.34 -1.76
C LEU A 448 -15.76 6.57 -2.69
N LEU A 449 -14.55 6.72 -2.13
CA LEU A 449 -13.33 6.90 -2.92
C LEU A 449 -13.01 5.70 -3.82
N VAL A 450 -13.15 4.47 -3.31
CA VAL A 450 -13.01 3.25 -4.12
C VAL A 450 -14.04 3.26 -5.24
N SER A 451 -15.29 3.63 -4.98
CA SER A 451 -16.32 3.71 -6.03
C SER A 451 -15.97 4.75 -7.11
N ILE A 452 -15.33 5.87 -6.75
CA ILE A 452 -14.95 6.93 -7.68
C ILE A 452 -13.72 6.52 -8.53
N PHE A 453 -12.70 5.92 -7.91
CA PHE A 453 -11.39 5.72 -8.52
C PHE A 453 -11.04 4.26 -8.86
N ARG A 454 -11.89 3.28 -8.56
CA ARG A 454 -11.63 1.84 -8.81
C ARG A 454 -11.18 1.55 -10.24
N GLU A 455 -11.78 2.20 -11.22
CA GLU A 455 -11.53 1.90 -12.64
C GLU A 455 -10.23 2.53 -13.17
N VAL A 456 -9.58 3.42 -12.41
CA VAL A 456 -8.28 4.01 -12.79
C VAL A 456 -7.23 2.94 -13.09
N LYS A 457 -7.22 1.84 -12.33
CA LYS A 457 -6.27 0.73 -12.52
C LYS A 457 -6.32 0.10 -13.92
N ASN A 458 -7.46 0.18 -14.60
CA ASN A 458 -7.64 -0.36 -15.95
C ASN A 458 -6.94 0.48 -17.03
N HIS A 459 -6.53 1.70 -16.67
CA HIS A 459 -5.88 2.66 -17.56
C HIS A 459 -4.43 2.96 -17.13
N LEU A 460 -3.86 2.15 -16.24
CA LEU A 460 -2.47 2.25 -15.79
C LEU A 460 -1.56 1.28 -16.54
N ASN A 461 -0.38 1.78 -16.89
CA ASN A 461 0.76 1.00 -17.32
C ASN A 461 1.83 1.03 -16.22
N TYR A 462 1.89 -0.03 -15.42
CA TYR A 462 2.80 -0.14 -14.27
C TYR A 462 4.28 -0.09 -14.65
N GLU A 463 4.61 -0.59 -15.84
CA GLU A 463 5.98 -0.75 -16.28
C GLU A 463 6.58 0.56 -16.76
N HIS A 464 5.83 1.30 -17.57
CA HIS A 464 6.24 2.63 -18.06
C HIS A 464 5.79 3.78 -17.15
N ARG A 465 5.08 3.47 -16.06
CA ARG A 465 4.49 4.45 -15.12
C ARG A 465 3.60 5.48 -15.81
N VAL A 466 2.77 4.99 -16.74
CA VAL A 466 1.89 5.81 -17.58
C VAL A 466 0.43 5.67 -17.15
N PHE A 467 -0.32 6.77 -17.14
CA PHE A 467 -1.77 6.80 -17.01
C PHE A 467 -2.39 7.35 -18.31
N ASN A 468 -3.39 6.67 -18.85
CA ASN A 468 -4.11 7.12 -20.04
C ASN A 468 -5.39 7.88 -19.64
N SER A 469 -5.26 9.19 -19.43
CA SER A 469 -6.34 10.08 -18.99
C SER A 469 -7.47 10.21 -20.02
N GLU A 470 -7.15 10.32 -21.31
CA GLU A 470 -8.15 10.46 -22.37
C GLU A 470 -9.07 9.24 -22.46
N GLU A 471 -8.50 8.04 -22.44
CA GLU A 471 -9.28 6.79 -22.48
C GLU A 471 -10.09 6.59 -21.19
N PHE A 472 -9.52 6.97 -20.05
CA PHE A 472 -10.27 6.97 -18.79
C PHE A 472 -11.49 7.89 -18.86
N LEU A 473 -11.35 9.11 -19.39
CA LEU A 473 -12.46 10.05 -19.55
C LEU A 473 -13.53 9.56 -20.53
N LYS A 474 -13.14 8.98 -21.68
CA LYS A 474 -14.09 8.43 -22.66
C LYS A 474 -14.98 7.33 -22.10
N THR A 475 -14.50 6.58 -21.11
CA THR A 475 -15.28 5.50 -20.47
C THR A 475 -16.26 6.00 -19.40
N ARG A 476 -16.20 7.28 -19.01
CA ARG A 476 -17.11 7.88 -18.01
C ARG A 476 -18.43 8.34 -18.65
N ALA A 477 -19.51 8.33 -17.87
CA ALA A 477 -20.78 8.89 -18.30
C ALA A 477 -20.63 10.40 -18.59
N PRO A 478 -21.34 10.96 -19.60
CA PRO A 478 -21.21 12.37 -19.96
C PRO A 478 -21.42 13.34 -18.79
N GLY A 479 -22.36 13.04 -17.87
CA GLY A 479 -22.59 13.85 -16.67
C GLY A 479 -21.43 13.83 -15.67
N ASP A 480 -20.68 12.72 -15.59
CA ASP A 480 -19.57 12.56 -14.64
C ASP A 480 -18.24 13.09 -15.20
N GLN A 481 -18.11 13.26 -16.53
CA GLN A 481 -16.85 13.66 -17.18
C GLN A 481 -16.31 14.99 -16.68
N ARG A 482 -17.21 15.93 -16.33
CA ARG A 482 -16.84 17.23 -15.79
C ARG A 482 -16.07 17.11 -14.47
N PHE A 483 -16.55 16.27 -13.56
CA PHE A 483 -15.87 15.96 -12.30
C PHE A 483 -14.47 15.40 -12.55
N TYR A 484 -14.37 14.37 -13.39
CA TYR A 484 -13.09 13.72 -13.64
C TYR A 484 -12.10 14.65 -14.32
N LYS A 485 -12.50 15.47 -15.31
CA LYS A 485 -11.59 16.43 -15.96
C LYS A 485 -10.88 17.33 -14.95
N GLN A 486 -11.61 17.84 -13.95
CA GLN A 486 -11.00 18.67 -12.90
C GLN A 486 -10.11 17.85 -11.97
N VAL A 487 -10.55 16.66 -11.54
CA VAL A 487 -9.79 15.82 -10.59
C VAL A 487 -8.48 15.29 -11.20
N LEU A 488 -8.46 14.96 -12.49
CA LEU A 488 -7.28 14.37 -13.14
C LEU A 488 -6.05 15.30 -13.13
N ASP A 489 -6.28 16.61 -13.09
CA ASP A 489 -5.22 17.64 -13.10
C ASP A 489 -4.73 18.00 -11.69
N THR A 490 -5.26 17.35 -10.63
CA THR A 490 -4.94 17.67 -9.24
C THR A 490 -3.67 16.99 -8.72
N TYR A 491 -2.96 17.66 -7.81
CA TYR A 491 -1.80 17.08 -7.14
C TYR A 491 -2.16 15.85 -6.30
N MET A 492 -3.34 15.89 -5.67
CA MET A 492 -3.90 14.78 -4.90
C MET A 492 -4.08 13.53 -5.78
N PHE A 493 -4.63 13.68 -6.98
CA PHE A 493 -4.79 12.56 -7.91
C PHE A 493 -3.44 12.06 -8.44
N HIS A 494 -2.48 12.95 -8.75
CA HIS A 494 -1.13 12.53 -9.12
C HIS A 494 -0.42 11.74 -8.02
N SER A 495 -0.56 12.15 -6.76
CA SER A 495 -0.05 11.40 -5.60
C SER A 495 -0.73 10.03 -5.46
N PHE A 496 -2.03 9.97 -5.70
CA PHE A 496 -2.77 8.71 -5.78
C PHE A 496 -2.24 7.79 -6.89
N LEU A 497 -2.05 8.31 -8.11
CA LEU A 497 -1.47 7.54 -9.22
C LEU A 497 -0.08 7.00 -8.88
N LYS A 498 0.76 7.82 -8.24
CA LYS A 498 2.09 7.43 -7.78
C LYS A 498 2.01 6.26 -6.77
N ALA A 499 1.07 6.32 -5.83
CA ALA A 499 0.81 5.23 -4.88
C ALA A 499 0.30 3.95 -5.58
N ARG A 500 -0.55 4.07 -6.61
CA ARG A 500 -1.03 2.92 -7.40
C ARG A 500 0.06 2.29 -8.27
N LEU A 501 0.85 3.10 -8.98
CA LEU A 501 1.95 2.62 -9.84
C LEU A 501 3.09 1.98 -9.04
N SER A 502 3.34 2.45 -7.81
CA SER A 502 4.24 1.79 -6.84
C SER A 502 3.64 0.54 -6.17
N ARG A 503 2.41 0.15 -6.54
CA ARG A 503 1.68 -0.98 -5.95
C ARG A 503 1.56 -0.89 -4.42
N ARG A 504 1.43 0.33 -3.89
CA ARG A 504 1.26 0.58 -2.45
C ARG A 504 -0.03 -0.07 -1.95
N MET A 505 0.09 -0.89 -0.92
CA MET A 505 -1.01 -1.63 -0.28
C MET A 505 -1.68 -0.84 0.87
N ASP A 506 -2.14 0.37 0.57
CA ASP A 506 -2.87 1.21 1.52
C ASP A 506 -4.33 0.75 1.74
N ALA A 507 -5.08 1.49 2.56
CA ALA A 507 -6.48 1.21 2.86
C ALA A 507 -7.35 1.13 1.60
N PHE A 508 -7.08 1.95 0.56
CA PHE A 508 -7.82 1.90 -0.70
C PHE A 508 -7.56 0.60 -1.44
N ALA A 509 -6.29 0.19 -1.59
CA ALA A 509 -5.94 -1.04 -2.28
C ALA A 509 -6.53 -2.28 -1.55
N GLN A 510 -6.47 -2.28 -0.21
CA GLN A 510 -7.07 -3.34 0.61
C GLN A 510 -8.60 -3.38 0.46
N MET A 511 -9.27 -2.23 0.45
CA MET A 511 -10.72 -2.18 0.26
C MET A 511 -11.12 -2.59 -1.16
N ASP A 512 -10.42 -2.14 -2.19
CA ASP A 512 -10.69 -2.58 -3.56
C ASP A 512 -10.56 -4.11 -3.67
N LEU A 513 -9.48 -4.70 -3.17
CA LEU A 513 -9.26 -6.15 -3.19
C LEU A 513 -10.32 -6.96 -2.40
N SER A 514 -10.75 -6.44 -1.25
CA SER A 514 -11.78 -7.11 -0.42
C SER A 514 -13.19 -6.97 -0.98
N THR A 515 -13.44 -5.98 -1.85
CA THR A 515 -14.73 -5.73 -2.49
C THR A 515 -14.80 -6.20 -3.95
N GLN A 516 -13.67 -6.65 -4.51
CA GLN A 516 -13.61 -7.31 -5.82
C GLN A 516 -14.29 -8.68 -5.79
N SER A 517 -14.97 -9.03 -6.87
CA SER A 517 -15.42 -10.41 -7.10
C SER A 517 -14.22 -11.31 -7.39
N GLU A 518 -14.40 -12.62 -7.21
CA GLU A 518 -13.42 -13.64 -7.65
C GLU A 518 -13.04 -13.47 -9.14
N GLU A 519 -13.96 -12.97 -9.96
CA GLU A 519 -13.80 -12.74 -11.40
C GLU A 519 -12.92 -11.51 -11.72
N ASP A 520 -13.08 -10.41 -10.97
CA ASP A 520 -12.22 -9.22 -11.10
C ASP A 520 -10.76 -9.53 -10.71
N ARG A 521 -10.58 -10.52 -9.82
CA ARG A 521 -9.25 -11.03 -9.44
C ARG A 521 -8.57 -11.76 -10.60
N ILE A 522 -9.33 -12.58 -11.33
CA ILE A 522 -8.86 -13.35 -12.49
C ILE A 522 -8.60 -12.44 -13.71
N SER A 523 -9.43 -11.41 -13.91
CA SER A 523 -9.29 -10.46 -15.04
C SER A 523 -8.03 -9.59 -14.96
N GLY A 524 -7.48 -9.35 -13.76
CA GLY A 524 -6.24 -8.59 -13.59
C GLY A 524 -4.99 -9.26 -14.16
N MET A 525 -5.05 -10.57 -14.47
CA MET A 525 -3.95 -11.33 -15.04
C MET A 525 -3.99 -11.48 -16.56
N LEU A 526 -5.18 -11.55 -17.15
CA LEU A 526 -5.32 -11.66 -18.60
C LEU A 526 -5.00 -10.29 -19.17
N LEU A 527 -3.81 -10.14 -19.78
CA LEU A 527 -3.18 -8.87 -20.19
C LEU A 527 -3.89 -8.07 -21.29
N SER A 528 -5.19 -8.23 -21.40
CA SER A 528 -6.01 -7.28 -22.10
C SER A 528 -7.29 -7.11 -21.29
N PRO A 529 -7.39 -6.05 -20.45
CA PRO A 529 -8.61 -5.70 -19.71
C PRO A 529 -9.82 -5.35 -20.61
N ARG A 530 -9.73 -5.67 -21.90
CA ARG A 530 -10.36 -4.89 -22.95
C ARG A 530 -11.68 -5.47 -23.44
N ARG A 531 -12.04 -6.70 -23.04
CA ARG A 531 -13.26 -7.38 -23.52
C ARG A 531 -13.99 -8.10 -22.39
N PRO A 532 -15.27 -7.78 -22.14
CA PRO A 532 -16.04 -8.43 -21.09
C PRO A 532 -16.32 -9.89 -21.45
N THR A 533 -16.14 -10.77 -20.47
CA THR A 533 -16.61 -12.15 -20.52
C THR A 533 -18.14 -12.20 -20.59
N ILE A 534 -18.70 -13.33 -21.00
CA ILE A 534 -20.17 -13.53 -21.00
C ILE A 534 -20.77 -13.33 -19.62
N GLU A 535 -20.08 -13.78 -18.57
CA GLU A 535 -20.51 -13.59 -17.19
C GLU A 535 -20.56 -12.09 -16.81
N LYS A 536 -19.59 -11.31 -17.27
CA LYS A 536 -19.59 -9.84 -17.13
C LYS A 536 -20.71 -9.19 -17.95
N MET A 537 -20.95 -9.62 -19.19
CA MET A 537 -22.08 -9.14 -20.00
C MET A 537 -23.45 -9.47 -19.37
N ALA A 538 -23.58 -10.62 -18.71
CA ALA A 538 -24.79 -11.04 -18.01
C ALA A 538 -25.06 -10.18 -16.76
N SER A 539 -24.02 -9.89 -15.96
CA SER A 539 -24.13 -9.05 -14.77
C SER A 539 -24.38 -7.57 -15.09
N HIS A 540 -23.91 -7.08 -16.24
CA HIS A 540 -24.23 -5.71 -16.70
C HIS A 540 -25.70 -5.55 -17.14
N LYS A 541 -26.37 -6.62 -17.61
CA LYS A 541 -27.76 -6.57 -18.10
C LYS A 541 -28.83 -6.61 -17.00
N SER A 542 -28.49 -6.95 -15.76
CA SER A 542 -29.44 -6.92 -14.62
C SER A 542 -29.73 -5.50 -14.09
N SER A 543 -29.05 -4.48 -14.64
CA SER A 543 -29.28 -3.06 -14.38
C SER A 543 -29.97 -2.42 -15.60
N PRO A 544 -31.29 -2.14 -15.57
CA PRO A 544 -32.02 -1.60 -16.70
C PRO A 544 -31.55 -0.20 -17.15
N GLN A 545 -30.73 0.48 -16.33
CA GLN A 545 -30.34 1.88 -16.52
C GLN A 545 -29.01 2.07 -17.27
N ARG A 546 -28.19 1.03 -17.44
CA ARG A 546 -26.86 1.17 -18.09
C ARG A 546 -26.89 1.06 -19.62
N ALA A 547 -27.92 0.45 -20.21
CA ALA A 547 -27.96 0.17 -21.64
C ALA A 547 -28.29 1.40 -22.52
N ALA A 548 -28.89 2.45 -21.97
CA ALA A 548 -29.34 3.62 -22.73
C ALA A 548 -28.24 4.68 -23.00
N HIS A 549 -27.09 4.62 -22.31
CA HIS A 549 -26.17 5.77 -22.22
C HIS A 549 -24.85 5.68 -23.01
N ARG A 550 -24.64 4.67 -23.87
CA ARG A 550 -23.38 4.55 -24.65
C ARG A 550 -23.51 4.73 -26.15
N ARG A 551 -24.73 4.84 -26.67
CA ARG A 551 -24.97 4.96 -28.12
C ARG A 551 -25.07 6.43 -28.53
N MET A 552 -23.95 7.14 -28.66
CA MET A 552 -23.95 8.46 -29.31
C MET A 552 -22.58 8.80 -29.89
N VAL A 553 -22.31 8.37 -31.14
CA VAL A 553 -21.69 9.22 -32.18
C VAL A 553 -22.25 8.77 -33.55
N VAL A 554 -22.69 9.77 -34.33
CA VAL A 554 -23.24 9.78 -35.72
C VAL A 554 -24.73 9.41 -35.95
N SER A 555 -25.52 10.49 -36.13
CA SER A 555 -26.71 10.71 -36.99
C SER A 555 -28.10 11.00 -36.37
N MET A 556 -28.39 12.32 -36.25
CA MET A 556 -29.63 13.11 -36.52
C MET A 556 -30.93 12.95 -35.67
N PRO A 557 -31.82 13.98 -35.61
CA PRO A 557 -32.50 14.45 -34.41
C PRO A 557 -34.02 14.19 -34.37
N ASP A 558 -34.61 14.63 -33.25
CA ASP A 558 -36.04 14.81 -32.92
C ASP A 558 -36.77 13.59 -32.35
N LEU A 559 -37.08 13.67 -31.04
CA LEU A 559 -38.41 13.38 -30.47
C LEU A 559 -38.47 13.79 -28.99
N GLN A 560 -39.58 14.43 -28.64
CA GLN A 560 -39.83 15.22 -27.44
C GLN A 560 -39.89 14.40 -26.14
N ASP A 561 -39.43 15.05 -25.06
CA ASP A 561 -39.44 14.59 -23.67
C ASP A 561 -40.85 14.23 -23.16
N ILE A 562 -41.00 13.03 -22.60
CA ILE A 562 -42.13 12.66 -21.75
C ILE A 562 -41.66 12.72 -20.29
N ALA A 563 -42.13 13.73 -19.56
CA ALA A 563 -41.89 13.88 -18.13
C ALA A 563 -42.51 12.72 -17.34
N ALA A 564 -41.73 12.11 -16.44
CA ALA A 564 -42.22 11.19 -15.43
C ALA A 564 -42.72 11.96 -14.19
N PRO A 565 -43.83 11.56 -13.54
CA PRO A 565 -44.46 12.34 -12.49
C PRO A 565 -43.74 12.22 -11.14
N GLU A 566 -43.55 13.36 -10.49
CA GLU A 566 -43.07 13.47 -9.10
C GLU A 566 -44.07 12.82 -8.14
N LEU A 567 -43.58 11.97 -7.23
CA LEU A 567 -44.34 11.49 -6.08
C LEU A 567 -43.73 12.05 -4.77
N PRO A 568 -44.56 12.50 -3.82
CA PRO A 568 -44.09 13.22 -2.62
C PRO A 568 -43.46 12.30 -1.57
N PRO A 569 -42.58 12.83 -0.70
CA PRO A 569 -41.86 12.02 0.29
C PRO A 569 -42.78 11.61 1.45
N ARG A 570 -42.88 10.30 1.70
CA ARG A 570 -43.53 9.75 2.90
C ARG A 570 -42.51 9.50 3.99
N ASN A 571 -42.78 10.07 5.17
CA ASN A 571 -42.02 9.92 6.40
C ASN A 571 -41.82 8.44 6.79
N ALA A 572 -40.56 8.03 6.97
CA ALA A 572 -40.21 6.71 7.49
C ALA A 572 -40.18 6.73 9.03
N SER A 573 -41.13 6.04 9.64
CA SER A 573 -41.19 5.77 11.08
C SER A 573 -40.52 4.43 11.41
N LEU A 574 -39.61 4.49 12.38
CA LEU A 574 -39.37 3.51 13.47
C LEU A 574 -39.98 2.11 13.27
N ARG A 575 -39.18 1.18 12.73
CA ARG A 575 -39.00 -0.21 13.21
C ARG A 575 -37.96 -0.91 12.34
N LYS A 576 -36.99 -1.56 12.99
CA LYS A 576 -35.99 -2.41 12.35
C LYS A 576 -36.71 -3.66 11.81
N VAL A 577 -36.83 -3.75 10.49
CA VAL A 577 -37.26 -4.95 9.78
C VAL A 577 -36.25 -5.14 8.65
N ASP A 578 -35.46 -6.21 8.71
CA ASP A 578 -34.59 -6.62 7.61
C ASP A 578 -35.48 -7.16 6.47
N PRO A 579 -35.49 -6.55 5.26
CA PRO A 579 -36.24 -7.09 4.15
C PRO A 579 -35.49 -8.29 3.54
N PRO A 580 -36.16 -9.41 3.23
CA PRO A 580 -35.55 -10.49 2.47
C PRO A 580 -35.55 -10.08 0.99
N GLY A 581 -34.39 -9.72 0.43
CA GLY A 581 -34.30 -9.49 -1.03
C GLY A 581 -33.21 -8.58 -1.57
N CYS A 582 -32.39 -7.94 -0.74
CA CYS A 582 -31.22 -7.18 -1.22
C CYS A 582 -29.93 -7.81 -0.69
N SER A 583 -29.27 -8.62 -1.52
CA SER A 583 -27.94 -9.16 -1.28
C SER A 583 -26.85 -8.09 -1.43
N SER A 584 -26.94 -6.98 -0.69
CA SER A 584 -25.78 -6.14 -0.45
C SER A 584 -25.17 -6.59 0.86
N THR A 585 -24.21 -7.51 0.77
CA THR A 585 -23.32 -7.88 1.87
C THR A 585 -22.63 -6.63 2.39
N VAL A 586 -23.20 -5.98 3.41
CA VAL A 586 -22.41 -5.13 4.30
C VAL A 586 -21.43 -6.10 4.93
N LEU A 587 -20.20 -6.11 4.42
CA LEU A 587 -19.10 -6.83 5.04
C LEU A 587 -18.99 -6.28 6.46
N ASN A 588 -19.57 -7.00 7.42
CA ASN A 588 -19.28 -6.83 8.85
C ASN A 588 -17.81 -7.22 9.00
N VAL A 589 -16.92 -6.27 8.75
CA VAL A 589 -15.52 -6.37 9.11
C VAL A 589 -15.52 -6.31 10.63
N SER A 590 -15.19 -7.43 11.28
CA SER A 590 -14.98 -7.47 12.72
C SER A 590 -13.99 -6.36 13.10
N PRO A 591 -14.29 -5.49 14.08
CA PRO A 591 -13.40 -4.40 14.46
C PRO A 591 -12.03 -4.99 14.86
N LYS A 592 -10.95 -4.36 14.38
CA LYS A 592 -9.59 -4.76 14.75
C LYS A 592 -9.45 -4.68 16.28
N LEU A 593 -8.95 -5.76 16.89
CA LEU A 593 -8.70 -5.80 18.34
C LEU A 593 -7.77 -4.65 18.73
N THR A 594 -8.19 -3.89 19.73
CA THR A 594 -7.48 -2.72 20.24
C THR A 594 -6.98 -3.03 21.65
N TYR A 595 -5.74 -2.69 21.94
CA TYR A 595 -5.08 -2.90 23.23
C TYR A 595 -4.74 -1.57 23.88
N THR A 596 -4.67 -1.56 25.21
CA THR A 596 -4.31 -0.38 25.99
C THR A 596 -3.15 -0.68 26.93
N PHE A 597 -2.13 0.17 26.94
CA PHE A 597 -1.07 0.14 27.94
C PHE A 597 -1.20 1.33 28.87
N LYS A 598 -1.25 1.07 30.18
CA LYS A 598 -1.33 2.11 31.21
C LYS A 598 0.07 2.58 31.56
N ILE A 599 0.32 3.87 31.36
CA ILE A 599 1.57 4.53 31.74
C ILE A 599 1.62 4.66 33.28
N PRO A 600 2.77 4.38 33.92
CA PRO A 600 2.92 4.57 35.37
C PRO A 600 2.69 6.03 35.79
N GLU A 601 2.30 6.22 37.06
CA GLU A 601 2.04 7.57 37.58
C GLU A 601 3.32 8.40 37.66
N ILE A 602 3.22 9.67 37.28
CA ILE A 602 4.34 10.61 37.34
C ILE A 602 4.27 11.36 38.68
N HIS A 603 5.27 11.12 39.55
CA HIS A 603 5.39 11.78 40.86
C HIS A 603 6.16 13.11 40.77
N PHE A 604 5.83 14.06 41.65
CA PHE A 604 6.44 15.40 41.72
C PHE A 604 7.12 15.64 43.07
N PRO A 605 8.20 16.44 43.13
CA PRO A 605 8.82 17.21 42.04
C PRO A 605 9.60 16.36 41.02
N LEU A 606 9.67 16.81 39.76
CA LEU A 606 10.42 16.13 38.69
C LEU A 606 11.92 16.39 38.80
N GLU A 607 12.54 15.74 39.77
CA GLU A 607 13.98 15.62 39.91
C GLU A 607 14.52 14.53 38.98
N SER A 608 15.80 14.61 38.61
CA SER A 608 16.45 13.62 37.73
C SER A 608 16.26 12.19 38.23
N GLN A 609 16.25 11.97 39.55
CA GLN A 609 16.04 10.64 40.15
C GLN A 609 14.61 10.13 39.94
N CYS A 610 13.60 10.99 40.11
CA CYS A 610 12.20 10.63 39.88
C CYS A 610 11.91 10.31 38.41
N VAL A 611 12.54 11.04 37.48
CA VAL A 611 12.42 10.77 36.04
C VAL A 611 13.05 9.43 35.67
N GLN A 612 14.22 9.12 36.22
CA GLN A 612 14.86 7.82 36.02
C GLN A 612 14.06 6.67 36.64
N ALA A 613 13.47 6.87 37.83
CA ALA A 613 12.56 5.91 38.45
C ALA A 613 11.32 5.67 37.56
N TYR A 614 10.69 6.72 37.05
CA TYR A 614 9.56 6.61 36.12
C TYR A 614 9.90 5.78 34.88
N TYR A 615 11.05 6.03 34.25
CA TYR A 615 11.46 5.24 33.09
C TYR A 615 11.78 3.78 33.46
N SER A 616 12.39 3.54 34.64
CA SER A 616 12.64 2.19 35.15
C SER A 616 11.33 1.43 35.38
N ASP A 617 10.33 2.09 35.96
CA ASP A 617 8.99 1.54 36.15
C ASP A 617 8.31 1.25 34.81
N CYS A 618 8.44 2.14 33.83
CA CYS A 618 7.94 1.91 32.48
C CYS A 618 8.56 0.65 31.86
N VAL A 619 9.89 0.50 31.93
CA VAL A 619 10.62 -0.68 31.42
C VAL A 619 10.17 -1.95 32.13
N SER A 620 9.99 -1.91 33.45
CA SER A 620 9.53 -3.04 34.25
C SER A 620 8.11 -3.49 33.85
N LEU A 621 7.18 -2.54 33.73
CA LEU A 621 5.81 -2.80 33.32
C LEU A 621 5.72 -3.33 31.88
N LEU A 622 6.48 -2.73 30.95
CA LEU A 622 6.56 -3.21 29.56
C LEU A 622 7.13 -4.63 29.51
N SER A 623 8.19 -4.91 30.27
CA SER A 623 8.81 -6.24 30.31
C SER A 623 7.87 -7.29 30.91
N THR A 624 7.09 -6.94 31.92
CA THR A 624 6.05 -7.83 32.47
C THR A 624 4.95 -8.08 31.44
N ALA A 625 4.48 -7.03 30.75
CA ALA A 625 3.48 -7.18 29.69
C ALA A 625 3.98 -8.06 28.53
N MET A 626 5.27 -7.94 28.17
CA MET A 626 5.93 -8.78 27.17
C MET A 626 6.01 -10.25 27.60
N ASN A 627 6.33 -10.52 28.87
CA ASN A 627 6.43 -11.89 29.39
C ASN A 627 5.06 -12.57 29.55
N CYS A 628 3.98 -11.79 29.67
CA CYS A 628 2.60 -12.30 29.76
C CYS A 628 1.91 -12.49 28.40
N LEU A 629 2.58 -12.14 27.29
CA LEU A 629 2.00 -12.30 25.95
C LEU A 629 2.03 -13.76 25.50
N ALA A 630 0.94 -14.19 24.87
CA ALA A 630 0.94 -15.45 24.13
C ALA A 630 1.96 -15.39 22.96
N PRO A 631 2.69 -16.48 22.65
CA PRO A 631 3.72 -16.51 21.62
C PRO A 631 3.24 -16.03 20.23
N ASP A 632 1.94 -16.21 19.95
CA ASP A 632 1.34 -15.90 18.65
C ASP A 632 1.06 -14.40 18.44
N ASN A 633 1.16 -13.56 19.49
CA ASN A 633 0.82 -12.13 19.40
C ASN A 633 2.02 -11.24 19.04
N SER A 634 2.71 -11.57 17.94
CA SER A 634 3.92 -10.85 17.51
C SER A 634 3.66 -9.39 17.14
N VAL A 635 2.44 -9.05 16.72
CA VAL A 635 2.05 -7.67 16.40
C VAL A 635 2.13 -6.79 17.64
N LEU A 636 1.54 -7.22 18.76
CA LEU A 636 1.55 -6.46 20.01
C LEU A 636 2.94 -6.45 20.66
N LEU A 637 3.67 -7.56 20.59
CA LEU A 637 5.06 -7.65 21.04
C LEU A 637 5.95 -6.59 20.36
N ALA A 638 5.82 -6.42 19.05
CA ALA A 638 6.56 -5.38 18.32
C ALA A 638 6.29 -3.96 18.84
N ARG A 639 5.06 -3.66 19.26
CA ARG A 639 4.71 -2.33 19.80
C ARG A 639 5.29 -2.12 21.20
N TYR A 640 5.35 -3.16 22.03
CA TYR A 640 6.05 -3.09 23.31
C TYR A 640 7.56 -2.97 23.15
N LEU A 641 8.18 -3.69 22.19
CA LEU A 641 9.60 -3.53 21.85
C LEU A 641 9.91 -2.11 21.39
N TYR A 642 9.08 -1.53 20.53
CA TYR A 642 9.21 -0.14 20.09
C TYR A 642 9.16 0.83 21.28
N LEU A 643 8.14 0.71 22.14
CA LEU A 643 7.99 1.59 23.31
C LEU A 643 9.13 1.42 24.31
N ARG A 644 9.57 0.19 24.59
CA ARG A 644 10.66 -0.08 25.52
C ARG A 644 11.99 0.44 24.97
N GLY A 645 12.25 0.23 23.67
CA GLY A 645 13.42 0.80 22.99
C GLY A 645 13.44 2.33 23.03
N LEU A 646 12.29 2.99 22.83
CA LEU A 646 12.18 4.45 23.02
C LEU A 646 12.48 4.87 24.46
N VAL A 647 11.93 4.17 25.46
CA VAL A 647 12.18 4.49 26.87
C VAL A 647 13.67 4.29 27.22
N HIS A 648 14.32 3.22 26.73
CA HIS A 648 15.76 3.01 26.90
C HIS A 648 16.59 4.15 26.26
N LEU A 649 16.21 4.62 25.06
CA LEU A 649 16.86 5.80 24.46
C LEU A 649 16.71 7.05 25.35
N MET A 650 15.52 7.29 25.90
CA MET A 650 15.27 8.42 26.80
C MET A 650 16.04 8.33 28.12
N GLN A 651 16.37 7.11 28.58
CA GLN A 651 17.27 6.89 29.72
C GLN A 651 18.75 7.09 29.38
N GLY A 652 19.11 7.12 28.10
CA GLY A 652 20.51 7.10 27.63
C GLY A 652 21.12 5.70 27.54
N GLN A 653 20.32 4.64 27.67
CA GLN A 653 20.74 3.25 27.53
C GLN A 653 20.75 2.84 26.05
N LEU A 654 21.73 3.35 25.29
CA LEU A 654 21.80 3.15 23.84
C LEU A 654 21.91 1.67 23.44
N LEU A 655 22.66 0.86 24.20
CA LEU A 655 22.83 -0.56 23.89
C LEU A 655 21.52 -1.35 24.03
N ASP A 656 20.80 -1.17 25.13
CA ASP A 656 19.52 -1.84 25.38
C ASP A 656 18.45 -1.40 24.38
N ALA A 657 18.45 -0.12 24.02
CA ALA A 657 17.59 0.40 22.96
C ALA A 657 17.87 -0.27 21.61
N LEU A 658 19.15 -0.40 21.22
CA LEU A 658 19.52 -1.06 19.97
C LEU A 658 19.15 -2.54 19.95
N LEU A 659 19.20 -3.24 21.09
CA LEU A 659 18.74 -4.63 21.21
C LEU A 659 17.22 -4.75 21.00
N ASP A 660 16.45 -3.82 21.58
CA ASP A 660 15.00 -3.76 21.36
C ASP A 660 14.66 -3.43 19.91
N PHE A 661 15.37 -2.47 19.29
CA PHE A 661 15.17 -2.14 17.88
C PHE A 661 15.64 -3.24 16.93
N GLN A 662 16.67 -4.00 17.28
CA GLN A 662 17.08 -5.18 16.53
C GLN A 662 16.00 -6.27 16.60
N SER A 663 15.41 -6.48 17.78
CA SER A 663 14.29 -7.42 17.96
C SER A 663 13.06 -6.94 17.21
N LEU A 664 12.81 -5.63 17.19
CA LEU A 664 11.76 -5.00 16.40
C LEU A 664 11.98 -5.19 14.90
N TYR A 665 13.21 -4.98 14.41
CA TYR A 665 13.59 -5.17 13.01
C TYR A 665 13.28 -6.60 12.54
N LYS A 666 13.47 -7.60 13.41
CA LYS A 666 13.09 -9.01 13.16
C LYS A 666 11.58 -9.25 13.20
N THR A 667 10.83 -8.50 14.01
CA THR A 667 9.41 -8.75 14.33
C THR A 667 8.43 -8.00 13.43
N ASP A 668 8.67 -6.70 13.18
CA ASP A 668 7.84 -5.84 12.34
C ASP A 668 8.67 -4.66 11.79
N LEU A 669 9.13 -4.81 10.55
CA LEU A 669 9.91 -3.78 9.85
C LEU A 669 9.11 -2.49 9.57
N SER A 670 7.77 -2.57 9.49
CA SER A 670 6.93 -1.43 9.10
C SER A 670 6.97 -0.27 10.11
N ILE A 671 7.22 -0.58 11.38
CA ILE A 671 7.30 0.41 12.46
C ILE A 671 8.74 0.65 12.93
N PHE A 672 9.74 0.13 12.22
CA PHE A 672 11.15 0.26 12.60
C PHE A 672 11.63 1.72 12.42
N PRO A 673 12.11 2.39 13.49
CA PRO A 673 12.49 3.80 13.42
C PRO A 673 13.93 3.96 12.91
N ALA A 674 14.14 3.76 11.60
CA ALA A 674 15.47 3.70 10.99
C ALA A 674 16.33 4.95 11.25
N ASP A 675 15.75 6.15 11.14
CA ASP A 675 16.49 7.41 11.36
C ASP A 675 16.91 7.59 12.82
N LEU A 676 16.03 7.20 13.75
CA LEU A 676 16.32 7.23 15.18
C LEU A 676 17.44 6.25 15.54
N VAL A 677 17.39 5.04 14.99
CA VAL A 677 18.45 4.03 15.17
C VAL A 677 19.76 4.52 14.59
N ARG A 678 19.75 5.16 13.41
CA ARG A 678 20.94 5.76 12.80
C ARG A 678 21.56 6.81 13.71
N SER A 679 20.74 7.73 14.23
CA SER A 679 21.17 8.79 15.15
C SER A 679 21.72 8.22 16.46
N ALA A 680 21.07 7.19 17.02
CA ALA A 680 21.52 6.48 18.21
C ALA A 680 22.91 5.85 18.01
N VAL A 681 23.12 5.15 16.88
CA VAL A 681 24.41 4.54 16.52
C VAL A 681 25.51 5.59 16.32
N GLN A 682 25.19 6.72 15.68
CA GLN A 682 26.13 7.83 15.49
C GLN A 682 26.53 8.51 16.80
N SER A 683 25.65 8.49 17.80
CA SER A 683 25.87 9.12 19.11
C SER A 683 26.58 8.23 20.13
N MET A 684 26.82 6.95 19.81
CA MET A 684 27.51 6.02 20.72
C MET A 684 28.99 6.40 20.92
N LEU A 685 29.47 6.31 22.16
CA LEU A 685 30.89 6.49 22.48
C LEU A 685 31.73 5.27 22.06
N GLY A 686 33.02 5.47 21.79
CA GLY A 686 33.96 4.42 21.35
C GLY A 686 33.86 3.05 22.08
N PRO A 687 33.83 2.99 23.42
CA PRO A 687 33.70 1.71 24.14
C PRO A 687 32.32 1.05 24.00
N GLU A 688 31.24 1.85 24.04
CA GLU A 688 29.87 1.33 23.86
C GLU A 688 29.65 0.86 22.43
N ARG A 689 30.20 1.57 21.45
CA ARG A 689 30.20 1.19 20.04
C ARG A 689 30.96 -0.11 19.82
N ALA A 690 32.15 -0.25 20.41
CA ALA A 690 32.90 -1.50 20.37
C ALA A 690 32.14 -2.66 21.02
N GLN A 691 31.36 -2.41 22.09
CA GLN A 691 30.49 -3.41 22.70
C GLN A 691 29.32 -3.80 21.79
N ALA A 692 28.66 -2.85 21.13
CA ALA A 692 27.62 -3.13 20.16
C ALA A 692 28.16 -3.88 18.93
N GLU A 693 29.33 -3.51 18.42
CA GLU A 693 29.97 -4.19 17.28
C GLU A 693 30.47 -5.61 17.61
N ARG A 694 30.70 -5.93 18.90
CA ARG A 694 30.97 -7.30 19.37
C ARG A 694 29.73 -8.19 19.34
N THR A 695 28.54 -7.61 19.48
CA THR A 695 27.26 -8.32 19.39
C THR A 695 26.92 -8.52 17.91
N PRO A 696 26.94 -9.76 17.38
CA PRO A 696 26.86 -10.00 15.94
C PRO A 696 25.56 -9.48 15.31
N GLU A 697 24.46 -9.54 16.04
CA GLU A 697 23.15 -9.07 15.61
C GLU A 697 23.11 -7.54 15.48
N LEU A 698 23.70 -6.82 16.44
CA LEU A 698 23.80 -5.36 16.41
C LEU A 698 24.79 -4.89 15.35
N ARG A 699 25.91 -5.59 15.17
CA ARG A 699 26.87 -5.30 14.10
C ARG A 699 26.19 -5.32 12.72
N ARG A 700 25.32 -6.30 12.46
CA ARG A 700 24.55 -6.38 11.21
C ARG A 700 23.54 -5.22 11.10
N LEU A 701 22.82 -4.90 12.17
CA LEU A 701 21.90 -3.75 12.16
C LEU A 701 22.63 -2.44 11.88
N ILE A 702 23.78 -2.23 12.52
CA ILE A 702 24.64 -1.06 12.35
C ILE A 702 25.14 -0.96 10.91
N SER A 703 25.66 -2.03 10.32
CA SER A 703 26.09 -2.02 8.92
C SER A 703 24.91 -1.74 7.98
N GLN A 704 23.75 -2.37 8.21
CA GLN A 704 22.57 -2.17 7.35
C GLN A 704 22.02 -0.74 7.39
N VAL A 705 22.04 -0.07 8.55
CA VAL A 705 21.51 1.29 8.74
C VAL A 705 22.50 2.37 8.28
N LEU A 706 23.81 2.09 8.33
CA LEU A 706 24.87 3.01 7.90
C LEU A 706 25.27 2.85 6.42
N ASP A 707 25.29 1.63 5.88
CA ASP A 707 25.74 1.34 4.51
C ASP A 707 24.65 1.57 3.46
N LYS A 708 23.37 1.56 3.85
CA LYS A 708 22.28 2.06 3.01
C LYS A 708 22.12 3.54 3.31
N PRO A 709 22.68 4.48 2.51
CA PRO A 709 22.16 5.84 2.53
C PRO A 709 20.66 5.69 2.32
N GLY A 710 19.85 6.21 3.25
CA GLY A 710 18.39 6.04 3.20
C GLY A 710 17.96 6.23 1.76
N GLU A 711 17.37 5.20 1.15
CA GLU A 711 16.98 5.24 -0.26
C GLU A 711 16.04 6.44 -0.39
N ALA A 712 16.59 7.60 -0.75
CA ALA A 712 15.82 8.66 -1.33
C ALA A 712 15.12 7.98 -2.50
N PRO A 713 13.77 8.01 -2.57
CA PRO A 713 13.03 7.32 -3.61
C PRO A 713 13.69 7.67 -4.94
N LYS A 714 14.07 6.63 -5.69
CA LYS A 714 14.87 6.75 -6.92
C LYS A 714 14.37 7.92 -7.76
N ALA A 715 15.31 8.71 -8.26
CA ALA A 715 15.10 9.82 -9.18
C ALA A 715 14.55 9.31 -10.52
N ASP A 716 13.24 9.02 -10.58
CA ASP A 716 12.28 9.45 -11.61
C ASP A 716 10.89 8.85 -11.27
N ASP A 717 10.30 9.27 -10.15
CA ASP A 717 9.04 8.74 -9.62
C ASP A 717 7.80 9.40 -10.28
N HIS A 718 8.02 10.19 -11.34
CA HIS A 718 7.00 10.96 -12.05
C HIS A 718 6.03 10.04 -12.80
N VAL A 719 4.75 10.36 -12.68
CA VAL A 719 3.68 9.70 -13.44
C VAL A 719 3.53 10.42 -14.77
N LYS A 720 3.64 9.70 -15.88
CA LYS A 720 3.47 10.25 -17.23
C LYS A 720 2.03 10.07 -17.68
N ASN A 721 1.45 11.08 -18.33
CA ASN A 721 0.21 10.89 -19.08
C ASN A 721 0.55 10.35 -20.47
N PHE A 722 -0.22 9.37 -20.95
CA PHE A 722 -0.05 8.87 -22.31
C PHE A 722 -0.47 9.95 -23.31
N GLU A 723 0.42 10.28 -24.24
CA GLU A 723 0.13 11.22 -25.32
C GLU A 723 0.40 10.56 -26.67
N LEU A 724 -0.46 10.86 -27.64
CA LEU A 724 -0.23 10.45 -29.02
C LEU A 724 1.03 11.12 -29.59
N PRO A 725 1.80 10.40 -30.42
CA PRO A 725 3.03 10.93 -31.00
C PRO A 725 2.74 12.14 -31.90
N SER A 726 3.64 13.12 -31.86
CA SER A 726 3.60 14.34 -32.69
C SER A 726 4.76 14.45 -33.68
N ARG A 727 5.72 13.51 -33.63
CA ARG A 727 6.90 13.44 -34.48
C ARG A 727 7.01 12.06 -35.14
N HIS A 728 7.70 11.98 -36.27
CA HIS A 728 8.00 10.70 -36.91
C HIS A 728 8.83 9.82 -35.98
N MET A 729 8.52 8.52 -35.94
CA MET A 729 9.09 7.58 -34.97
C MET A 729 9.93 6.51 -35.68
N PRO A 730 11.22 6.35 -35.32
CA PRO A 730 11.99 5.13 -35.62
C PRO A 730 11.47 3.94 -34.82
N LEU A 731 11.99 2.74 -35.12
CA LEU A 731 11.56 1.48 -34.48
C LEU A 731 11.60 1.56 -32.95
N ASP A 732 12.69 2.07 -32.36
CA ASP A 732 12.84 2.13 -30.91
C ASP A 732 11.78 3.03 -30.24
N ASP A 733 11.54 4.23 -30.80
CA ASP A 733 10.50 5.15 -30.33
C ASP A 733 9.10 4.55 -30.51
N PHE A 734 8.86 3.86 -31.62
CA PHE A 734 7.60 3.17 -31.88
C PHE A 734 7.37 2.03 -30.88
N VAL A 735 8.40 1.24 -30.59
CA VAL A 735 8.35 0.18 -29.56
C VAL A 735 7.95 0.78 -28.23
N GLN A 736 8.61 1.85 -27.80
CA GLN A 736 8.28 2.53 -26.56
C GLN A 736 6.83 3.03 -26.55
N ARG A 737 6.36 3.71 -27.60
CA ARG A 737 4.99 4.26 -27.66
C ARG A 737 3.91 3.18 -27.66
N VAL A 738 4.12 2.07 -28.39
CA VAL A 738 3.19 0.93 -28.39
C VAL A 738 3.14 0.28 -27.01
N GLN A 739 4.28 0.10 -26.35
CA GLN A 739 4.33 -0.44 -24.99
C GLN A 739 3.66 0.48 -23.98
N GLU A 740 3.94 1.79 -24.01
CA GLU A 740 3.30 2.81 -23.16
C GLU A 740 1.78 2.82 -23.31
N SER A 741 1.27 2.68 -24.55
CA SER A 741 -0.17 2.61 -24.85
C SER A 741 -0.87 1.35 -24.35
N GLY A 742 -0.10 0.32 -23.95
CA GLY A 742 -0.60 -0.97 -23.50
C GLY A 742 -1.28 -1.81 -24.60
N ILE A 743 -0.99 -1.56 -25.88
CA ILE A 743 -1.51 -2.38 -27.00
C ILE A 743 -0.85 -3.75 -27.01
N VAL A 744 0.49 -3.77 -27.09
CA VAL A 744 1.31 -4.98 -27.10
C VAL A 744 2.57 -4.71 -26.29
N LYS A 745 3.02 -5.70 -25.51
CA LYS A 745 4.26 -5.60 -24.72
C LYS A 745 5.47 -6.23 -25.41
N ASP A 746 5.22 -7.32 -26.14
CA ASP A 746 6.25 -8.15 -26.78
C ASP A 746 6.93 -7.38 -27.92
N VAL A 747 8.22 -7.13 -27.78
CA VAL A 747 9.03 -6.39 -28.75
C VAL A 747 9.03 -7.07 -30.11
N SER A 748 9.02 -8.40 -30.19
CA SER A 748 9.01 -9.13 -31.47
C SER A 748 7.70 -8.96 -32.24
N ILE A 749 6.57 -8.86 -31.52
CA ILE A 749 5.26 -8.55 -32.13
C ILE A 749 5.26 -7.10 -32.61
N ILE A 750 5.81 -6.16 -31.82
CA ILE A 750 5.84 -4.74 -32.17
C ILE A 750 6.76 -4.49 -33.39
N SER A 751 7.90 -5.17 -33.49
CA SER A 751 8.76 -5.07 -34.67
C SER A 751 8.05 -5.56 -35.94
N ARG A 752 7.28 -6.66 -35.85
CA ARG A 752 6.45 -7.13 -36.98
C ARG A 752 5.33 -6.14 -37.32
N LEU A 753 4.74 -5.49 -36.32
CA LEU A 753 3.76 -4.42 -36.52
C LEU A 753 4.38 -3.20 -37.21
N PHE A 754 5.59 -2.82 -36.83
CA PHE A 754 6.34 -1.75 -37.49
C PHE A 754 6.59 -2.06 -38.97
N GLU A 755 7.03 -3.28 -39.28
CA GLU A 755 7.20 -3.74 -40.67
C GLU A 755 5.87 -3.77 -41.46
N ALA A 756 4.77 -4.14 -40.80
CA ALA A 756 3.44 -4.16 -41.40
C ALA A 756 2.96 -2.74 -41.75
N LEU A 757 3.08 -1.78 -40.84
CA LEU A 757 2.62 -0.39 -41.04
C LEU A 757 3.49 0.36 -42.06
N THR A 758 4.79 0.07 -42.13
CA THR A 758 5.72 0.69 -43.10
C THR A 758 5.68 0.04 -44.49
N VAL A 759 4.96 -1.08 -44.64
CA VAL A 759 4.89 -1.92 -45.85
C VAL A 759 6.29 -2.29 -46.39
N GLY A 760 7.32 -2.26 -45.52
CA GLY A 760 8.72 -2.52 -45.85
C GLY A 760 9.44 -1.44 -46.69
N GLN A 761 8.82 -0.27 -46.93
CA GLN A 761 9.41 0.80 -47.76
C GLN A 761 9.99 1.96 -46.93
N GLN A 762 9.44 2.23 -45.75
CA GLN A 762 9.83 3.36 -44.89
C GLN A 762 10.54 2.88 -43.63
N LYS A 763 11.51 3.66 -43.14
CA LYS A 763 12.25 3.39 -41.88
C LYS A 763 11.68 4.13 -40.66
N LEU A 764 10.63 4.92 -40.86
CA LEU A 764 9.97 5.73 -39.84
C LEU A 764 8.46 5.60 -40.01
N ILE A 765 7.71 5.69 -38.91
CA ILE A 765 6.25 5.80 -38.93
C ILE A 765 5.87 7.25 -38.66
N ASP A 766 5.00 7.82 -39.49
CA ASP A 766 4.48 9.16 -39.27
C ASP A 766 3.39 9.21 -38.16
N PRO A 767 3.20 10.36 -37.50
CA PRO A 767 2.20 10.52 -36.45
C PRO A 767 0.76 10.19 -36.84
N GLU A 768 0.37 10.45 -38.08
CA GLU A 768 -1.00 10.23 -38.57
C GLU A 768 -1.27 8.74 -38.72
N THR A 769 -0.36 7.99 -39.34
CA THR A 769 -0.44 6.52 -39.44
C THR A 769 -0.55 5.86 -38.06
N PHE A 770 0.21 6.31 -37.05
CA PHE A 770 0.06 5.79 -35.69
C PHE A 770 -1.30 6.14 -35.08
N ARG A 771 -1.77 7.38 -35.27
CA ARG A 771 -3.07 7.83 -34.76
C ARG A 771 -4.22 7.03 -35.38
N ASP A 772 -4.17 6.78 -36.68
CA ASP A 772 -5.16 5.98 -37.40
C ASP A 772 -5.14 4.54 -36.90
N PHE A 773 -3.96 3.92 -36.79
CA PHE A 773 -3.81 2.59 -36.19
C PHE A 773 -4.35 2.51 -34.77
N TYR A 774 -3.99 3.48 -33.92
CA TYR A 774 -4.47 3.56 -32.55
C TYR A 774 -6.00 3.68 -32.52
N THR A 775 -6.57 4.52 -33.39
CA THR A 775 -8.02 4.73 -33.48
C THR A 775 -8.74 3.45 -33.95
N CYS A 776 -8.27 2.81 -35.04
CA CYS A 776 -8.85 1.55 -35.52
C CYS A 776 -8.76 0.44 -34.48
N TRP A 777 -7.63 0.33 -33.76
CA TRP A 777 -7.49 -0.61 -32.66
C TRP A 777 -8.54 -0.35 -31.57
N LYS A 778 -8.76 0.92 -31.22
CA LYS A 778 -9.72 1.33 -30.18
C LYS A 778 -11.18 1.15 -30.59
N GLU A 779 -11.52 1.44 -31.84
CA GLU A 779 -12.85 1.15 -32.39
C GLU A 779 -13.15 -0.34 -32.36
N THR A 780 -12.20 -1.17 -32.79
CA THR A 780 -12.30 -2.64 -32.74
C THR A 780 -12.43 -3.16 -31.30
N GLU A 781 -11.81 -2.47 -30.34
CA GLU A 781 -11.96 -2.75 -28.92
C GLU A 781 -13.38 -2.45 -28.44
N ALA A 782 -13.89 -1.24 -28.76
CA ALA A 782 -15.21 -0.77 -28.37
C ALA A 782 -16.35 -1.62 -28.99
N GLU A 783 -16.27 -1.94 -30.29
CA GLU A 783 -17.22 -2.81 -30.98
C GLU A 783 -17.37 -4.17 -30.29
N ALA A 784 -16.27 -4.73 -29.80
CA ALA A 784 -16.26 -6.01 -29.10
C ALA A 784 -16.89 -5.91 -27.69
N GLN A 785 -16.84 -4.75 -27.03
CA GLN A 785 -17.49 -4.53 -25.74
C GLN A 785 -19.01 -4.34 -25.86
N GLU A 786 -19.47 -3.81 -26.99
CA GLU A 786 -20.89 -3.51 -27.23
C GLU A 786 -21.69 -4.69 -27.83
N VAL A 787 -21.06 -5.85 -28.03
CA VAL A 787 -21.73 -7.02 -28.62
C VAL A 787 -22.85 -7.53 -27.71
N SER A 788 -24.09 -7.20 -28.07
CA SER A 788 -25.27 -7.78 -27.44
C SER A 788 -25.51 -9.20 -27.97
N LEU A 789 -25.10 -10.20 -27.18
CA LEU A 789 -25.44 -11.60 -27.45
C LEU A 789 -26.87 -11.92 -26.96
N PRO A 790 -27.67 -12.67 -27.74
CA PRO A 790 -28.95 -13.23 -27.27
C PRO A 790 -28.74 -14.16 -26.05
N ALA A 791 -29.73 -14.22 -25.14
CA ALA A 791 -29.63 -15.03 -23.91
C ALA A 791 -29.32 -16.51 -24.19
N SER A 792 -29.92 -17.08 -25.24
CA SER A 792 -29.66 -18.44 -25.69
C SER A 792 -28.20 -18.69 -26.09
N VAL A 793 -27.48 -17.66 -26.58
CA VAL A 793 -26.05 -17.78 -26.91
C VAL A 793 -25.22 -17.75 -25.63
N MET A 794 -25.59 -16.89 -24.68
CA MET A 794 -24.86 -16.73 -23.42
C MET A 794 -24.90 -18.00 -22.55
N GLU A 795 -25.98 -18.78 -22.60
CA GLU A 795 -26.08 -20.08 -21.90
C GLU A 795 -25.15 -21.18 -22.45
N HIS A 796 -24.73 -21.07 -23.72
CA HIS A 796 -23.95 -22.11 -24.41
C HIS A 796 -22.47 -21.76 -24.60
N LEU A 797 -22.10 -20.52 -24.29
CA LEU A 797 -20.71 -20.09 -24.28
C LEU A 797 -20.12 -20.30 -22.88
N ASP A 798 -18.82 -20.62 -22.80
CA ASP A 798 -18.19 -20.81 -21.50
C ASP A 798 -18.15 -19.47 -20.75
N LYS A 799 -18.22 -19.51 -19.41
CA LYS A 799 -18.16 -18.31 -18.56
C LYS A 799 -17.02 -17.34 -18.92
N ASN A 800 -15.85 -17.88 -19.26
CA ASN A 800 -14.64 -17.12 -19.62
C ASN A 800 -14.46 -16.91 -21.14
N GLU A 801 -15.42 -17.33 -21.97
CA GLU A 801 -15.38 -17.11 -23.42
C GLU A 801 -15.74 -15.65 -23.75
N CYS A 802 -15.10 -15.05 -24.76
CA CYS A 802 -15.39 -13.68 -25.18
C CYS A 802 -15.49 -13.62 -26.69
N VAL A 803 -16.33 -12.72 -27.21
CA VAL A 803 -16.34 -12.39 -28.64
C VAL A 803 -15.27 -11.33 -28.89
N TYR A 804 -14.35 -11.64 -29.80
CA TYR A 804 -13.22 -10.79 -30.13
C TYR A 804 -13.35 -10.10 -31.50
N LYS A 805 -14.10 -10.67 -32.44
CA LYS A 805 -14.36 -10.02 -33.73
C LYS A 805 -15.74 -10.39 -34.22
N LEU A 806 -16.42 -9.43 -34.83
CA LEU A 806 -17.64 -9.61 -35.59
C LEU A 806 -17.41 -9.20 -37.04
N SER A 807 -18.01 -9.91 -37.98
CA SER A 807 -18.06 -9.49 -39.39
C SER A 807 -19.22 -8.51 -39.61
N SER A 808 -19.18 -7.84 -40.77
CA SER A 808 -20.41 -7.27 -41.34
C SER A 808 -21.47 -8.37 -41.60
N SER A 809 -22.74 -7.96 -41.77
CA SER A 809 -23.81 -8.93 -42.07
C SER A 809 -23.59 -9.56 -43.44
N VAL A 810 -23.52 -10.89 -43.46
CA VAL A 810 -23.10 -11.67 -44.63
C VAL A 810 -24.10 -12.77 -44.96
N LYS A 811 -24.20 -13.06 -46.26
CA LYS A 811 -24.99 -14.20 -46.75
C LYS A 811 -24.14 -15.46 -46.67
N THR A 812 -24.68 -16.48 -46.01
CA THR A 812 -24.02 -17.79 -45.85
C THR A 812 -24.92 -18.91 -46.35
N ASN A 813 -24.36 -20.11 -46.53
CA ASN A 813 -25.16 -21.31 -46.78
C ASN A 813 -25.98 -21.79 -45.56
N ARG A 814 -25.89 -21.10 -44.41
CA ARG A 814 -26.66 -21.37 -43.18
C ARG A 814 -27.58 -20.21 -42.78
N GLY A 815 -27.83 -19.27 -43.68
CA GLY A 815 -28.66 -18.09 -43.46
C GLY A 815 -27.89 -16.77 -43.57
N VAL A 816 -28.56 -15.66 -43.25
CA VAL A 816 -27.96 -14.32 -43.21
C VAL A 816 -27.63 -13.97 -41.77
N GLY A 817 -26.45 -13.41 -41.53
CA GLY A 817 -26.02 -13.07 -40.18
C GLY A 817 -24.58 -12.57 -40.10
N LYS A 818 -24.10 -12.36 -38.87
CA LYS A 818 -22.73 -11.93 -38.60
C LYS A 818 -21.89 -13.09 -38.07
N ILE A 819 -20.67 -13.25 -38.60
CA ILE A 819 -19.72 -14.23 -38.10
C ILE A 819 -19.05 -13.65 -36.86
N ALA A 820 -19.08 -14.40 -35.77
CA ALA A 820 -18.42 -14.07 -34.52
C ALA A 820 -17.23 -14.99 -34.27
N MET A 821 -16.11 -14.41 -33.86
CA MET A 821 -14.89 -15.10 -33.48
C MET A 821 -14.66 -15.00 -31.98
N THR A 822 -14.46 -16.14 -31.32
CA THR A 822 -13.99 -16.22 -29.92
C THR A 822 -12.55 -16.72 -29.86
N GLN A 823 -12.00 -16.91 -28.66
CA GLN A 823 -10.72 -17.60 -28.48
C GLN A 823 -10.80 -19.12 -28.74
N LYS A 824 -12.01 -19.70 -28.89
CA LYS A 824 -12.21 -21.15 -29.05
C LYS A 824 -12.84 -21.55 -30.39
N ARG A 825 -13.75 -20.73 -30.93
CA ARG A 825 -14.62 -21.13 -32.05
C ARG A 825 -15.14 -19.96 -32.87
N LEU A 826 -15.74 -20.33 -34.00
CA LEU A 826 -16.52 -19.47 -34.87
C LEU A 826 -18.00 -19.84 -34.78
N PHE A 827 -18.87 -18.85 -34.74
CA PHE A 827 -20.32 -19.05 -34.86
C PHE A 827 -20.99 -17.93 -35.66
N LEU A 828 -22.15 -18.23 -36.23
CA LEU A 828 -22.98 -17.29 -36.98
C LEU A 828 -24.11 -16.80 -36.08
N LEU A 829 -24.19 -15.49 -35.86
CA LEU A 829 -25.33 -14.81 -35.25
C LEU A 829 -26.36 -14.51 -36.34
N THR A 830 -27.50 -15.20 -36.33
CA THR A 830 -28.51 -15.08 -37.40
C THR A 830 -29.30 -13.78 -37.29
N GLU A 831 -29.48 -13.07 -38.40
CA GLU A 831 -30.32 -11.87 -38.48
C GLU A 831 -31.76 -12.23 -38.88
N GLY A 832 -32.76 -11.65 -38.21
CA GLY A 832 -34.19 -11.88 -38.47
C GLY A 832 -34.84 -13.04 -37.70
N ARG A 833 -34.08 -13.94 -37.08
CA ARG A 833 -34.56 -14.93 -36.10
C ARG A 833 -33.60 -14.98 -34.90
N PRO A 834 -34.11 -14.96 -33.65
CA PRO A 834 -33.25 -15.11 -32.48
C PRO A 834 -32.64 -16.51 -32.47
N GLY A 835 -31.31 -16.58 -32.58
CA GLY A 835 -30.58 -17.84 -32.64
C GLY A 835 -29.12 -17.65 -32.99
N TYR A 836 -28.34 -18.73 -32.88
CA TYR A 836 -26.99 -18.81 -33.38
C TYR A 836 -26.73 -20.19 -33.98
N VAL A 837 -25.77 -20.26 -34.90
CA VAL A 837 -25.34 -21.52 -35.52
C VAL A 837 -23.83 -21.66 -35.31
N GLU A 838 -23.40 -22.68 -34.57
CA GLU A 838 -21.97 -22.96 -34.44
C GLU A 838 -21.39 -23.38 -35.81
N ILE A 839 -20.36 -22.65 -36.24
CA ILE A 839 -19.65 -22.94 -37.48
C ILE A 839 -18.71 -24.12 -37.22
N SER A 840 -17.72 -23.90 -36.34
CA SER A 840 -16.77 -24.90 -35.84
C SER A 840 -15.90 -24.35 -34.72
N THR A 841 -15.41 -25.23 -33.85
CA THR A 841 -14.21 -24.94 -33.02
C THR A 841 -12.96 -24.93 -33.89
N PHE A 842 -11.95 -24.13 -33.52
CA PHE A 842 -10.69 -24.07 -34.30
C PHE A 842 -9.96 -25.40 -34.38
N ARG A 843 -10.16 -26.28 -33.39
CA ARG A 843 -9.60 -27.64 -33.34
C ARG A 843 -10.16 -28.55 -34.43
N ASN A 844 -11.40 -28.34 -34.84
CA ASN A 844 -12.11 -29.21 -35.79
C ASN A 844 -12.05 -28.71 -37.23
N ILE A 845 -11.43 -27.55 -37.49
CA ILE A 845 -11.27 -26.97 -38.82
C ILE A 845 -10.08 -27.67 -39.51
N GLU A 846 -10.35 -28.33 -40.62
CA GLU A 846 -9.32 -29.02 -41.42
C GLU A 846 -8.73 -28.11 -42.49
N GLU A 847 -9.59 -27.34 -43.15
CA GLU A 847 -9.22 -26.54 -44.32
C GLU A 847 -10.02 -25.23 -44.35
N VAL A 848 -9.33 -24.14 -44.66
CA VAL A 848 -9.89 -22.80 -44.86
C VAL A 848 -9.44 -22.32 -46.24
N LYS A 849 -10.38 -21.93 -47.11
CA LYS A 849 -10.10 -21.46 -48.49
C LYS A 849 -10.77 -20.12 -48.75
N SER A 850 -10.06 -19.20 -49.42
CA SER A 850 -10.66 -18.03 -50.08
C SER A 850 -10.95 -18.42 -51.53
N THR A 851 -12.22 -18.40 -51.95
CA THR A 851 -12.66 -18.79 -53.30
C THR A 851 -13.52 -17.69 -53.90
N THR A 852 -13.62 -17.62 -55.23
CA THR A 852 -14.56 -16.70 -55.89
C THR A 852 -15.72 -17.48 -56.48
N VAL A 853 -16.93 -17.14 -56.06
CA VAL A 853 -18.16 -17.74 -56.60
C VAL A 853 -18.75 -16.76 -57.61
N ALA A 854 -19.05 -17.24 -58.82
CA ALA A 854 -19.72 -16.45 -59.84
C ALA A 854 -21.23 -16.43 -59.57
N PHE A 855 -21.80 -15.25 -59.36
CA PHE A 855 -23.25 -15.06 -59.20
C PHE A 855 -23.71 -13.94 -60.13
N LEU A 856 -24.59 -14.25 -61.09
CA LEU A 856 -25.13 -13.28 -62.07
C LEU A 856 -24.05 -12.37 -62.70
N LEU A 857 -22.97 -12.96 -63.22
CA LEU A 857 -21.80 -12.30 -63.83
C LEU A 857 -20.85 -11.55 -62.88
N LEU A 858 -21.13 -11.46 -61.57
CA LEU A 858 -20.23 -10.89 -60.56
C LEU A 858 -19.39 -11.99 -59.89
N ARG A 859 -18.07 -11.80 -59.82
CA ARG A 859 -17.17 -12.67 -59.04
C ARG A 859 -17.16 -12.18 -57.60
N ILE A 860 -17.66 -13.00 -56.69
CA ILE A 860 -17.76 -12.60 -55.29
C ILE A 860 -16.82 -13.45 -54.41
N PRO A 861 -15.88 -12.82 -53.68
CA PRO A 861 -15.02 -13.51 -52.71
C PRO A 861 -15.86 -14.18 -51.61
N THR A 862 -15.61 -15.48 -51.39
CA THR A 862 -16.34 -16.35 -50.49
C THR A 862 -15.36 -17.19 -49.66
N LEU A 863 -15.50 -17.09 -48.34
CA LEU A 863 -14.74 -17.89 -47.38
C LEU A 863 -15.39 -19.27 -47.23
N LYS A 864 -14.60 -20.31 -47.40
CA LYS A 864 -15.04 -21.70 -47.28
C LYS A 864 -14.28 -22.41 -46.16
N ILE A 865 -15.02 -22.94 -45.18
CA ILE A 865 -14.47 -23.64 -44.00
C ILE A 865 -14.95 -25.09 -44.01
N ARG A 866 -14.01 -26.04 -44.08
CA ARG A 866 -14.28 -27.49 -44.00
C ARG A 866 -13.90 -28.01 -42.61
N THR A 867 -14.76 -28.86 -42.06
CA THR A 867 -14.64 -29.39 -40.69
C THR A 867 -14.67 -30.91 -40.71
N ALA A 868 -13.90 -31.55 -39.83
CA ALA A 868 -13.79 -33.00 -39.77
C ALA A 868 -15.13 -33.73 -39.52
N SER A 869 -16.05 -33.09 -38.79
CA SER A 869 -17.31 -33.72 -38.36
C SER A 869 -18.48 -33.53 -39.33
N LYS A 870 -18.37 -32.66 -40.35
CA LYS A 870 -19.47 -32.33 -41.27
C LYS A 870 -19.04 -32.44 -42.73
N LYS A 871 -19.83 -33.15 -43.55
CA LYS A 871 -19.59 -33.31 -44.99
C LYS A 871 -19.72 -32.00 -45.78
N GLU A 872 -20.62 -31.12 -45.37
CA GLU A 872 -20.84 -29.82 -46.02
C GLU A 872 -19.94 -28.73 -45.41
N ALA A 873 -19.22 -28.01 -46.28
CA ALA A 873 -18.41 -26.87 -45.88
C ALA A 873 -19.31 -25.67 -45.56
N PHE A 874 -18.91 -24.86 -44.59
CA PHE A 874 -19.54 -23.55 -44.36
C PHE A 874 -19.02 -22.55 -45.40
N GLU A 875 -19.93 -21.83 -46.05
CA GLU A 875 -19.61 -20.86 -47.11
C GLU A 875 -20.22 -19.49 -46.74
N ALA A 876 -19.38 -18.45 -46.72
CA ALA A 876 -19.79 -17.09 -46.37
C ALA A 876 -19.25 -16.07 -47.37
N ASN A 877 -20.15 -15.23 -47.89
CA ASN A 877 -19.82 -14.15 -48.80
C ASN A 877 -19.44 -12.89 -48.02
N LEU A 878 -18.13 -12.71 -47.81
CA LEU A 878 -17.54 -11.63 -47.01
C LEU A 878 -17.09 -10.41 -47.83
N LYS A 879 -17.35 -10.39 -49.14
CA LYS A 879 -16.99 -9.28 -50.04
C LYS A 879 -15.53 -8.83 -49.83
N THR A 880 -15.31 -7.59 -49.39
CA THR A 880 -14.00 -6.96 -49.18
C THR A 880 -13.26 -7.51 -47.95
N GLU A 881 -13.94 -8.12 -46.99
CA GLU A 881 -13.33 -8.66 -45.77
C GLU A 881 -12.83 -10.11 -45.93
N CYS A 882 -13.11 -10.76 -47.06
CA CYS A 882 -12.88 -12.20 -47.25
C CYS A 882 -11.43 -12.63 -47.01
N ASP A 883 -10.46 -11.90 -47.56
CA ASP A 883 -9.05 -12.26 -47.44
C ASP A 883 -8.49 -11.99 -46.02
N LEU A 884 -8.99 -10.96 -45.34
CA LEU A 884 -8.66 -10.70 -43.94
C LEU A 884 -9.18 -11.83 -43.03
N TRP A 885 -10.46 -12.21 -43.16
CA TRP A 885 -11.03 -13.33 -42.40
C TRP A 885 -10.32 -14.65 -42.70
N HIS A 886 -9.90 -14.86 -43.96
CA HIS A 886 -9.09 -16.02 -44.32
C HIS A 886 -7.77 -16.07 -43.53
N LEU A 887 -7.01 -14.96 -43.50
CA LEU A 887 -5.77 -14.85 -42.71
C LEU A 887 -6.02 -15.06 -41.21
N MET A 888 -7.02 -14.38 -40.65
CA MET A 888 -7.32 -14.45 -39.22
C MET A 888 -7.70 -15.85 -38.77
N VAL A 889 -8.54 -16.56 -39.53
CA VAL A 889 -8.95 -17.93 -39.18
C VAL A 889 -7.78 -18.89 -39.30
N LYS A 890 -6.90 -18.75 -40.30
CA LYS A 890 -5.69 -19.58 -40.39
C LYS A 890 -4.73 -19.35 -39.22
N GLU A 891 -4.50 -18.10 -38.83
CA GLU A 891 -3.65 -17.76 -37.69
C GLU A 891 -4.22 -18.35 -36.38
N MET A 892 -5.53 -18.23 -36.14
CA MET A 892 -6.18 -18.85 -34.98
C MET A 892 -6.10 -20.39 -34.99
N CYS A 893 -6.32 -21.03 -36.14
CA CYS A 893 -6.18 -22.47 -36.29
C CYS A 893 -4.74 -22.94 -36.04
N ALA A 894 -3.74 -22.18 -36.52
CA ALA A 894 -2.34 -22.49 -36.29
C ALA A 894 -1.95 -22.31 -34.82
N GLY A 895 -2.34 -21.19 -34.19
CA GLY A 895 -2.12 -20.94 -32.77
C GLY A 895 -2.80 -21.98 -31.87
N LYS A 896 -4.02 -22.41 -32.20
CA LYS A 896 -4.72 -23.48 -31.48
C LYS A 896 -4.00 -24.82 -31.60
N LYS A 897 -3.50 -25.15 -32.79
CA LYS A 897 -2.70 -26.37 -32.98
C LYS A 897 -1.42 -26.35 -32.15
N LEU A 898 -0.66 -25.25 -32.20
CA LEU A 898 0.54 -25.08 -31.38
C LEU A 898 0.25 -25.17 -29.88
N ALA A 899 -0.86 -24.59 -29.42
CA ALA A 899 -1.30 -24.69 -28.03
C ALA A 899 -1.59 -26.13 -27.60
N ASP A 900 -2.23 -26.93 -28.46
CA ASP A 900 -2.56 -28.33 -28.18
C ASP A 900 -1.31 -29.23 -28.22
N ASP A 901 -0.39 -28.95 -29.15
CA ASP A 901 0.88 -29.68 -29.34
C ASP A 901 1.86 -29.40 -28.19
N HIS A 902 1.93 -28.15 -27.70
CA HIS A 902 2.85 -27.73 -26.61
C HIS A 902 2.21 -27.66 -25.23
N LYS A 903 0.90 -27.93 -25.12
CA LYS A 903 0.10 -27.76 -23.89
C LYS A 903 0.24 -26.37 -23.26
N ASP A 904 0.39 -25.35 -24.12
CA ASP A 904 0.58 -23.96 -23.71
C ASP A 904 -0.56 -23.09 -24.25
N PRO A 905 -1.50 -22.65 -23.38
CA PRO A 905 -2.63 -21.84 -23.80
C PRO A 905 -2.24 -20.43 -24.28
N GLN A 906 -1.01 -19.96 -24.02
CA GLN A 906 -0.58 -18.61 -24.45
C GLN A 906 -0.52 -18.46 -25.97
N TYR A 907 -0.27 -19.53 -26.72
CA TYR A 907 -0.29 -19.47 -28.19
C TYR A 907 -1.65 -19.01 -28.73
N ILE A 908 -2.76 -19.38 -28.07
CA ILE A 908 -4.10 -18.91 -28.46
C ILE A 908 -4.22 -17.41 -28.19
N GLN A 909 -3.73 -16.93 -27.04
CA GLN A 909 -3.77 -15.52 -26.69
C GLN A 909 -2.90 -14.67 -27.63
N GLN A 910 -1.70 -15.15 -27.96
CA GLN A 910 -0.81 -14.48 -28.93
C GLN A 910 -1.41 -14.47 -30.33
N ALA A 911 -2.03 -15.58 -30.77
CA ALA A 911 -2.67 -15.68 -32.09
C ALA A 911 -3.82 -14.69 -32.18
N LEU A 912 -4.60 -14.58 -31.11
CA LEU A 912 -5.67 -13.61 -30.99
C LEU A 912 -5.16 -12.17 -31.04
N THR A 913 -4.06 -11.86 -30.35
CA THR A 913 -3.41 -10.56 -30.47
C THR A 913 -2.97 -10.27 -31.91
N HIS A 914 -2.33 -11.24 -32.60
CA HIS A 914 -1.95 -11.07 -34.01
C HIS A 914 -3.16 -10.76 -34.88
N VAL A 915 -4.26 -11.50 -34.69
CA VAL A 915 -5.53 -11.35 -35.43
C VAL A 915 -6.14 -9.97 -35.25
N LEU A 916 -6.11 -9.42 -34.04
CA LEU A 916 -6.60 -8.06 -33.77
C LEU A 916 -5.69 -6.98 -34.33
N LEU A 917 -4.38 -7.20 -34.30
CA LEU A 917 -3.44 -6.30 -34.95
C LEU A 917 -3.61 -6.30 -36.47
N MET A 918 -3.85 -7.46 -37.09
CA MET A 918 -4.14 -7.56 -38.53
C MET A 918 -5.35 -6.71 -38.90
N ASP A 919 -6.42 -6.81 -38.12
CA ASP A 919 -7.66 -6.05 -38.32
C ASP A 919 -7.42 -4.54 -38.22
N ALA A 920 -6.72 -4.10 -37.16
CA ALA A 920 -6.35 -2.69 -36.99
C ALA A 920 -5.44 -2.17 -38.13
N VAL A 921 -4.46 -2.98 -38.58
CA VAL A 921 -3.58 -2.62 -39.70
C VAL A 921 -4.36 -2.49 -41.01
N VAL A 922 -5.33 -3.36 -41.28
CA VAL A 922 -6.18 -3.24 -42.49
C VAL A 922 -7.03 -1.98 -42.45
N GLY A 923 -7.50 -1.56 -41.28
CA GLY A 923 -8.20 -0.28 -41.11
C GLY A 923 -7.31 0.95 -41.33
N THR A 924 -5.99 0.81 -41.17
CA THR A 924 -5.01 1.90 -41.26
C THR A 924 -4.43 2.06 -42.67
N VAL A 925 -4.04 0.95 -43.31
CA VAL A 925 -3.27 0.95 -44.56
C VAL A 925 -4.19 1.01 -45.78
N GLN A 926 -3.81 1.78 -46.81
CA GLN A 926 -4.61 1.92 -48.03
C GLN A 926 -4.78 0.62 -48.84
N ALA A 927 -5.87 0.57 -49.62
CA ALA A 927 -6.52 -0.66 -50.07
C ALA A 927 -5.87 -1.53 -51.18
N PRO A 928 -4.72 -1.25 -51.84
CA PRO A 928 -4.03 -2.34 -52.54
C PRO A 928 -3.05 -3.11 -51.64
N HIS A 929 -2.53 -2.50 -50.56
CA HIS A 929 -1.46 -3.08 -49.75
C HIS A 929 -1.90 -3.59 -48.37
N ALA A 930 -3.12 -3.27 -47.92
CA ALA A 930 -3.65 -3.62 -46.60
C ALA A 930 -3.53 -5.10 -46.23
N ILE A 931 -3.97 -6.01 -47.12
CA ILE A 931 -3.91 -7.47 -46.88
C ILE A 931 -2.46 -7.97 -46.85
N TYR A 932 -1.60 -7.42 -47.71
CA TYR A 932 -0.17 -7.75 -47.70
C TYR A 932 0.48 -7.32 -46.39
N ALA A 933 0.20 -6.11 -45.90
CA ALA A 933 0.65 -5.61 -44.61
C ALA A 933 0.19 -6.52 -43.45
N ALA A 934 -1.11 -6.86 -43.41
CA ALA A 934 -1.65 -7.78 -42.41
C ALA A 934 -0.99 -9.17 -42.44
N SER A 935 -0.63 -9.68 -43.63
CA SER A 935 0.05 -10.98 -43.76
C SER A 935 1.45 -11.03 -43.11
N LYS A 936 2.08 -9.88 -42.85
CA LYS A 936 3.35 -9.79 -42.10
C LYS A 936 3.16 -10.16 -40.63
N LEU A 937 1.98 -9.91 -40.07
CA LEU A 937 1.61 -10.28 -38.71
C LEU A 937 1.23 -11.77 -38.57
N SER A 938 0.97 -12.48 -39.67
CA SER A 938 0.69 -13.93 -39.63
C SER A 938 1.99 -14.68 -39.39
N TYR A 939 2.14 -15.20 -38.18
CA TYR A 939 3.38 -15.79 -37.67
C TYR A 939 3.19 -17.26 -37.37
N PHE A 940 2.11 -17.64 -36.71
CA PHE A 940 1.89 -19.05 -36.37
C PHE A 940 1.54 -19.91 -37.58
N ASP A 941 0.84 -19.37 -38.58
CA ASP A 941 0.63 -20.11 -39.83
C ASP A 941 1.95 -20.39 -40.56
N LYS A 942 2.92 -19.45 -40.51
CA LYS A 942 4.27 -19.64 -41.06
C LYS A 942 5.11 -20.61 -40.23
N MET A 943 5.19 -20.39 -38.92
CA MET A 943 5.91 -21.27 -37.98
C MET A 943 5.45 -22.72 -38.07
N LYS A 944 4.14 -22.96 -38.16
CA LYS A 944 3.56 -24.30 -38.28
C LYS A 944 4.08 -25.05 -39.51
N ASN A 945 4.46 -24.34 -40.57
CA ASN A 945 5.01 -24.93 -41.80
C ASN A 945 6.54 -25.04 -41.77
N GLU A 946 7.23 -24.24 -40.95
CA GLU A 946 8.70 -24.17 -40.87
C GLU A 946 9.32 -25.07 -39.77
N MET A 947 8.58 -25.41 -38.70
CA MET A 947 9.09 -26.31 -37.63
C MET A 947 8.82 -27.80 -37.92
N PRO A 948 9.86 -28.67 -37.93
CA PRO A 948 9.66 -30.12 -37.88
C PRO A 948 9.41 -30.65 -36.46
N ALA A 949 8.46 -31.59 -36.37
CA ALA A 949 8.09 -32.49 -35.27
C ALA A 949 7.45 -31.89 -34.01
N ALA A 950 6.21 -32.33 -33.78
CA ALA A 950 5.49 -32.20 -32.53
C ALA A 950 6.34 -32.64 -31.32
N VAL A 951 6.03 -32.06 -30.15
CA VAL A 951 6.55 -32.48 -28.85
C VAL A 951 6.61 -34.02 -28.79
N PRO A 952 7.73 -34.63 -28.35
CA PRO A 952 7.86 -36.09 -28.31
C PRO A 952 6.64 -36.73 -27.64
N LYS A 953 6.13 -37.84 -28.19
CA LYS A 953 4.90 -38.47 -27.71
C LYS A 953 4.90 -38.72 -26.19
N THR A 954 6.04 -39.18 -25.67
CA THR A 954 6.30 -39.38 -24.23
C THR A 954 6.11 -38.09 -23.41
N THR A 955 6.58 -36.96 -23.94
CA THR A 955 6.43 -35.63 -23.33
C THR A 955 4.99 -35.15 -23.43
N ALA A 956 4.31 -35.34 -24.56
CA ALA A 956 2.93 -34.91 -24.74
C ALA A 956 1.91 -35.68 -23.87
N GLU A 957 2.17 -36.95 -23.56
CA GLU A 957 1.34 -37.79 -22.70
C GLU A 957 1.50 -37.44 -21.20
N THR A 958 2.70 -37.03 -20.79
CA THR A 958 3.02 -36.68 -19.39
C THR A 958 2.78 -35.21 -19.06
N LEU A 959 2.99 -34.29 -20.00
CA LEU A 959 2.75 -32.86 -19.82
C LEU A 959 1.25 -32.55 -19.75
N LYS A 960 0.81 -32.00 -18.62
CA LYS A 960 -0.59 -31.57 -18.42
C LYS A 960 -0.83 -30.19 -19.04
N HIS A 961 -0.05 -29.20 -18.63
CA HIS A 961 -0.07 -27.83 -19.17
C HIS A 961 1.14 -27.03 -18.72
N LYS A 962 1.39 -25.88 -19.38
CA LYS A 962 2.35 -24.86 -18.98
C LYS A 962 1.66 -23.61 -18.43
N ILE A 963 2.28 -22.96 -17.45
CA ILE A 963 1.87 -21.66 -16.89
C ILE A 963 3.04 -20.67 -17.00
N ASN A 964 2.72 -19.38 -17.12
CA ASN A 964 3.71 -18.31 -17.26
C ASN A 964 3.61 -17.33 -16.08
N PRO A 965 4.51 -17.44 -15.09
CA PRO A 965 4.60 -16.49 -13.96
C PRO A 965 4.88 -15.05 -14.35
N SER A 966 5.62 -14.82 -15.45
CA SER A 966 5.92 -13.50 -16.00
C SER A 966 4.87 -13.02 -17.01
N ALA A 967 3.67 -13.60 -16.99
CA ALA A 967 2.56 -13.12 -17.79
C ALA A 967 2.28 -11.65 -17.44
N GLY A 968 2.73 -10.75 -18.31
CA GLY A 968 2.43 -9.33 -18.22
C GLY A 968 3.60 -8.42 -18.05
N GLU A 969 4.79 -8.98 -18.07
CA GLU A 969 6.05 -8.25 -18.04
C GLU A 969 6.59 -8.15 -19.47
N THR A 970 7.45 -7.16 -19.75
CA THR A 970 8.14 -7.06 -21.05
C THR A 970 9.06 -8.24 -21.33
N PHE A 971 9.63 -8.84 -20.28
CA PHE A 971 10.59 -9.93 -20.38
C PHE A 971 10.24 -11.08 -19.42
N PRO A 972 10.46 -12.34 -19.83
CA PRO A 972 10.39 -13.47 -18.92
C PRO A 972 11.47 -13.40 -17.84
N HIS A 973 11.10 -13.77 -16.61
CA HIS A 973 12.02 -13.93 -15.49
C HIS A 973 12.28 -15.41 -15.22
N ALA A 974 13.49 -15.72 -14.75
CA ALA A 974 13.82 -17.08 -14.34
C ALA A 974 12.94 -17.51 -13.14
N VAL A 975 12.50 -18.76 -13.15
CA VAL A 975 11.82 -19.39 -12.02
C VAL A 975 12.90 -19.99 -11.12
N ASP A 976 13.26 -19.25 -10.06
CA ASP A 976 14.41 -19.57 -9.21
C ASP A 976 14.05 -20.63 -8.15
N ALA A 977 12.83 -20.58 -7.59
CA ALA A 977 12.34 -21.58 -6.64
C ALA A 977 10.83 -21.80 -6.73
N LEU A 978 10.39 -23.02 -6.42
CA LEU A 978 8.98 -23.45 -6.41
C LEU A 978 8.64 -24.14 -5.09
N LEU A 979 7.46 -23.85 -4.54
CA LEU A 979 6.94 -24.51 -3.35
C LEU A 979 5.42 -24.72 -3.48
N TYR A 980 4.97 -25.95 -3.32
CA TYR A 980 3.56 -26.27 -3.17
C TYR A 980 3.16 -26.28 -1.70
N THR A 981 2.01 -25.69 -1.39
CA THR A 981 1.44 -25.68 -0.05
C THR A 981 -0.01 -26.20 -0.08
N PRO A 982 -0.33 -27.29 0.65
CA PRO A 982 -1.70 -27.81 0.73
C PRO A 982 -2.70 -26.78 1.26
N GLY A 983 -3.96 -26.90 0.87
CA GLY A 983 -5.06 -26.10 1.40
C GLY A 983 -5.52 -26.61 2.77
N HIS A 984 -5.85 -25.71 3.70
CA HIS A 984 -6.36 -26.07 5.03
C HIS A 984 -7.61 -25.25 5.38
N LEU A 985 -8.58 -25.87 6.05
CA LEU A 985 -9.80 -25.21 6.55
C LEU A 985 -9.62 -24.92 8.04
N ASP A 986 -9.25 -23.70 8.40
CA ASP A 986 -9.36 -23.25 9.80
C ASP A 986 -10.84 -22.94 10.12
N PRO A 987 -11.43 -23.45 11.23
CA PRO A 987 -12.79 -23.13 11.65
C PRO A 987 -13.11 -21.63 11.80
N ALA A 988 -12.09 -20.79 12.00
CA ALA A 988 -12.24 -19.33 12.15
C ALA A 988 -12.18 -18.55 10.82
N GLU A 989 -11.88 -19.20 9.69
CA GLU A 989 -11.57 -18.54 8.42
C GLU A 989 -12.72 -18.51 7.40
N ARG A 990 -12.64 -17.55 6.47
CA ARG A 990 -13.54 -17.51 5.31
C ARG A 990 -13.16 -18.64 4.36
N VAL A 991 -14.17 -19.39 3.90
CA VAL A 991 -14.05 -20.57 3.01
C VAL A 991 -13.15 -20.36 1.77
N GLY A 992 -12.94 -19.11 1.32
CA GLY A 992 -12.13 -18.79 0.13
C GLY A 992 -10.61 -18.79 0.31
N ASP A 993 -10.04 -18.71 1.52
CA ASP A 993 -8.57 -18.69 1.72
C ASP A 993 -7.94 -20.10 1.90
N ALA A 994 -8.79 -21.14 1.90
CA ALA A 994 -8.44 -22.54 2.18
C ALA A 994 -7.94 -23.34 0.95
N HIS A 995 -7.79 -22.70 -0.21
CA HIS A 995 -7.33 -23.37 -1.43
C HIS A 995 -5.82 -23.71 -1.38
N PRO A 996 -5.38 -24.82 -1.99
CA PRO A 996 -3.96 -25.13 -2.12
C PRO A 996 -3.25 -24.08 -2.97
N LYS A 997 -1.99 -23.77 -2.64
CA LYS A 997 -1.23 -22.69 -3.28
C LYS A 997 0.09 -23.19 -3.86
N LEU A 998 0.49 -22.62 -4.99
CA LEU A 998 1.82 -22.78 -5.58
C LEU A 998 2.56 -21.45 -5.50
N TRP A 999 3.67 -21.43 -4.79
CA TRP A 999 4.55 -20.28 -4.63
C TRP A 999 5.67 -20.37 -5.67
N CYS A 1000 5.83 -19.29 -6.43
CA CYS A 1000 6.84 -19.16 -7.48
C CYS A 1000 7.72 -17.95 -7.21
N ALA A 1001 8.96 -18.19 -6.83
CA ALA A 1001 9.97 -17.17 -6.71
C ALA A 1001 10.57 -16.86 -8.09
N LEU A 1002 10.48 -15.60 -8.49
CA LEU A 1002 11.12 -15.04 -9.67
C LEU A 1002 12.39 -14.29 -9.27
N HIS A 1003 13.25 -14.07 -10.26
CA HIS A 1003 14.44 -13.24 -10.12
C HIS A 1003 14.09 -11.87 -9.51
N THR A 1004 14.93 -11.31 -8.65
CA THR A 1004 14.73 -10.03 -7.90
C THR A 1004 13.78 -10.06 -6.68
N GLY A 1005 13.66 -11.18 -5.97
CA GLY A 1005 12.92 -11.23 -4.69
C GLY A 1005 11.40 -11.19 -4.85
N ARG A 1006 10.88 -11.39 -6.07
CA ARG A 1006 9.45 -11.35 -6.37
C ARG A 1006 8.85 -12.75 -6.22
N VAL A 1007 7.78 -12.89 -5.46
CA VAL A 1007 7.07 -14.16 -5.27
C VAL A 1007 5.63 -14.03 -5.79
N ILE A 1008 5.32 -14.83 -6.80
CA ILE A 1008 3.99 -14.96 -7.38
C ILE A 1008 3.33 -16.21 -6.79
N VAL A 1009 2.09 -16.07 -6.33
CA VAL A 1009 1.33 -17.18 -5.74
C VAL A 1009 0.20 -17.56 -6.69
N PHE A 1010 0.08 -18.85 -7.00
CA PHE A 1010 -1.03 -19.41 -7.77
C PHE A 1010 -1.95 -20.21 -6.87
N ASP A 1011 -3.24 -20.19 -7.12
CA ASP A 1011 -4.16 -21.22 -6.64
C ASP A 1011 -3.88 -22.50 -7.42
N ALA A 1012 -3.45 -23.55 -6.73
CA ALA A 1012 -3.05 -24.82 -7.35
C ALA A 1012 -4.24 -25.69 -7.77
N SER A 1013 -5.47 -25.35 -7.37
CA SER A 1013 -6.68 -26.04 -7.82
C SER A 1013 -7.11 -25.57 -9.22
N SER A 1014 -7.01 -24.26 -9.47
CA SER A 1014 -7.39 -23.60 -10.72
C SER A 1014 -6.21 -23.22 -11.63
N TRP A 1015 -4.98 -23.21 -11.10
CA TRP A 1015 -3.75 -22.71 -11.71
C TRP A 1015 -3.81 -21.23 -12.12
N THR A 1016 -4.62 -20.45 -11.41
CA THR A 1016 -4.74 -18.99 -11.60
C THR A 1016 -3.84 -18.25 -10.60
N VAL A 1017 -3.24 -17.11 -10.97
CA VAL A 1017 -2.46 -16.31 -10.00
C VAL A 1017 -3.42 -15.69 -8.99
N HIS A 1018 -3.12 -15.94 -7.74
CA HIS A 1018 -3.66 -15.25 -6.60
C HIS A 1018 -3.04 -13.83 -6.59
N GLN A 1019 -3.83 -12.77 -6.83
CA GLN A 1019 -3.37 -11.38 -7.12
C GLN A 1019 -2.36 -10.74 -6.14
N ARG A 1020 -1.97 -11.41 -5.06
CA ARG A 1020 -0.98 -10.95 -4.09
C ARG A 1020 0.43 -11.39 -4.52
N CYS A 1021 1.12 -10.53 -5.24
CA CYS A 1021 2.56 -10.64 -5.44
C CYS A 1021 3.27 -10.18 -4.16
N VAL A 1022 4.04 -11.08 -3.53
CA VAL A 1022 4.83 -10.73 -2.34
C VAL A 1022 6.23 -10.35 -2.82
N HIS A 1023 6.67 -9.14 -2.52
CA HIS A 1023 8.05 -8.74 -2.78
C HIS A 1023 8.86 -8.86 -1.49
N VAL A 1024 9.93 -9.65 -1.53
CA VAL A 1024 10.81 -9.96 -0.40
C VAL A 1024 12.25 -9.63 -0.78
N GLY A 1025 12.75 -8.53 -0.22
CA GLY A 1025 14.07 -8.01 -0.58
C GLY A 1025 14.20 -7.65 -2.06
N THR A 1026 15.44 -7.47 -2.51
CA THR A 1026 15.77 -7.16 -3.92
C THR A 1026 16.66 -8.22 -4.57
N ALA A 1027 17.09 -9.22 -3.80
CA ALA A 1027 18.02 -10.27 -4.23
C ALA A 1027 17.29 -11.54 -4.69
N LYS A 1028 18.00 -12.46 -5.33
CA LYS A 1028 17.45 -13.75 -5.76
C LYS A 1028 17.10 -14.63 -4.54
N LEU A 1029 15.96 -15.32 -4.62
CA LEU A 1029 15.58 -16.37 -3.66
C LEU A 1029 16.11 -17.71 -4.16
N ASN A 1030 16.79 -18.45 -3.29
CA ASN A 1030 17.42 -19.73 -3.64
C ASN A 1030 16.56 -20.93 -3.22
N CYS A 1031 15.81 -20.82 -2.13
CA CYS A 1031 15.03 -21.94 -1.59
C CYS A 1031 13.79 -21.44 -0.84
N MET A 1032 12.77 -22.29 -0.76
CA MET A 1032 11.55 -22.04 0.01
C MET A 1032 11.11 -23.32 0.73
N ALA A 1033 10.54 -23.16 1.93
CA ALA A 1033 9.96 -24.26 2.70
C ALA A 1033 8.67 -23.79 3.39
N MET A 1034 7.67 -24.67 3.44
CA MET A 1034 6.51 -24.48 4.32
C MET A 1034 6.94 -24.80 5.76
N VAL A 1035 6.59 -23.93 6.70
CA VAL A 1035 6.84 -24.12 8.13
C VAL A 1035 5.51 -24.04 8.88
N GLY A 1036 5.13 -25.15 9.54
CA GLY A 1036 3.81 -25.26 10.18
C GLY A 1036 2.66 -25.20 9.16
N GLN A 1037 1.53 -24.62 9.57
CA GLN A 1037 0.33 -24.50 8.72
C GLN A 1037 0.11 -23.08 8.15
N SER A 1038 0.92 -22.10 8.56
CA SER A 1038 0.63 -20.68 8.32
C SER A 1038 1.78 -19.84 7.76
N GLN A 1039 2.97 -20.43 7.57
CA GLN A 1039 4.17 -19.70 7.19
C GLN A 1039 4.92 -20.36 6.03
N VAL A 1040 5.48 -19.52 5.16
CA VAL A 1040 6.47 -19.88 4.13
C VAL A 1040 7.76 -19.15 4.44
N TRP A 1041 8.85 -19.90 4.57
CA TRP A 1041 10.19 -19.34 4.77
C TRP A 1041 10.95 -19.38 3.45
N ALA A 1042 11.55 -18.26 3.05
CA ALA A 1042 12.27 -18.11 1.80
C ALA A 1042 13.71 -17.66 2.05
N GLY A 1043 14.69 -18.49 1.68
CA GLY A 1043 16.12 -18.19 1.81
C GLY A 1043 16.63 -17.41 0.60
N SER A 1044 17.38 -16.35 0.85
CA SER A 1044 17.82 -15.37 -0.14
C SER A 1044 19.35 -15.27 -0.25
N GLU A 1045 19.80 -14.79 -1.41
CA GLU A 1045 21.21 -14.49 -1.69
C GLU A 1045 21.76 -13.36 -0.82
N ASP A 1046 20.90 -12.44 -0.34
CA ASP A 1046 21.26 -11.35 0.58
C ASP A 1046 21.44 -11.78 2.06
N CYS A 1047 21.76 -13.04 2.30
CA CYS A 1047 22.00 -13.63 3.63
C CYS A 1047 20.79 -13.54 4.58
N THR A 1048 19.57 -13.47 4.04
CA THR A 1048 18.33 -13.30 4.81
C THR A 1048 17.36 -14.44 4.55
N ILE A 1049 16.61 -14.84 5.58
CA ILE A 1049 15.43 -15.71 5.44
C ILE A 1049 14.19 -14.84 5.66
N TYR A 1050 13.34 -14.74 4.64
CA TYR A 1050 12.10 -13.99 4.68
C TYR A 1050 10.95 -14.91 5.12
N ILE A 1051 10.16 -14.49 6.12
CA ILE A 1051 9.00 -15.25 6.59
C ILE A 1051 7.73 -14.58 6.09
N ILE A 1052 7.04 -15.30 5.22
CA ILE A 1052 5.80 -14.87 4.57
C ILE A 1052 4.64 -15.58 5.26
N SER A 1053 3.65 -14.82 5.74
CA SER A 1053 2.41 -15.41 6.24
C SER A 1053 1.54 -15.85 5.07
N ILE A 1054 1.04 -17.09 5.14
CA ILE A 1054 0.12 -17.67 4.14
C ILE A 1054 -1.25 -16.97 4.17
N HIS A 1055 -1.64 -16.38 5.29
CA HIS A 1055 -2.95 -15.73 5.47
C HIS A 1055 -2.91 -14.26 5.05
N SER A 1056 -2.01 -13.47 5.64
CA SER A 1056 -1.89 -12.04 5.30
C SER A 1056 -1.21 -11.82 3.95
N MET A 1057 -0.45 -12.81 3.44
CA MET A 1057 0.36 -12.71 2.22
C MET A 1057 1.31 -11.51 2.27
N SER A 1058 1.87 -11.27 3.47
CA SER A 1058 2.83 -10.22 3.74
C SER A 1058 4.07 -10.81 4.39
N CYS A 1059 5.23 -10.25 4.04
CA CYS A 1059 6.49 -10.59 4.68
C CYS A 1059 6.78 -9.53 5.75
N ASN A 1060 6.46 -9.84 7.00
CA ASN A 1060 6.65 -8.91 8.12
C ASN A 1060 7.85 -9.28 9.00
N LYS A 1061 8.42 -10.48 8.83
CA LYS A 1061 9.50 -11.02 9.64
C LYS A 1061 10.68 -11.44 8.76
N GLN A 1062 11.89 -11.20 9.24
CA GLN A 1062 13.15 -11.53 8.56
C GLN A 1062 14.14 -12.13 9.56
N LEU A 1063 14.84 -13.19 9.16
CA LEU A 1063 15.91 -13.81 9.94
C LEU A 1063 17.25 -13.54 9.27
N ALA A 1064 18.21 -13.10 10.06
CA ALA A 1064 19.37 -12.34 9.61
C ALA A 1064 20.67 -12.88 10.24
N ASP A 1065 20.68 -14.13 10.66
CA ASP A 1065 21.79 -14.69 11.42
C ASP A 1065 22.84 -15.36 10.50
N HIS A 1066 22.48 -15.62 9.23
CA HIS A 1066 23.42 -16.04 8.19
C HIS A 1066 24.35 -14.90 7.75
N ARG A 1067 25.60 -15.26 7.41
CA ARG A 1067 26.63 -14.31 6.93
C ARG A 1067 26.90 -14.41 5.43
N ALA A 1068 26.45 -15.49 4.79
CA ALA A 1068 26.52 -15.70 3.36
C ALA A 1068 25.14 -16.08 2.79
N SER A 1069 25.04 -16.12 1.47
CA SER A 1069 23.83 -16.51 0.73
C SER A 1069 23.23 -17.81 1.28
N VAL A 1070 21.94 -17.79 1.58
CA VAL A 1070 21.20 -18.96 2.08
C VAL A 1070 20.88 -19.87 0.89
N THR A 1071 21.34 -21.12 0.93
CA THR A 1071 21.24 -22.06 -0.20
C THR A 1071 20.21 -23.15 0.00
N GLY A 1072 19.86 -23.48 1.24
CA GLY A 1072 18.91 -24.54 1.55
C GLY A 1072 18.14 -24.30 2.84
N LEU A 1073 16.91 -24.80 2.87
CA LEU A 1073 16.00 -24.84 4.01
C LEU A 1073 15.42 -26.25 4.10
N VAL A 1074 15.38 -26.83 5.29
CA VAL A 1074 14.74 -28.13 5.53
C VAL A 1074 13.98 -28.11 6.84
N VAL A 1075 12.76 -28.65 6.81
CA VAL A 1075 11.93 -28.87 7.97
C VAL A 1075 12.00 -30.36 8.31
N PRO A 1076 12.31 -30.75 9.55
CA PRO A 1076 12.34 -32.15 9.95
C PRO A 1076 10.96 -32.80 9.80
N ASP A 1077 10.93 -34.03 9.30
CA ASP A 1077 9.69 -34.81 9.19
C ASP A 1077 9.23 -35.26 10.58
N GLY A 1078 8.02 -34.86 10.99
CA GLY A 1078 7.40 -35.21 12.26
C GLY A 1078 5.87 -35.09 12.21
N THR A 1079 5.16 -35.88 13.03
CA THR A 1079 3.68 -35.88 13.09
C THR A 1079 3.10 -34.65 13.83
N ASP A 1080 3.92 -33.99 14.66
CA ASP A 1080 3.56 -32.78 15.39
C ASP A 1080 4.03 -31.52 14.64
N ALA A 1081 3.44 -30.36 14.96
CA ALA A 1081 3.85 -29.09 14.37
C ALA A 1081 5.38 -28.91 14.51
N PRO A 1082 6.09 -28.55 13.42
CA PRO A 1082 7.55 -28.51 13.44
C PRO A 1082 8.02 -27.48 14.46
N SER A 1083 8.78 -27.94 15.46
CA SER A 1083 9.40 -27.09 16.47
C SER A 1083 10.69 -26.45 15.95
N GLN A 1084 11.32 -27.06 14.95
CA GLN A 1084 12.64 -26.70 14.44
C GLN A 1084 12.69 -26.64 12.90
N VAL A 1085 13.55 -25.78 12.36
CA VAL A 1085 13.88 -25.66 10.93
C VAL A 1085 15.39 -25.54 10.79
N TYR A 1086 15.99 -26.21 9.81
CA TYR A 1086 17.42 -26.06 9.51
C TYR A 1086 17.61 -25.26 8.23
N SER A 1087 18.71 -24.50 8.19
CA SER A 1087 19.10 -23.69 7.04
C SER A 1087 20.61 -23.78 6.81
N CYS A 1088 21.05 -23.64 5.56
CA CYS A 1088 22.47 -23.65 5.22
C CYS A 1088 22.86 -22.48 4.31
N SER A 1089 24.15 -22.14 4.33
CA SER A 1089 24.71 -21.04 3.56
C SER A 1089 26.00 -21.42 2.82
N VAL A 1090 26.33 -20.63 1.79
CA VAL A 1090 27.51 -20.85 0.91
C VAL A 1090 28.84 -20.85 1.68
N ASP A 1091 28.93 -20.26 2.86
CA ASP A 1091 30.15 -20.26 3.70
C ASP A 1091 30.30 -21.52 4.57
N GLY A 1092 29.43 -22.53 4.42
CA GLY A 1092 29.52 -23.77 5.17
C GLY A 1092 28.82 -23.76 6.53
N THR A 1093 28.09 -22.68 6.86
CA THR A 1093 27.32 -22.59 8.09
C THR A 1093 25.95 -23.28 7.94
N VAL A 1094 25.57 -24.03 8.97
CA VAL A 1094 24.23 -24.58 9.17
C VAL A 1094 23.66 -24.00 10.46
N LEU A 1095 22.44 -23.45 10.41
CA LEU A 1095 21.70 -22.92 11.55
C LEU A 1095 20.42 -23.72 11.77
N GLU A 1096 20.16 -24.09 13.02
CA GLU A 1096 18.90 -24.63 13.49
C GLU A 1096 18.08 -23.51 14.14
N TRP A 1097 16.82 -23.40 13.76
CA TRP A 1097 15.89 -22.35 14.17
C TRP A 1097 14.75 -22.95 14.96
N ASN A 1098 14.38 -22.32 16.07
CA ASN A 1098 13.11 -22.60 16.73
C ASN A 1098 11.98 -21.82 16.04
N VAL A 1099 10.89 -22.52 15.67
CA VAL A 1099 9.79 -21.94 14.89
C VAL A 1099 8.96 -20.94 15.69
N SER A 1100 8.75 -21.16 17.00
CA SER A 1100 7.93 -20.28 17.82
C SER A 1100 8.69 -19.03 18.26
N THR A 1101 9.98 -19.15 18.60
CA THR A 1101 10.80 -18.02 19.05
C THR A 1101 11.54 -17.31 17.92
N LEU A 1102 11.67 -17.94 16.75
CA LEU A 1102 12.46 -17.45 15.61
C LEU A 1102 13.94 -17.19 15.94
N GLN A 1103 14.46 -17.88 16.95
CA GLN A 1103 15.86 -17.80 17.38
C GLN A 1103 16.65 -19.04 16.96
N VAL A 1104 17.96 -18.84 16.78
CA VAL A 1104 18.90 -19.93 16.49
C VAL A 1104 19.11 -20.76 17.76
N THR A 1105 18.80 -22.05 17.71
CA THR A 1105 19.03 -23.00 18.81
C THR A 1105 20.40 -23.63 18.73
N SER A 1106 20.88 -23.93 17.52
CA SER A 1106 22.18 -24.54 17.31
C SER A 1106 22.83 -24.05 16.00
N ARG A 1107 24.16 -24.11 15.95
CA ARG A 1107 24.97 -23.67 14.80
C ARG A 1107 26.10 -24.65 14.58
N PHE A 1108 26.27 -25.07 13.33
CA PHE A 1108 27.33 -25.98 12.91
C PHE A 1108 28.12 -25.34 11.77
N GLN A 1109 29.42 -25.58 11.75
CA GLN A 1109 30.30 -25.19 10.65
C GLN A 1109 30.91 -26.47 10.08
N LEU A 1110 30.75 -26.69 8.78
CA LEU A 1110 31.30 -27.86 8.11
C LEU A 1110 32.71 -27.56 7.54
N PRO A 1111 33.67 -28.50 7.64
CA PRO A 1111 35.01 -28.35 7.11
C PRO A 1111 35.02 -28.51 5.58
N SER A 1112 35.63 -27.54 4.89
CA SER A 1112 35.86 -27.42 3.43
C SER A 1112 34.62 -27.50 2.52
N GLY A 1113 34.36 -26.41 1.80
CA GLY A 1113 33.39 -26.36 0.70
C GLY A 1113 32.10 -25.60 1.03
N GLY A 1114 31.58 -24.84 0.07
CA GLY A 1114 30.37 -24.06 0.26
C GLY A 1114 29.12 -24.91 0.15
N LEU A 1115 28.18 -24.78 1.10
CA LEU A 1115 26.99 -25.65 1.11
C LEU A 1115 26.04 -25.30 -0.02
N SER A 1116 25.73 -26.28 -0.85
CA SER A 1116 24.78 -26.14 -1.96
C SER A 1116 23.37 -26.56 -1.58
N SER A 1117 23.22 -27.58 -0.74
CA SER A 1117 21.92 -28.13 -0.33
C SER A 1117 22.00 -28.95 0.96
N ILE A 1118 20.86 -29.06 1.64
CA ILE A 1118 20.68 -29.88 2.85
C ILE A 1118 19.41 -30.72 2.77
N ARG A 1119 19.44 -31.91 3.41
CA ARG A 1119 18.30 -32.83 3.54
C ARG A 1119 18.31 -33.47 4.93
N MET A 1120 17.13 -33.72 5.49
CA MET A 1120 16.96 -34.44 6.75
C MET A 1120 16.47 -35.84 6.46
N HIS A 1121 17.06 -36.86 7.10
CA HIS A 1121 16.55 -38.23 7.02
C HIS A 1121 16.97 -39.04 8.24
N GLY A 1122 16.03 -39.77 8.86
CA GLY A 1122 16.32 -40.66 9.99
C GLY A 1122 16.93 -39.95 11.21
N GLY A 1123 16.63 -38.66 11.41
CA GLY A 1123 17.24 -37.82 12.45
C GLY A 1123 18.67 -37.35 12.13
N CYS A 1124 19.20 -37.64 10.95
CA CYS A 1124 20.51 -37.21 10.47
C CYS A 1124 20.36 -36.07 9.44
N LEU A 1125 21.19 -35.03 9.59
CA LEU A 1125 21.25 -33.93 8.62
C LEU A 1125 22.34 -34.20 7.58
N TRP A 1126 21.95 -34.40 6.32
CA TRP A 1126 22.84 -34.59 5.19
C TRP A 1126 23.10 -33.25 4.49
N CYS A 1127 24.37 -32.93 4.28
CA CYS A 1127 24.84 -31.63 3.79
C CYS A 1127 25.78 -31.81 2.60
N CYS A 1128 25.58 -31.06 1.52
CA CYS A 1128 26.44 -31.12 0.33
C CYS A 1128 27.38 -29.91 0.27
N THR A 1129 28.69 -30.11 0.39
CA THR A 1129 29.74 -29.06 0.43
C THR A 1129 30.38 -28.79 -0.93
N GLY A 1130 29.89 -29.46 -1.98
CA GLY A 1130 30.43 -29.40 -3.34
C GLY A 1130 31.47 -30.49 -3.60
N ASP A 1131 32.47 -30.67 -2.75
CA ASP A 1131 33.48 -31.73 -2.85
C ASP A 1131 33.12 -33.01 -2.08
N SER A 1132 32.22 -32.89 -1.09
CA SER A 1132 31.71 -34.01 -0.31
C SER A 1132 30.22 -33.91 0.02
N ILE A 1133 29.64 -35.04 0.43
CA ILE A 1133 28.32 -35.11 1.07
C ILE A 1133 28.54 -35.66 2.48
N VAL A 1134 28.19 -34.85 3.48
CA VAL A 1134 28.45 -35.14 4.90
C VAL A 1134 27.13 -35.41 5.61
N ALA A 1135 27.03 -36.55 6.29
CA ALA A 1135 25.97 -36.83 7.25
C ALA A 1135 26.42 -36.38 8.64
N VAL A 1136 25.72 -35.38 9.18
CA VAL A 1136 25.94 -34.86 10.53
C VAL A 1136 24.99 -35.58 11.47
N ASN A 1137 25.54 -36.42 12.35
CA ASN A 1137 24.82 -37.11 13.42
C ASN A 1137 25.58 -36.99 14.75
N SER A 1138 24.88 -37.18 15.86
CA SER A 1138 25.39 -37.10 17.24
C SER A 1138 26.45 -38.15 17.61
N ARG A 1139 26.67 -39.20 16.79
CA ARG A 1139 27.50 -40.35 17.16
C ARG A 1139 28.72 -40.65 16.27
N LEU A 1140 28.90 -40.01 15.11
CA LEU A 1140 30.12 -39.90 14.27
C LEU A 1140 29.71 -39.33 12.89
N PRO A 1141 30.43 -38.35 12.31
CA PRO A 1141 30.12 -37.85 10.96
C PRO A 1141 30.49 -38.91 9.90
N GLN A 1142 29.55 -39.25 9.02
CA GLN A 1142 29.85 -40.03 7.80
C GLN A 1142 30.09 -39.04 6.66
N GLU A 1143 31.17 -39.23 5.89
CA GLU A 1143 31.52 -38.33 4.79
C GLU A 1143 31.77 -39.11 3.50
N LEU A 1144 31.06 -38.73 2.44
CA LEU A 1144 31.27 -39.19 1.07
C LEU A 1144 32.11 -38.14 0.32
N LYS A 1145 33.37 -38.42 0.04
CA LYS A 1145 34.23 -37.55 -0.81
C LYS A 1145 34.25 -38.02 -2.25
N ILE A 1146 34.37 -37.08 -3.18
CA ILE A 1146 34.72 -37.38 -4.57
C ILE A 1146 36.12 -38.02 -4.58
N GLY A 1147 36.21 -39.29 -4.97
CA GLY A 1147 37.48 -40.03 -5.01
C GLY A 1147 38.44 -39.60 -6.13
N GLU A 1148 39.68 -40.09 -6.10
CA GLU A 1148 40.75 -39.76 -7.09
C GLU A 1148 40.42 -40.15 -8.55
N ASN A 1149 39.37 -40.94 -8.77
CA ASN A 1149 38.94 -41.40 -10.10
C ASN A 1149 38.11 -40.36 -10.89
N PHE A 1150 37.78 -39.20 -10.29
CA PHE A 1150 37.05 -38.12 -10.95
C PHE A 1150 38.02 -37.04 -11.46
N LYS A 1151 37.68 -36.38 -12.58
CA LYS A 1151 38.52 -35.31 -13.16
C LYS A 1151 38.68 -34.14 -12.17
N GLU A 1152 39.85 -33.52 -12.16
CA GLU A 1152 40.07 -32.26 -11.43
C GLU A 1152 38.98 -31.23 -11.81
N ASN A 1153 38.29 -30.66 -10.80
CA ASN A 1153 37.12 -29.74 -10.87
C ASN A 1153 35.69 -30.34 -10.90
N THR A 1154 35.47 -31.62 -10.57
CA THR A 1154 34.10 -32.13 -10.36
C THR A 1154 33.54 -31.74 -8.98
N SER A 1155 32.29 -31.28 -8.91
CA SER A 1155 31.57 -30.99 -7.66
C SER A 1155 30.16 -31.58 -7.66
N PHE A 1156 29.65 -32.01 -6.51
CA PHE A 1156 28.25 -32.41 -6.33
C PHE A 1156 27.30 -31.22 -6.54
N VAL A 1157 26.27 -31.43 -7.35
CA VAL A 1157 25.27 -30.41 -7.71
C VAL A 1157 23.95 -30.64 -6.99
N ALA A 1158 23.48 -31.89 -6.96
CA ALA A 1158 22.24 -32.27 -6.29
C ALA A 1158 22.32 -33.72 -5.81
N PHE A 1159 21.65 -34.03 -4.69
CA PHE A 1159 21.54 -35.39 -4.17
C PHE A 1159 20.12 -35.69 -3.64
N GLN A 1160 19.76 -36.97 -3.60
CA GLN A 1160 18.55 -37.50 -2.98
C GLN A 1160 18.83 -38.78 -2.21
N LEU A 1161 18.10 -38.98 -1.12
CA LEU A 1161 18.16 -40.18 -0.31
C LEU A 1161 16.97 -41.09 -0.66
N VAL A 1162 17.23 -42.39 -0.80
CA VAL A 1162 16.22 -43.43 -1.06
C VAL A 1162 16.29 -44.44 0.09
N PRO A 1163 15.63 -44.16 1.22
CA PRO A 1163 15.78 -44.92 2.46
C PRO A 1163 15.32 -46.37 2.37
N GLU A 1164 14.24 -46.64 1.61
CA GLU A 1164 13.68 -47.98 1.47
C GLU A 1164 14.67 -48.96 0.83
N GLN A 1165 15.69 -48.44 0.14
CA GLN A 1165 16.75 -49.24 -0.46
C GLN A 1165 18.11 -48.98 0.17
N GLU A 1166 18.17 -48.14 1.21
CA GLU A 1166 19.40 -47.67 1.85
C GLU A 1166 20.43 -47.08 0.86
N GLN A 1167 19.97 -46.23 -0.06
CA GLN A 1167 20.83 -45.63 -1.09
C GLN A 1167 20.88 -44.11 -1.06
N LEU A 1168 22.03 -43.58 -1.47
CA LEU A 1168 22.26 -42.17 -1.75
C LEU A 1168 22.52 -41.98 -3.24
N TRP A 1169 21.76 -41.09 -3.88
CA TRP A 1169 21.85 -40.79 -5.30
C TRP A 1169 22.36 -39.36 -5.46
N ALA A 1170 23.43 -39.15 -6.22
CA ALA A 1170 23.98 -37.81 -6.43
C ALA A 1170 24.45 -37.59 -7.87
N VAL A 1171 24.44 -36.31 -8.26
CA VAL A 1171 24.91 -35.85 -9.57
C VAL A 1171 26.05 -34.87 -9.40
N CYS A 1172 27.08 -35.01 -10.23
CA CYS A 1172 28.25 -34.15 -10.22
C CYS A 1172 28.31 -33.26 -11.47
N SER A 1173 28.89 -32.08 -11.32
CA SER A 1173 29.12 -31.11 -12.38
C SER A 1173 30.03 -31.69 -13.46
N GLY A 1174 29.69 -31.45 -14.72
CA GLY A 1174 30.45 -31.92 -15.89
C GLY A 1174 30.33 -33.43 -16.18
N LEU A 1175 29.49 -34.18 -15.45
CA LEU A 1175 29.25 -35.60 -15.69
C LEU A 1175 27.81 -35.84 -16.18
N HIS A 1176 27.66 -36.81 -17.09
CA HIS A 1176 26.39 -37.17 -17.73
C HIS A 1176 25.70 -38.38 -17.07
N SER A 1177 25.94 -38.59 -15.78
CA SER A 1177 25.44 -39.78 -15.05
C SER A 1177 25.09 -39.47 -13.61
N ILE A 1178 24.08 -40.17 -13.09
CA ILE A 1178 23.73 -40.19 -11.67
C ILE A 1178 24.48 -41.34 -11.02
N TYR A 1179 25.17 -41.07 -9.93
CA TYR A 1179 25.92 -42.05 -9.17
C TYR A 1179 25.13 -42.47 -7.93
N ILE A 1180 25.22 -43.76 -7.59
CA ILE A 1180 24.47 -44.37 -6.50
C ILE A 1180 25.46 -44.96 -5.51
N TRP A 1181 25.29 -44.68 -4.23
CA TRP A 1181 26.05 -45.24 -3.12
C TRP A 1181 25.12 -45.96 -2.15
N GLY A 1182 25.65 -46.93 -1.40
CA GLY A 1182 24.95 -47.50 -0.26
C GLY A 1182 25.13 -46.60 0.96
N LEU A 1183 24.14 -46.52 1.83
CA LEU A 1183 24.26 -45.76 3.08
C LEU A 1183 25.20 -46.45 4.08
N GLU A 1184 25.39 -47.76 3.96
CA GLU A 1184 26.32 -48.54 4.80
C GLU A 1184 27.79 -48.44 4.34
N ASP A 1185 28.03 -48.30 3.02
CA ASP A 1185 29.36 -48.17 2.42
C ASP A 1185 29.41 -47.02 1.40
N LEU A 1186 30.00 -45.91 1.83
CA LEU A 1186 30.20 -44.69 1.02
C LEU A 1186 31.57 -44.68 0.29
N ALA A 1187 32.41 -45.71 0.45
CA ALA A 1187 33.75 -45.72 -0.13
C ALA A 1187 33.73 -45.92 -1.66
N GLN A 1188 32.74 -46.64 -2.19
CA GLN A 1188 32.59 -46.88 -3.64
C GLN A 1188 31.13 -46.77 -4.10
N PRO A 1189 30.87 -46.27 -5.33
CA PRO A 1189 29.52 -46.24 -5.88
C PRO A 1189 29.03 -47.65 -6.21
N LEU A 1190 27.82 -48.00 -5.75
CA LEU A 1190 27.08 -49.23 -6.09
C LEU A 1190 26.71 -49.31 -7.58
N GLY A 1191 26.63 -48.16 -8.26
CA GLY A 1191 26.29 -48.11 -9.68
C GLY A 1191 26.23 -46.70 -10.24
N ARG A 1192 26.09 -46.60 -11.57
CA ARG A 1192 25.87 -45.35 -12.29
C ARG A 1192 24.72 -45.50 -13.29
N ILE A 1193 23.90 -44.48 -13.41
CA ILE A 1193 22.82 -44.38 -14.41
C ILE A 1193 23.22 -43.32 -15.42
N HIS A 1194 23.38 -43.70 -16.67
CA HIS A 1194 23.70 -42.77 -17.75
C HIS A 1194 22.45 -42.00 -18.20
N LEU A 1195 22.56 -40.67 -18.28
CA LEU A 1195 21.49 -39.81 -18.77
C LEU A 1195 21.73 -39.49 -20.26
N PRO A 1196 20.89 -40.00 -21.17
CA PRO A 1196 21.08 -39.81 -22.61
C PRO A 1196 20.97 -38.33 -23.01
N ASP A 1197 21.88 -37.88 -23.86
CA ASP A 1197 21.94 -36.50 -24.38
C ASP A 1197 21.91 -35.39 -23.31
N CYS A 1198 22.33 -35.71 -22.07
CA CYS A 1198 22.36 -34.76 -20.96
C CYS A 1198 23.67 -33.97 -21.00
N CYS A 1199 23.61 -32.64 -20.97
CA CYS A 1199 24.78 -31.79 -20.83
C CYS A 1199 25.09 -31.48 -19.36
N GLN A 1200 24.06 -31.14 -18.59
CA GLN A 1200 24.17 -30.72 -17.19
C GLN A 1200 22.86 -31.03 -16.45
N VAL A 1201 22.95 -31.43 -15.18
CA VAL A 1201 21.80 -31.54 -14.27
C VAL A 1201 21.87 -30.41 -13.26
N ASN A 1202 20.75 -29.73 -13.01
CA ASN A 1202 20.66 -28.60 -12.08
C ASN A 1202 19.89 -28.94 -10.81
N CYS A 1203 18.88 -29.82 -10.91
CA CYS A 1203 18.00 -30.15 -9.80
C CYS A 1203 17.53 -31.60 -9.87
N MET A 1204 17.22 -32.17 -8.71
CA MET A 1204 16.72 -33.54 -8.60
C MET A 1204 15.74 -33.64 -7.44
N ILE A 1205 14.62 -34.33 -7.63
CA ILE A 1205 13.62 -34.62 -6.59
C ILE A 1205 13.22 -36.08 -6.63
N ARG A 1206 12.69 -36.56 -5.51
CA ARG A 1206 12.08 -37.87 -5.39
C ARG A 1206 10.56 -37.73 -5.34
N VAL A 1207 9.85 -38.55 -6.10
CA VAL A 1207 8.38 -38.59 -6.12
C VAL A 1207 7.94 -40.05 -6.21
N LYS A 1208 7.21 -40.54 -5.20
CA LYS A 1208 6.89 -41.97 -5.05
C LYS A 1208 8.16 -42.85 -5.13
N ARG A 1209 8.19 -43.74 -6.13
CA ARG A 1209 9.27 -44.70 -6.43
C ARG A 1209 10.15 -44.24 -7.61
N GLN A 1210 10.04 -42.97 -8.01
CA GLN A 1210 10.79 -42.39 -9.12
C GLN A 1210 11.71 -41.26 -8.64
N ILE A 1211 12.85 -41.14 -9.31
CA ILE A 1211 13.75 -39.99 -9.23
C ILE A 1211 13.57 -39.14 -10.49
N TRP A 1212 13.29 -37.87 -10.30
CA TRP A 1212 13.11 -36.88 -11.38
C TRP A 1212 14.32 -35.96 -11.38
N ALA A 1213 15.13 -36.00 -12.44
CA ALA A 1213 16.31 -35.16 -12.61
C ALA A 1213 16.09 -34.15 -13.73
N GLY A 1214 16.24 -32.87 -13.43
CA GLY A 1214 16.05 -31.74 -14.36
C GLY A 1214 17.36 -31.03 -14.69
N GLY A 1215 17.56 -30.70 -15.96
CA GLY A 1215 18.76 -30.03 -16.42
C GLY A 1215 18.70 -29.56 -17.87
N THR A 1216 19.86 -29.49 -18.51
CA THR A 1216 20.04 -29.12 -19.92
C THR A 1216 20.52 -30.34 -20.69
N GLY A 1217 19.90 -30.62 -21.84
CA GLY A 1217 20.32 -31.67 -22.77
C GLY A 1217 20.11 -31.28 -24.22
N LEU A 1218 20.56 -32.11 -25.16
CA LEU A 1218 20.46 -31.86 -26.60
C LEU A 1218 19.19 -32.51 -27.17
N ALA A 1219 18.30 -31.72 -27.75
CA ALA A 1219 17.15 -32.23 -28.51
C ALA A 1219 17.23 -31.67 -29.93
N GLN A 1220 17.26 -32.56 -30.93
CA GLN A 1220 17.42 -32.19 -32.35
C GLN A 1220 18.63 -31.25 -32.61
N GLY A 1221 19.73 -31.45 -31.87
CA GLY A 1221 20.95 -30.65 -32.01
C GLY A 1221 20.93 -29.26 -31.35
N LYS A 1222 19.86 -28.90 -30.63
CA LYS A 1222 19.77 -27.65 -29.86
C LYS A 1222 19.74 -27.94 -28.34
N PRO A 1223 20.38 -27.10 -27.51
CA PRO A 1223 20.27 -27.21 -26.06
C PRO A 1223 18.83 -26.88 -25.64
N GLN A 1224 18.22 -27.77 -24.86
CA GLN A 1224 16.86 -27.64 -24.32
C GLN A 1224 16.83 -28.17 -22.88
N GLY A 1225 15.88 -27.67 -22.08
CA GLY A 1225 15.62 -28.19 -20.75
C GLY A 1225 15.01 -29.58 -20.82
N LYS A 1226 15.68 -30.57 -20.22
CA LYS A 1226 15.22 -31.96 -20.18
C LYS A 1226 14.95 -32.41 -18.75
N ILE A 1227 13.99 -33.34 -18.63
CA ILE A 1227 13.69 -34.07 -17.41
C ILE A 1227 13.84 -35.55 -17.69
N TYR A 1228 14.57 -36.24 -16.82
CA TYR A 1228 14.77 -37.67 -16.83
C TYR A 1228 13.99 -38.29 -15.66
N VAL A 1229 13.05 -39.18 -15.97
CA VAL A 1229 12.29 -39.95 -14.99
C VAL A 1229 12.92 -41.31 -14.85
N ILE A 1230 13.34 -41.65 -13.64
CA ILE A 1230 14.16 -42.84 -13.36
C ILE A 1230 13.44 -43.70 -12.33
N ASP A 1231 13.27 -44.98 -12.62
CA ASP A 1231 12.74 -45.95 -11.67
C ASP A 1231 13.81 -46.26 -10.61
N ALA A 1232 13.50 -46.01 -9.34
CA ALA A 1232 14.45 -46.18 -8.26
C ALA A 1232 14.81 -47.66 -8.00
N GLU A 1233 13.93 -48.62 -8.29
CA GLU A 1233 14.20 -50.06 -8.14
C GLU A 1233 14.97 -50.64 -9.31
N ARG A 1234 14.55 -50.33 -10.54
CA ARG A 1234 15.17 -50.85 -11.77
C ARG A 1234 16.48 -50.14 -12.11
N ARG A 1235 16.69 -48.93 -11.57
CA ARG A 1235 17.85 -48.07 -11.86
C ARG A 1235 18.00 -47.76 -13.36
N THR A 1236 16.87 -47.58 -14.03
CA THR A 1236 16.80 -47.29 -15.47
C THR A 1236 15.99 -46.02 -15.74
N VAL A 1237 16.39 -45.24 -16.74
CA VAL A 1237 15.62 -44.10 -17.24
C VAL A 1237 14.36 -44.64 -17.93
N GLU A 1238 13.19 -44.35 -17.35
CA GLU A 1238 11.89 -44.77 -17.91
C GLU A 1238 11.38 -43.81 -18.98
N LYS A 1239 11.53 -42.50 -18.73
CA LYS A 1239 11.02 -41.45 -19.62
C LYS A 1239 12.05 -40.34 -19.76
N GLU A 1240 12.19 -39.86 -20.99
CA GLU A 1240 12.92 -38.64 -21.32
C GLU A 1240 11.91 -37.60 -21.80
N LEU A 1241 11.87 -36.46 -21.10
CA LEU A 1241 10.88 -35.42 -21.30
C LEU A 1241 11.57 -34.13 -21.73
N VAL A 1242 11.11 -33.54 -22.84
CA VAL A 1242 11.55 -32.22 -23.29
C VAL A 1242 10.71 -31.18 -22.57
N ALA A 1243 11.27 -30.60 -21.50
CA ALA A 1243 10.53 -29.75 -20.59
C ALA A 1243 10.39 -28.32 -21.09
N HIS A 1244 11.51 -27.72 -21.46
CA HIS A 1244 11.65 -26.27 -21.63
C HIS A 1244 12.58 -25.95 -22.79
N THR A 1245 12.40 -24.80 -23.44
CA THR A 1245 13.36 -24.29 -24.44
C THR A 1245 14.65 -23.80 -23.79
N ASP A 1246 14.60 -23.49 -22.50
CA ASP A 1246 15.74 -23.13 -21.64
C ASP A 1246 16.01 -24.24 -20.59
N ALA A 1247 17.11 -24.16 -19.85
CA ALA A 1247 17.47 -25.10 -18.80
C ALA A 1247 16.39 -25.22 -17.71
N VAL A 1248 16.18 -26.44 -17.19
CA VAL A 1248 15.34 -26.64 -15.99
C VAL A 1248 16.11 -26.15 -14.76
N GLN A 1249 15.54 -25.19 -14.03
CA GLN A 1249 16.17 -24.56 -12.86
C GLN A 1249 15.67 -25.14 -11.54
N SER A 1250 14.36 -25.40 -11.43
CA SER A 1250 13.73 -25.82 -10.18
C SER A 1250 12.72 -26.94 -10.42
N LEU A 1251 12.57 -27.83 -9.43
CA LEU A 1251 11.56 -28.89 -9.41
C LEU A 1251 10.79 -28.88 -8.08
N CYS A 1252 9.50 -29.18 -8.12
CA CYS A 1252 8.63 -29.27 -6.95
C CYS A 1252 7.59 -30.40 -7.12
N SER A 1253 7.27 -31.13 -6.04
CA SER A 1253 6.18 -32.13 -6.03
C SER A 1253 4.91 -31.50 -5.45
N ALA A 1254 3.76 -31.78 -6.06
CA ALA A 1254 2.44 -31.44 -5.53
C ALA A 1254 1.69 -32.74 -5.19
N GLU A 1255 1.69 -33.10 -3.91
CA GLU A 1255 1.02 -34.28 -3.33
C GLU A 1255 1.36 -35.60 -4.05
N ASP A 1256 2.55 -35.71 -4.65
CA ASP A 1256 3.00 -36.83 -5.46
C ASP A 1256 2.08 -37.19 -6.65
N ARG A 1257 1.13 -36.30 -6.97
CA ARG A 1257 0.24 -36.41 -8.13
C ARG A 1257 0.83 -35.70 -9.34
N TYR A 1258 1.51 -34.58 -9.09
CA TYR A 1258 2.14 -33.77 -10.13
C TYR A 1258 3.57 -33.41 -9.78
N VAL A 1259 4.41 -33.29 -10.80
CA VAL A 1259 5.71 -32.61 -10.72
C VAL A 1259 5.61 -31.28 -11.44
N LEU A 1260 6.21 -30.25 -10.87
CA LEU A 1260 6.30 -28.91 -11.42
C LEU A 1260 7.75 -28.62 -11.76
N SER A 1261 8.03 -28.13 -12.96
CA SER A 1261 9.39 -27.73 -13.37
C SER A 1261 9.43 -26.28 -13.82
N GLY A 1262 10.36 -25.50 -13.27
CA GLY A 1262 10.61 -24.09 -13.64
C GLY A 1262 11.76 -23.96 -14.61
N SER A 1263 11.66 -23.04 -15.56
CA SER A 1263 12.69 -22.77 -16.57
C SER A 1263 13.58 -21.57 -16.22
N GLY A 1264 14.71 -21.47 -16.92
CA GLY A 1264 15.56 -20.28 -16.93
C GLY A 1264 14.91 -19.04 -17.58
N ARG A 1265 15.69 -17.95 -17.62
CA ARG A 1265 15.24 -16.61 -18.04
C ARG A 1265 14.74 -16.54 -19.48
N GLN A 1266 15.21 -17.39 -20.40
CA GLN A 1266 14.81 -17.30 -21.81
C GLN A 1266 13.34 -17.70 -22.02
N GLU A 1267 12.83 -18.63 -21.21
CA GLU A 1267 11.42 -19.07 -21.27
C GLU A 1267 10.57 -18.52 -20.12
N GLY A 1268 11.08 -18.56 -18.88
CA GLY A 1268 10.37 -18.11 -17.67
C GLY A 1268 9.02 -18.77 -17.40
N LYS A 1269 8.84 -20.05 -17.73
CA LYS A 1269 7.58 -20.80 -17.55
C LYS A 1269 7.71 -21.95 -16.56
N ILE A 1270 6.56 -22.42 -16.09
CA ILE A 1270 6.45 -23.63 -15.28
C ILE A 1270 5.68 -24.68 -16.09
N ALA A 1271 6.20 -25.90 -16.16
CA ALA A 1271 5.53 -27.04 -16.77
C ALA A 1271 5.01 -28.00 -15.69
N ILE A 1272 3.79 -28.51 -15.88
CA ILE A 1272 3.10 -29.39 -14.93
C ILE A 1272 3.01 -30.79 -15.51
N TRP A 1273 3.62 -31.76 -14.84
CA TRP A 1273 3.80 -33.14 -15.28
C TRP A 1273 2.93 -34.08 -14.45
N LYS A 1274 2.30 -35.05 -15.09
CA LYS A 1274 1.65 -36.18 -14.42
C LYS A 1274 2.69 -37.21 -14.02
N VAL A 1275 2.56 -37.74 -12.80
CA VAL A 1275 3.48 -38.74 -12.23
C VAL A 1275 3.16 -40.17 -12.70
N GLU A 1276 1.94 -40.42 -13.17
CA GLU A 1276 1.46 -41.76 -13.57
C GLU A 1276 2.31 -42.50 -14.62
#